data_AF-A0A4R7YWQ8-F1
#
_entry.id   AF-A0A4R7YWQ8-F1
#
_cell.length_a   1.000
_cell.length_b   1.000
_cell.length_c   1.000
_cell.angle_alpha   90.00
_cell.angle_beta   90.00
_cell.angle_gamma   90.00
#
_symmetry.space_group_name_H-M   'P 1'
#
loop_
_entity.id
_entity.type
_entity.pdbx_description
1 polymer ?
#
loop_
_entity_poly.entity_id
_entity_poly.type
_entity_poly.pdbx_seq_one_letter_code
_entity_poly.pdbx_strand_id
1 'polypeptide(L)'
;MNFKSSLIIIYILLIMFLIVPVTSAEMIKVESGWEASVFGNVGGDNKITAENFAIQELDDGRIKMMSANNSGKIESSSEGIAYYFKKLKQEDNFEMTVQTKVESFDMNNQVSFGIMLRDKVLYNENNKKDIGYALAVGPLNVTKDTPTTAFYRTAEGQKKLGELVNGAVPAPELSYQVQLKKSANTYWLKFGEEKPVVIEDFNGFEGEDLFAGLYTSRNTTVYYSDLEFEEIKEVAELKTDTSDFKTDYLLEEDFELEGLEVTAEFADGSSKKLSQEDYIVTGFDSSEAGENTITIHYGGAQKDLELNINELSATDLEIKYYSAKTDYYLGDKFDFEGLTVIAEYNDGYRRETLAAADYTVEAAGAEITEADFVFESAGEKVIFVIYNENPEVSTDFTVDVSDAELKELEIKNKPSKTLYFPGEELKLDGLSVYASYADGNSIRLMRDQYQVSGFNSETAGNKKLEIEYKDQKTKMDYRVKEKELEGLKIVKYPQTTIDFAEEFLAEGIKVAKVYDNGDQEILDSDEFEIDSSNIDNQKEGKYKVKIIPESDNLEAIDFEVTVRETKDYSWKAINFGQSAAADKTFVEIKEDAVEIASIDGGGKVATDHDGIAYYYTVLDAEDNFELSAAVKVIEYAKDPHDGQEAFGIMARDAIGEDGDTGVFASNIAGVGGYSGGSKDPNGTQLFYRTGVESPDGKGSNGNQGLMIEEVKPTPENTHPAEEYRLTLAKTNSGYVGSLNGEKEEILFEPELLKVQNDKIYLGFFGARIGHIEVSNIDLKVSNAETDAPQVIPPAEPVEPEINLLSLTETAVKDYQLITEANVAGSLTVKQGKEIIAADQKVEAGKEFKLISELKANAQNDFTLIFLPDDTQKLTDYDRIIENFTVQMKTYRDGKVIYVAPEGSANGDGGQENPLDLDTAAAYSQPGQRIVMLSGHYLRDQKLEIKEYNEGTPENYKYLTAAEDAEVVIDFDKKTEGIILSGDYWHIKGIDVTNSAANEKGMVIGGNHNIVEKSRFYNNGNTGLQISRTDITEDDKDKWPSHNLILNSTAYDNVDPSNNNADGFAAKLTSGEGNVFKGCIAHNNIDDGWDLYTKVGTGAIGKVVIEDSVAYNNGTLTDGTVGSGDKNGFKLGGEGVHVPHLIKNSTAFGNGAVGFASNSNPGVRAVNNISFNNQGGNIVFTTYDGIKEDFVIEEFVSFATKEIEADSYPKAEASNHNFFYNGEKSTNINNVEISEANFESLEIELPLTRNEDGSIITGDFLEFTSPMFK
;
A
#
# COMPACT_ATOMS: atom_id res chain seq x y z
N MET A 1 -36.34 -53.44 53.79
CA MET A 1 -36.95 -52.28 54.50
C MET A 1 -35.89 -51.19 54.55
N ASN A 2 -36.06 -49.99 54.00
CA ASN A 2 -37.13 -49.39 53.22
C ASN A 2 -36.61 -48.02 52.77
N PHE A 3 -36.82 -47.68 51.48
CA PHE A 3 -37.25 -46.34 51.01
C PHE A 3 -36.28 -45.16 51.19
N LYS A 4 -36.28 -44.09 50.40
CA LYS A 4 -36.75 -43.66 49.07
C LYS A 4 -36.37 -42.16 49.03
N SER A 5 -36.26 -41.58 47.83
CA SER A 5 -36.45 -40.15 47.51
C SER A 5 -35.36 -39.17 47.97
N SER A 6 -34.68 -38.41 47.11
CA SER A 6 -35.11 -37.40 46.11
C SER A 6 -35.51 -36.04 46.70
N LEU A 7 -34.85 -35.01 46.15
CA LEU A 7 -35.12 -33.57 46.13
C LEU A 7 -34.68 -32.68 47.32
N ILE A 8 -34.14 -31.51 46.93
CA ILE A 8 -33.78 -30.28 47.68
C ILE A 8 -32.32 -30.20 48.16
N ILE A 9 -31.38 -29.91 47.25
CA ILE A 9 -30.15 -29.13 47.52
C ILE A 9 -29.72 -28.54 46.17
N ILE A 10 -29.80 -27.23 45.98
CA ILE A 10 -28.98 -26.36 45.09
C ILE A 10 -29.62 -24.97 45.18
N TYR A 11 -29.05 -24.15 46.06
CA TYR A 11 -29.13 -22.70 46.26
C TYR A 11 -29.24 -22.38 47.77
N ILE A 12 -28.24 -21.63 48.23
CA ILE A 12 -28.05 -21.06 49.58
C ILE A 12 -27.42 -22.02 50.60
N LEU A 13 -26.10 -22.21 50.47
CA LEU A 13 -25.21 -22.25 51.64
C LEU A 13 -24.01 -21.33 51.38
N LEU A 14 -24.23 -20.06 51.72
CA LEU A 14 -23.21 -19.05 51.89
C LEU A 14 -22.34 -19.42 53.11
N ILE A 15 -21.02 -19.37 52.95
CA ILE A 15 -20.00 -19.04 53.97
C ILE A 15 -19.85 -20.01 55.14
N MET A 16 -18.87 -20.93 55.04
CA MET A 16 -17.70 -20.98 55.93
C MET A 16 -16.84 -22.23 55.67
N PHE A 17 -15.55 -21.98 55.37
CA PHE A 17 -14.40 -22.89 55.40
C PHE A 17 -14.32 -24.03 54.39
N LEU A 18 -13.58 -23.78 53.31
CA LEU A 18 -12.28 -24.42 53.07
C LEU A 18 -11.41 -23.45 52.27
N ILE A 19 -10.64 -22.63 53.00
CA ILE A 19 -9.43 -22.01 52.48
C ILE A 19 -8.51 -23.18 52.14
N VAL A 20 -8.42 -23.53 50.86
CA VAL A 20 -7.29 -24.33 50.39
C VAL A 20 -6.08 -23.39 50.52
N PRO A 21 -5.00 -23.76 51.20
CA PRO A 21 -3.80 -22.96 51.13
C PRO A 21 -3.41 -22.93 49.65
N VAL A 22 -3.40 -21.73 49.05
CA VAL A 22 -2.58 -21.49 47.87
C VAL A 22 -1.17 -21.83 48.34
N THR A 23 -0.70 -23.02 47.97
CA THR A 23 0.72 -23.33 48.05
C THR A 23 1.41 -22.26 47.23
N SER A 24 2.21 -21.42 47.89
CA SER A 24 3.13 -20.51 47.21
C SER A 24 3.79 -21.26 46.07
N ALA A 25 3.63 -20.80 44.83
CA ALA A 25 4.37 -21.37 43.70
C ALA A 25 5.86 -21.34 44.06
N GLU A 26 6.53 -22.49 43.90
CA GLU A 26 7.94 -22.63 44.27
C GLU A 26 8.81 -22.02 43.16
N MET A 27 9.68 -21.05 43.51
CA MET A 27 10.48 -20.31 42.53
C MET A 27 11.49 -21.20 41.79
N ILE A 28 12.14 -22.12 42.50
CA ILE A 28 13.10 -23.08 41.96
C ILE A 28 12.63 -24.48 42.32
N LYS A 29 12.30 -25.30 41.32
CA LYS A 29 11.96 -26.72 41.45
C LYS A 29 12.83 -27.52 40.49
N VAL A 30 13.91 -28.11 41.00
CA VAL A 30 14.89 -28.88 40.23
C VAL A 30 15.13 -30.21 40.96
N GLU A 31 14.83 -31.31 40.29
CA GLU A 31 14.95 -32.68 40.81
C GLU A 31 16.01 -33.50 40.05
N SER A 32 16.51 -32.99 38.92
CA SER A 32 17.59 -33.60 38.14
C SER A 32 18.99 -33.36 38.74
N GLY A 33 20.04 -33.76 38.01
CA GLY A 33 21.44 -33.50 38.35
C GLY A 33 21.94 -32.11 37.97
N TRP A 34 21.07 -31.23 37.48
CA TRP A 34 21.37 -29.82 37.17
C TRP A 34 21.20 -28.93 38.40
N GLU A 35 21.78 -27.74 38.34
CA GLU A 35 21.71 -26.72 39.38
C GLU A 35 20.94 -25.49 38.86
N ALA A 36 20.37 -24.70 39.76
CA ALA A 36 19.62 -23.51 39.41
C ALA A 36 19.91 -22.34 40.34
N SER A 37 20.01 -21.15 39.76
CA SER A 37 20.24 -19.92 40.51
C SER A 37 19.66 -18.70 39.80
N VAL A 38 19.19 -17.73 40.58
CA VAL A 38 18.82 -16.39 40.11
C VAL A 38 19.81 -15.38 40.64
N PHE A 39 20.53 -14.67 39.78
CA PHE A 39 21.58 -13.78 40.26
C PHE A 39 21.94 -12.65 39.30
N GLY A 40 22.77 -11.73 39.80
CA GLY A 40 23.24 -10.56 39.05
C GLY A 40 22.45 -9.29 39.39
N ASN A 41 22.21 -8.42 38.42
CA ASN A 41 21.40 -7.21 38.53
C ASN A 41 19.91 -7.53 38.40
N VAL A 42 19.36 -8.21 39.41
CA VAL A 42 17.96 -8.67 39.47
C VAL A 42 17.03 -7.70 40.20
N GLY A 43 17.51 -6.49 40.53
CA GLY A 43 16.73 -5.42 41.15
C GLY A 43 16.79 -5.39 42.70
N GLY A 44 17.55 -6.29 43.31
CA GLY A 44 17.72 -6.44 44.77
C GLY A 44 17.43 -7.86 45.24
N ASP A 45 18.02 -8.29 46.37
CA ASP A 45 17.79 -9.65 46.91
C ASP A 45 16.31 -9.89 47.24
N ASN A 46 15.60 -8.84 47.65
CA ASN A 46 14.16 -8.88 47.92
C ASN A 46 13.29 -9.05 46.65
N LYS A 47 13.89 -9.01 45.46
CA LYS A 47 13.21 -9.24 44.17
C LYS A 47 13.41 -10.66 43.65
N ILE A 48 14.25 -11.47 44.30
CA ILE A 48 14.38 -12.90 44.01
C ILE A 48 13.17 -13.62 44.63
N THR A 49 12.07 -13.62 43.90
CA THR A 49 10.77 -14.16 44.33
C THR A 49 10.13 -14.97 43.21
N ALA A 50 9.20 -15.87 43.55
CA ALA A 50 8.42 -16.65 42.58
C ALA A 50 7.52 -15.78 41.66
N GLU A 51 7.31 -14.52 42.00
CA GLU A 51 6.60 -13.54 41.17
C GLU A 51 7.48 -13.05 40.01
N ASN A 52 8.79 -12.92 40.23
CA ASN A 52 9.71 -12.36 39.25
C ASN A 52 10.54 -13.42 38.54
N PHE A 53 10.72 -14.61 39.13
CA PHE A 53 11.55 -15.65 38.54
C PHE A 53 10.91 -17.03 38.71
N ALA A 54 11.17 -17.91 37.75
CA ALA A 54 10.85 -19.32 37.85
C ALA A 54 11.95 -20.15 37.17
N ILE A 55 12.37 -21.24 37.80
CA ILE A 55 13.21 -22.28 37.21
C ILE A 55 12.62 -23.62 37.67
N GLN A 56 11.81 -24.24 36.82
CA GLN A 56 10.97 -25.38 37.23
C GLN A 56 11.06 -26.52 36.23
N GLU A 57 11.47 -27.68 36.70
CA GLU A 57 11.27 -28.97 36.01
C GLU A 57 9.82 -29.42 36.19
N LEU A 58 9.13 -29.55 35.06
CA LEU A 58 7.74 -29.96 34.97
C LEU A 58 7.63 -31.48 34.81
N ASP A 59 6.49 -32.03 35.24
CA ASP A 59 6.26 -33.47 35.24
C ASP A 59 6.16 -34.07 33.81
N ASP A 60 6.00 -33.22 32.79
CA ASP A 60 5.97 -33.59 31.37
C ASP A 60 7.37 -33.52 30.70
N GLY A 61 8.43 -33.28 31.47
CA GLY A 61 9.81 -33.22 30.99
C GLY A 61 10.25 -31.85 30.48
N ARG A 62 9.38 -30.84 30.46
CA ARG A 62 9.75 -29.47 30.10
C ARG A 62 10.38 -28.72 31.26
N ILE A 63 11.19 -27.71 30.95
CA ILE A 63 11.77 -26.77 31.92
C ILE A 63 11.17 -25.39 31.69
N LYS A 64 10.37 -24.90 32.65
CA LYS A 64 9.87 -23.52 32.63
C LYS A 64 10.94 -22.58 33.19
N MET A 65 11.32 -21.56 32.42
CA MET A 65 12.17 -20.47 32.87
C MET A 65 11.49 -19.13 32.69
N MET A 66 11.56 -18.29 33.73
CA MET A 66 10.92 -16.97 33.76
C MET A 66 11.83 -15.93 34.39
N SER A 67 11.84 -14.73 33.80
CA SER A 67 12.31 -13.48 34.39
C SER A 67 11.28 -12.40 34.09
N ALA A 68 10.51 -11.91 35.06
CA ALA A 68 9.35 -11.03 34.87
C ALA A 68 9.49 -9.69 35.60
N ASN A 69 8.53 -8.78 35.39
CA ASN A 69 8.42 -7.49 36.10
C ASN A 69 9.67 -6.61 36.03
N ASN A 70 10.30 -6.54 34.86
CA ASN A 70 11.55 -5.83 34.59
C ASN A 70 12.74 -6.30 35.43
N SER A 71 12.67 -7.51 35.99
CA SER A 71 13.73 -8.11 36.81
C SER A 71 14.74 -8.84 35.92
N GLY A 72 16.03 -8.51 36.10
CA GLY A 72 17.10 -8.96 35.22
C GLY A 72 17.37 -8.04 34.03
N LYS A 73 18.41 -8.37 33.26
CA LYS A 73 18.85 -7.68 32.03
C LYS A 73 20.11 -8.34 31.45
N ILE A 74 20.35 -8.16 30.15
CA ILE A 74 21.69 -8.28 29.54
C ILE A 74 22.18 -6.90 29.07
N GLU A 75 23.34 -6.45 29.54
CA GLU A 75 24.04 -5.23 29.13
C GLU A 75 25.57 -5.46 29.14
N SER A 76 26.31 -4.56 28.49
CA SER A 76 27.78 -4.66 28.35
C SER A 76 28.53 -4.82 29.67
N SER A 77 28.04 -4.20 30.75
CA SER A 77 28.66 -4.21 32.08
C SER A 77 27.72 -4.67 33.19
N SER A 78 26.54 -5.20 32.84
CA SER A 78 25.54 -5.60 33.82
C SER A 78 24.70 -6.76 33.31
N GLU A 79 24.49 -7.77 34.16
CA GLU A 79 23.70 -8.94 33.83
C GLU A 79 22.86 -9.32 35.03
N GLY A 80 21.61 -9.69 34.82
CA GLY A 80 20.76 -10.34 35.81
C GLY A 80 19.88 -11.38 35.15
N ILE A 81 19.96 -12.62 35.60
CA ILE A 81 19.36 -13.78 34.92
C ILE A 81 18.78 -14.79 35.91
N ALA A 82 17.83 -15.59 35.43
CA ALA A 82 17.58 -16.93 35.93
C ALA A 82 18.42 -17.92 35.12
N TYR A 83 19.14 -18.83 35.78
CA TYR A 83 20.11 -19.72 35.15
C TYR A 83 19.97 -21.16 35.67
N TYR A 84 19.79 -22.10 34.75
CA TYR A 84 19.67 -23.53 34.98
C TYR A 84 20.85 -24.24 34.30
N PHE A 85 21.77 -24.82 35.06
CA PHE A 85 23.12 -25.12 34.57
C PHE A 85 23.74 -26.38 35.16
N LYS A 86 24.76 -26.90 34.47
CA LYS A 86 25.64 -27.99 34.92
C LYS A 86 27.07 -27.48 35.01
N LYS A 87 27.78 -27.89 36.06
CA LYS A 87 29.20 -27.60 36.24
C LYS A 87 30.05 -28.60 35.46
N LEU A 88 31.00 -28.09 34.70
CA LEU A 88 31.97 -28.78 33.85
C LEU A 88 33.39 -28.24 34.15
N LYS A 89 34.39 -28.85 33.55
CA LYS A 89 35.73 -28.26 33.47
C LYS A 89 35.92 -27.49 32.18
N GLN A 90 36.83 -26.52 32.18
CA GLN A 90 37.09 -25.70 31.00
C GLN A 90 37.66 -26.51 29.81
N GLU A 91 38.42 -27.58 30.08
CA GLU A 91 38.94 -28.48 29.05
C GLU A 91 37.90 -29.44 28.45
N ASP A 92 36.71 -29.56 29.06
CA ASP A 92 35.68 -30.47 28.57
C ASP A 92 35.16 -30.02 27.20
N ASN A 93 34.88 -30.99 26.33
CA ASN A 93 34.24 -30.80 25.03
C ASN A 93 32.82 -31.33 25.12
N PHE A 94 31.86 -30.64 24.52
CA PHE A 94 30.47 -31.05 24.62
C PHE A 94 29.60 -30.43 23.54
N GLU A 95 28.43 -31.01 23.37
CA GLU A 95 27.32 -30.47 22.60
C GLU A 95 26.09 -30.32 23.49
N MET A 96 25.37 -29.23 23.30
CA MET A 96 24.12 -28.91 24.00
C MET A 96 23.09 -28.42 23.00
N THR A 97 21.95 -29.10 22.93
CA THR A 97 20.81 -28.77 22.05
C THR A 97 19.55 -28.68 22.88
N VAL A 98 18.67 -27.73 22.58
CA VAL A 98 17.39 -27.56 23.27
C VAL A 98 16.33 -26.98 22.33
N GLN A 99 15.09 -27.45 22.46
CA GLN A 99 13.93 -26.84 21.83
C GLN A 99 13.33 -25.80 22.78
N THR A 100 13.09 -24.58 22.30
CA THR A 100 12.59 -23.47 23.11
C THR A 100 11.26 -22.96 22.58
N LYS A 101 10.20 -22.97 23.38
CA LYS A 101 8.91 -22.33 23.07
C LYS A 101 8.71 -21.09 23.92
N VAL A 102 8.40 -19.96 23.28
CA VAL A 102 8.17 -18.67 23.95
C VAL A 102 6.74 -18.60 24.48
N GLU A 103 6.58 -18.31 25.77
CA GLU A 103 5.27 -18.02 26.40
C GLU A 103 5.04 -16.51 26.44
N SER A 104 6.05 -15.73 26.84
CA SER A 104 5.98 -14.27 26.85
C SER A 104 7.36 -13.68 26.56
N PHE A 105 7.41 -12.62 25.75
CA PHE A 105 8.66 -11.92 25.44
C PHE A 105 8.37 -10.45 25.17
N ASP A 106 8.65 -9.58 26.14
CA ASP A 106 8.44 -8.14 25.95
C ASP A 106 9.67 -7.53 25.26
N MET A 107 9.48 -7.03 24.04
CA MET A 107 10.56 -6.48 23.22
C MET A 107 11.31 -5.35 23.94
N ASN A 108 12.61 -5.57 24.13
CA ASN A 108 13.53 -4.68 24.84
C ASN A 108 14.97 -5.05 24.45
N ASN A 109 15.87 -4.08 24.28
CA ASN A 109 17.24 -4.41 23.86
C ASN A 109 18.08 -5.23 24.87
N GLN A 110 17.53 -5.52 26.04
CA GLN A 110 18.17 -6.22 27.15
C GLN A 110 17.45 -7.53 27.52
N VAL A 111 16.37 -7.86 26.83
CA VAL A 111 15.66 -9.13 26.97
C VAL A 111 16.37 -10.21 26.16
N SER A 112 16.43 -11.43 26.69
CA SER A 112 17.18 -12.53 26.08
C SER A 112 16.91 -13.86 26.80
N PHE A 113 17.04 -14.96 26.06
CA PHE A 113 17.02 -16.34 26.54
C PHE A 113 17.89 -17.22 25.64
N GLY A 114 18.20 -18.43 26.08
CA GLY A 114 18.92 -19.42 25.27
C GLY A 114 19.93 -20.22 26.08
N ILE A 115 21.04 -20.63 25.44
CA ILE A 115 22.14 -21.35 26.08
C ILE A 115 23.26 -20.36 26.42
N MET A 116 23.80 -20.44 27.63
CA MET A 116 24.91 -19.63 28.11
C MET A 116 25.96 -20.50 28.80
N LEU A 117 27.22 -20.25 28.44
CA LEU A 117 28.41 -20.68 29.13
C LEU A 117 28.96 -19.55 29.99
N ARG A 118 29.46 -19.87 31.19
CA ARG A 118 30.11 -18.90 32.06
C ARG A 118 31.16 -19.54 32.97
N ASP A 119 32.13 -18.76 33.40
CA ASP A 119 33.21 -19.21 34.29
C ASP A 119 32.89 -19.11 35.79
N LYS A 120 31.79 -18.40 36.13
CA LYS A 120 31.40 -18.13 37.51
C LYS A 120 29.88 -18.08 37.65
N VAL A 121 29.34 -18.70 38.70
CA VAL A 121 27.94 -18.59 39.12
C VAL A 121 27.85 -17.99 40.53
N LEU A 122 26.87 -17.11 40.75
CA LEU A 122 26.46 -16.66 42.08
C LEU A 122 25.17 -17.38 42.48
N TYR A 123 24.95 -17.62 43.77
CA TYR A 123 23.82 -18.43 44.25
C TYR A 123 22.73 -17.55 44.89
N ASN A 124 21.64 -17.33 44.15
CA ASN A 124 20.46 -16.61 44.61
C ASN A 124 20.78 -15.25 45.24
N GLU A 125 21.62 -14.46 44.54
CA GLU A 125 22.19 -13.20 45.05
C GLU A 125 22.13 -12.08 44.01
N ASN A 126 21.69 -10.89 44.44
CA ASN A 126 21.79 -9.68 43.64
C ASN A 126 23.18 -9.03 43.78
N ASN A 127 24.01 -9.17 42.75
CA ASN A 127 25.33 -8.54 42.65
C ASN A 127 25.55 -7.92 41.27
N LYS A 128 25.76 -6.60 41.23
CA LYS A 128 25.89 -5.84 39.97
C LYS A 128 27.34 -5.73 39.47
N LYS A 129 28.33 -6.17 40.24
CA LYS A 129 29.76 -5.86 40.00
C LYS A 129 30.59 -7.08 39.61
N ASP A 130 30.27 -8.25 40.15
CA ASP A 130 31.01 -9.49 39.87
C ASP A 130 30.11 -10.46 39.11
N ILE A 131 30.07 -10.31 37.78
CA ILE A 131 29.17 -11.07 36.90
C ILE A 131 29.89 -12.15 36.07
N GLY A 132 31.22 -12.29 36.19
CA GLY A 132 32.01 -13.26 35.41
C GLY A 132 31.99 -13.04 33.89
N TYR A 133 32.68 -13.92 33.18
CA TYR A 133 32.69 -13.96 31.72
C TYR A 133 31.66 -14.95 31.20
N ALA A 134 31.11 -14.65 30.03
CA ALA A 134 30.03 -15.42 29.46
C ALA A 134 30.15 -15.53 27.94
N LEU A 135 29.61 -16.59 27.37
CA LEU A 135 29.39 -16.80 25.94
C LEU A 135 28.01 -17.42 25.79
N ALA A 136 27.15 -16.85 24.96
CA ALA A 136 25.76 -17.25 24.86
C ALA A 136 25.26 -17.21 23.42
N VAL A 137 24.32 -18.12 23.15
CA VAL A 137 23.48 -18.15 21.96
C VAL A 137 22.06 -17.84 22.40
N GLY A 138 21.50 -16.79 21.82
CA GLY A 138 20.24 -16.19 22.24
C GLY A 138 20.05 -14.79 21.66
N PRO A 139 18.80 -14.36 21.42
CA PRO A 139 18.49 -13.10 20.80
C PRO A 139 18.81 -11.94 21.75
N LEU A 140 19.33 -10.84 21.20
CA LEU A 140 19.64 -9.60 21.92
C LEU A 140 19.46 -8.39 20.98
N ASN A 141 19.23 -7.20 21.54
CA ASN A 141 18.88 -5.98 20.78
C ASN A 141 17.63 -6.14 19.88
N VAL A 142 16.62 -6.84 20.37
CA VAL A 142 15.42 -7.20 19.58
C VAL A 142 14.58 -6.01 19.10
N THR A 143 14.87 -4.78 19.50
CA THR A 143 14.19 -3.57 19.00
C THR A 143 15.01 -2.80 17.96
N LYS A 144 16.15 -3.35 17.51
CA LYS A 144 16.92 -2.80 16.40
C LYS A 144 16.47 -3.40 15.08
N ASP A 145 16.77 -2.72 13.97
CA ASP A 145 16.46 -3.14 12.61
C ASP A 145 16.84 -4.62 12.36
N THR A 146 18.02 -5.04 12.83
CA THR A 146 18.45 -6.45 12.84
C THR A 146 18.90 -6.88 14.25
N PRO A 147 18.16 -7.77 14.92
CA PRO A 147 18.57 -8.37 16.20
C PRO A 147 19.79 -9.28 16.05
N THR A 148 20.56 -9.45 17.14
CA THR A 148 21.73 -10.35 17.15
C THR A 148 21.40 -11.68 17.83
N THR A 149 22.00 -12.78 17.39
CA THR A 149 21.68 -14.15 17.86
C THR A 149 22.71 -14.78 18.79
N ALA A 150 23.86 -14.15 19.00
CA ALA A 150 24.86 -14.59 19.96
C ALA A 150 25.62 -13.41 20.59
N PHE A 151 26.25 -13.63 21.74
CA PHE A 151 27.17 -12.67 22.33
C PHE A 151 28.18 -13.36 23.25
N TYR A 152 29.29 -12.69 23.50
CA TYR A 152 30.19 -13.05 24.59
C TYR A 152 30.64 -11.81 25.35
N ARG A 153 31.12 -12.02 26.58
CA ARG A 153 31.66 -10.98 27.46
C ARG A 153 32.95 -11.48 28.09
N THR A 154 34.02 -10.72 27.88
CA THR A 154 35.36 -10.94 28.47
C THR A 154 35.82 -9.69 29.23
N ALA A 155 37.08 -9.66 29.69
CA ALA A 155 37.70 -8.47 30.27
C ALA A 155 37.68 -7.25 29.34
N GLU A 156 37.63 -7.49 28.02
CA GLU A 156 37.63 -6.46 26.98
C GLU A 156 36.24 -5.85 26.72
N GLY A 157 35.20 -6.45 27.31
CA GLY A 157 33.80 -6.02 27.17
C GLY A 157 32.93 -7.07 26.48
N GLN A 158 31.72 -6.65 26.10
CA GLN A 158 30.75 -7.50 25.40
C GLN A 158 30.85 -7.32 23.89
N LYS A 159 30.96 -8.42 23.15
CA LYS A 159 30.80 -8.48 21.69
C LYS A 159 29.48 -9.18 21.36
N LYS A 160 28.75 -8.65 20.38
CA LYS A 160 27.50 -9.21 19.85
C LYS A 160 27.78 -9.76 18.46
N LEU A 161 27.18 -10.90 18.12
CA LEU A 161 27.51 -11.70 16.95
C LEU A 161 26.23 -12.29 16.36
N GLY A 162 26.27 -12.62 15.08
CA GLY A 162 25.13 -13.17 14.35
C GLY A 162 24.01 -12.16 14.16
N GLU A 163 23.15 -12.44 13.19
CA GLU A 163 22.00 -11.63 12.83
C GLU A 163 20.78 -12.54 12.75
N LEU A 164 19.62 -12.02 13.14
CA LEU A 164 18.33 -12.70 13.00
C LEU A 164 17.66 -12.15 11.75
N VAL A 165 17.80 -12.85 10.62
CA VAL A 165 17.33 -12.41 9.29
C VAL A 165 16.37 -13.39 8.63
N ASN A 166 16.52 -14.69 8.90
CA ASN A 166 15.66 -15.73 8.33
C ASN A 166 14.49 -16.08 9.28
N GLY A 167 14.72 -16.00 10.58
CA GLY A 167 13.75 -16.31 11.62
C GLY A 167 12.99 -15.07 12.12
N ALA A 168 11.74 -15.28 12.57
CA ALA A 168 10.98 -14.22 13.21
C ALA A 168 11.59 -13.82 14.56
N VAL A 169 11.52 -12.53 14.90
CA VAL A 169 11.86 -12.00 16.24
C VAL A 169 11.02 -12.75 17.30
N PRO A 170 11.61 -13.16 18.44
CA PRO A 170 10.87 -13.90 19.47
C PRO A 170 9.58 -13.21 19.90
N ALA A 171 8.48 -13.96 19.80
CA ALA A 171 7.13 -13.57 20.18
C ALA A 171 6.41 -14.78 20.81
N PRO A 172 5.32 -14.57 21.58
CA PRO A 172 4.54 -15.67 22.15
C PRO A 172 4.17 -16.74 21.11
N GLU A 173 4.20 -18.00 21.54
CA GLU A 173 3.93 -19.22 20.75
C GLU A 173 5.00 -19.62 19.72
N LEU A 174 5.96 -18.75 19.37
CA LEU A 174 7.08 -19.11 18.49
C LEU A 174 8.05 -20.10 19.16
N SER A 175 8.65 -20.94 18.33
CA SER A 175 9.57 -22.00 18.76
C SER A 175 10.91 -21.94 18.03
N TYR A 176 12.00 -22.20 18.74
CA TYR A 176 13.37 -22.11 18.24
C TYR A 176 14.20 -23.30 18.71
N GLN A 177 14.91 -23.95 17.80
CA GLN A 177 15.99 -24.87 18.17
C GLN A 177 17.24 -24.05 18.49
N VAL A 178 17.84 -24.29 19.66
CA VAL A 178 19.04 -23.56 20.11
C VAL A 178 20.14 -24.56 20.38
N GLN A 179 21.32 -24.34 19.79
CA GLN A 179 22.41 -25.31 19.81
C GLN A 179 23.76 -24.64 20.12
N LEU A 180 24.58 -25.33 20.90
CA LEU A 180 25.95 -24.95 21.23
C LEU A 180 26.87 -26.18 21.16
N LYS A 181 27.96 -26.08 20.41
CA LYS A 181 29.05 -27.08 20.40
C LYS A 181 30.36 -26.43 20.84
N LYS A 182 31.15 -27.18 21.62
CA LYS A 182 32.49 -26.78 22.05
C LYS A 182 33.50 -27.88 21.73
N SER A 183 34.55 -27.50 21.00
CA SER A 183 35.75 -28.32 20.77
C SER A 183 37.00 -27.49 21.04
N ALA A 184 37.77 -27.83 22.07
CA ALA A 184 38.84 -27.02 22.63
C ALA A 184 38.37 -25.57 22.88
N ASN A 185 38.97 -24.60 22.20
CA ASN A 185 38.63 -23.18 22.27
C ASN A 185 37.74 -22.71 21.11
N THR A 186 37.21 -23.63 20.31
CA THR A 186 36.29 -23.35 19.21
C THR A 186 34.85 -23.61 19.64
N TYR A 187 33.98 -22.62 19.39
CA TYR A 187 32.57 -22.64 19.78
C TYR A 187 31.69 -22.43 18.56
N TRP A 188 30.66 -23.26 18.40
CA TRP A 188 29.66 -23.15 17.34
C TRP A 188 28.30 -22.92 17.97
N LEU A 189 27.60 -21.87 17.53
CA LEU A 189 26.40 -21.33 18.15
C LEU A 189 25.30 -21.15 17.10
N LYS A 190 24.16 -21.82 17.25
CA LYS A 190 23.03 -21.68 16.32
C LYS A 190 21.73 -21.37 17.05
N PHE A 191 20.98 -20.40 16.52
CA PHE A 191 19.69 -19.98 17.04
C PHE A 191 18.65 -20.04 15.90
N GLY A 192 17.64 -20.90 16.03
CA GLY A 192 16.59 -21.06 15.01
C GLY A 192 17.15 -21.45 13.64
N GLU A 193 16.61 -20.84 12.60
CA GLU A 193 16.99 -21.06 11.19
C GLU A 193 18.21 -20.23 10.73
N GLU A 194 18.89 -19.54 11.66
CA GLU A 194 20.02 -18.69 11.30
C GLU A 194 21.28 -19.49 10.98
N LYS A 195 22.15 -18.90 10.14
CA LYS A 195 23.51 -19.43 9.94
C LYS A 195 24.25 -19.44 11.29
N PRO A 196 25.00 -20.51 11.61
CA PRO A 196 25.69 -20.61 12.89
C PRO A 196 26.81 -19.59 13.02
N VAL A 197 26.98 -19.05 14.22
CA VAL A 197 28.12 -18.22 14.61
C VAL A 197 29.23 -19.14 15.13
N VAL A 198 30.40 -19.07 14.50
CA VAL A 198 31.59 -19.80 14.94
C VAL A 198 32.60 -18.84 15.56
N ILE A 199 33.12 -19.18 16.73
CA ILE A 199 34.12 -18.40 17.46
C ILE A 199 35.34 -19.27 17.66
N GLU A 200 36.44 -18.91 16.99
CA GLU A 200 37.72 -19.59 17.06
C GLU A 200 38.63 -18.99 18.14
N ASP A 201 39.52 -19.82 18.69
CA ASP A 201 40.55 -19.42 19.66
C ASP A 201 40.03 -18.61 20.86
N PHE A 202 38.80 -18.88 21.29
CA PHE A 202 38.19 -18.15 22.39
C PHE A 202 38.81 -18.53 23.74
N ASN A 203 39.63 -17.61 24.26
CA ASN A 203 40.32 -17.74 25.55
C ASN A 203 39.73 -16.79 26.62
N GLY A 204 38.41 -16.57 26.59
CA GLY A 204 37.75 -15.55 27.39
C GLY A 204 37.37 -15.94 28.82
N PHE A 205 37.41 -17.22 29.18
CA PHE A 205 37.03 -17.71 30.52
C PHE A 205 38.23 -17.78 31.47
N GLU A 206 38.02 -17.43 32.75
CA GLU A 206 39.03 -17.53 33.81
C GLU A 206 38.69 -18.66 34.82
N GLY A 207 39.66 -19.53 35.11
CA GLY A 207 39.52 -20.57 36.15
C GLY A 207 39.71 -21.99 35.62
N GLU A 208 39.24 -22.98 36.37
CA GLU A 208 39.20 -24.39 35.92
C GLU A 208 37.75 -24.87 35.67
N ASP A 209 36.76 -24.12 36.18
CA ASP A 209 35.35 -24.47 36.15
C ASP A 209 34.63 -23.74 35.01
N LEU A 210 33.75 -24.45 34.31
CA LEU A 210 32.84 -23.90 33.32
C LEU A 210 31.41 -24.30 33.66
N PHE A 211 30.46 -23.40 33.57
CA PHE A 211 29.05 -23.66 33.81
C PHE A 211 28.32 -23.52 32.49
N ALA A 212 27.67 -24.60 32.04
CA ALA A 212 26.87 -24.63 30.81
C ALA A 212 25.39 -24.75 31.18
N GLY A 213 24.53 -23.90 30.62
CA GLY A 213 23.15 -23.87 31.06
C GLY A 213 22.21 -23.02 30.23
N LEU A 214 20.92 -23.16 30.52
CA LEU A 214 19.82 -22.38 29.98
C LEU A 214 19.65 -21.09 30.79
N TYR A 215 19.34 -19.99 30.12
CA TYR A 215 19.08 -18.72 30.81
C TYR A 215 17.85 -17.99 30.30
N THR A 216 17.31 -17.10 31.13
CA THR A 216 16.36 -16.05 30.75
C THR A 216 16.73 -14.75 31.43
N SER A 217 16.40 -13.63 30.80
CA SER A 217 16.54 -12.29 31.37
C SER A 217 15.33 -11.45 31.02
N ARG A 218 14.89 -10.59 31.95
CA ARG A 218 13.93 -9.48 31.79
C ARG A 218 12.70 -9.75 30.90
N ASN A 219 11.52 -9.79 31.50
CA ASN A 219 10.23 -9.95 30.81
C ASN A 219 10.19 -11.08 29.77
N THR A 220 10.80 -12.21 30.12
CA THR A 220 10.80 -13.41 29.29
C THR A 220 10.28 -14.59 30.09
N THR A 221 9.39 -15.35 29.46
CA THR A 221 8.99 -16.67 29.92
C THR A 221 9.07 -17.64 28.75
N VAL A 222 9.79 -18.74 28.95
CA VAL A 222 9.98 -19.78 27.93
C VAL A 222 9.83 -21.16 28.56
N TYR A 223 9.43 -22.11 27.72
CA TYR A 223 9.48 -23.54 28.01
C TYR A 223 10.56 -24.18 27.16
N TYR A 224 11.54 -24.81 27.81
CA TYR A 224 12.51 -25.64 27.14
C TYR A 224 12.05 -27.10 27.14
N SER A 225 12.15 -27.78 26.01
CA SER A 225 11.97 -29.22 25.86
C SER A 225 13.17 -29.83 25.16
N ASP A 226 13.27 -31.16 25.18
CA ASP A 226 14.26 -31.91 24.40
C ASP A 226 15.70 -31.42 24.67
N LEU A 227 16.02 -31.12 25.94
CA LEU A 227 17.35 -30.73 26.35
C LEU A 227 18.30 -31.93 26.25
N GLU A 228 19.20 -31.87 25.28
CA GLU A 228 20.27 -32.84 25.07
C GLU A 228 21.62 -32.22 25.48
N PHE A 229 22.41 -32.99 26.22
CA PHE A 229 23.75 -32.59 26.65
C PHE A 229 24.69 -33.79 26.58
N GLU A 230 25.64 -33.77 25.63
CA GLU A 230 26.62 -34.84 25.41
C GLU A 230 28.03 -34.34 25.67
N GLU A 231 28.73 -34.93 26.64
CA GLU A 231 30.18 -34.72 26.82
C GLU A 231 30.96 -35.56 25.81
N ILE A 232 31.75 -34.90 24.98
CA ILE A 232 32.55 -35.52 23.91
C ILE A 232 33.90 -35.92 24.49
N LYS A 233 34.26 -37.20 24.33
CA LYS A 233 35.57 -37.72 24.73
C LYS A 233 36.70 -37.00 24.00
N GLU A 234 37.82 -36.81 24.69
CA GLU A 234 39.05 -36.28 24.11
C GLU A 234 39.53 -37.15 22.93
N VAL A 235 39.67 -36.53 21.77
CA VAL A 235 40.11 -37.16 20.51
C VAL A 235 41.61 -37.00 20.37
N ALA A 236 42.31 -38.09 20.05
CA ALA A 236 43.76 -38.09 19.85
C ALA A 236 44.15 -37.64 18.43
N GLU A 237 43.39 -38.04 17.42
CA GLU A 237 43.63 -37.70 16.01
C GLU A 237 42.31 -37.67 15.22
N LEU A 238 42.19 -36.72 14.29
CA LEU A 238 41.15 -36.72 13.25
C LEU A 238 41.75 -37.17 11.91
N LYS A 239 41.10 -38.14 11.27
CA LYS A 239 41.42 -38.62 9.93
C LYS A 239 40.35 -38.18 8.95
N THR A 240 40.78 -37.68 7.80
CA THR A 240 39.92 -37.20 6.72
C THR A 240 40.15 -38.03 5.46
N ASP A 241 39.06 -38.33 4.76
CA ASP A 241 39.07 -38.80 3.38
C ASP A 241 38.40 -37.74 2.50
N THR A 242 39.14 -37.22 1.53
CA THR A 242 38.70 -36.16 0.62
C THR A 242 38.54 -36.67 -0.81
N SER A 243 38.52 -37.98 -1.05
CA SER A 243 38.46 -38.55 -2.40
C SER A 243 37.18 -38.18 -3.16
N ASP A 244 36.06 -38.03 -2.45
CA ASP A 244 34.76 -37.60 -2.98
C ASP A 244 34.37 -36.18 -2.50
N PHE A 245 35.28 -35.47 -1.81
CA PHE A 245 35.04 -34.12 -1.27
C PHE A 245 35.43 -33.05 -2.31
N LYS A 246 34.60 -32.02 -2.45
CA LYS A 246 34.91 -30.86 -3.28
C LYS A 246 36.06 -30.05 -2.68
N THR A 247 37.19 -30.03 -3.37
CA THR A 247 38.38 -29.24 -3.00
C THR A 247 38.57 -27.98 -3.82
N ASP A 248 37.83 -27.83 -4.92
CA ASP A 248 37.91 -26.70 -5.83
C ASP A 248 36.59 -25.93 -5.79
N TYR A 249 36.66 -24.66 -5.45
CA TYR A 249 35.55 -23.73 -5.37
C TYR A 249 35.77 -22.57 -6.35
N LEU A 250 34.73 -21.78 -6.60
CA LEU A 250 34.80 -20.52 -7.34
C LEU A 250 34.74 -19.33 -6.38
N LEU A 251 35.14 -18.16 -6.88
CA LEU A 251 34.99 -16.90 -6.14
C LEU A 251 33.54 -16.72 -5.70
N GLU A 252 33.33 -16.40 -4.42
CA GLU A 252 32.02 -16.22 -3.77
C GLU A 252 31.14 -17.47 -3.69
N GLU A 253 31.65 -18.64 -4.08
CA GLU A 253 30.90 -19.88 -3.97
C GLU A 253 30.68 -20.28 -2.50
N ASP A 254 29.49 -20.78 -2.19
CA ASP A 254 29.14 -21.28 -0.86
C ASP A 254 29.90 -22.58 -0.52
N PHE A 255 30.22 -22.75 0.76
CA PHE A 255 30.93 -23.94 1.24
C PHE A 255 30.01 -25.16 1.40
N GLU A 256 30.43 -26.30 0.87
CA GLU A 256 29.69 -27.56 0.98
C GLU A 256 30.55 -28.63 1.67
N LEU A 257 29.93 -29.45 2.52
CA LEU A 257 30.62 -30.57 3.20
C LEU A 257 30.35 -31.94 2.58
N GLU A 258 29.60 -32.00 1.48
CA GLU A 258 29.24 -33.26 0.84
C GLU A 258 30.49 -34.02 0.36
N GLY A 259 30.52 -35.33 0.61
CA GLY A 259 31.65 -36.20 0.26
C GLY A 259 32.85 -36.16 1.21
N LEU A 260 32.90 -35.25 2.18
CA LEU A 260 33.94 -35.27 3.22
C LEU A 260 33.66 -36.34 4.27
N GLU A 261 34.56 -37.33 4.39
CA GLU A 261 34.48 -38.30 5.49
C GLU A 261 35.47 -37.98 6.60
N VAL A 262 34.98 -37.84 7.84
CA VAL A 262 35.80 -37.58 9.02
C VAL A 262 35.67 -38.73 10.03
N THR A 263 36.81 -39.22 10.53
CA THR A 263 36.89 -40.25 11.57
C THR A 263 37.72 -39.76 12.75
N ALA A 264 37.13 -39.80 13.95
CA ALA A 264 37.81 -39.51 15.20
C ALA A 264 38.43 -40.78 15.81
N GLU A 265 39.71 -40.71 16.18
CA GLU A 265 40.42 -41.77 16.93
C GLU A 265 40.66 -41.32 18.37
N PHE A 266 40.21 -42.14 19.33
CA PHE A 266 40.31 -41.85 20.76
C PHE A 266 41.56 -42.48 21.38
N ALA A 267 42.02 -41.92 22.50
CA ALA A 267 43.23 -42.38 23.19
C ALA A 267 43.15 -43.84 23.72
N ASP A 268 41.94 -44.40 23.85
CA ASP A 268 41.71 -45.80 24.24
C ASP A 268 41.80 -46.80 23.07
N GLY A 269 42.06 -46.32 21.85
CA GLY A 269 42.17 -47.09 20.62
C GLY A 269 40.84 -47.38 19.92
N SER A 270 39.72 -46.81 20.40
CA SER A 270 38.44 -46.83 19.69
C SER A 270 38.37 -45.72 18.63
N SER A 271 37.47 -45.86 17.65
CA SER A 271 37.25 -44.87 16.58
C SER A 271 35.75 -44.64 16.31
N LYS A 272 35.35 -43.40 15.96
CA LYS A 272 33.98 -43.02 15.56
C LYS A 272 34.02 -42.34 14.19
N LYS A 273 33.24 -42.83 13.22
CA LYS A 273 32.96 -42.08 11.98
C LYS A 273 31.97 -40.98 12.33
N LEU A 274 32.28 -39.74 11.95
CA LEU A 274 31.49 -38.55 12.25
C LEU A 274 30.55 -38.25 11.09
N SER A 275 29.33 -37.83 11.43
CA SER A 275 28.43 -37.14 10.52
C SER A 275 28.84 -35.67 10.38
N GLN A 276 28.34 -34.98 9.36
CA GLN A 276 28.61 -33.55 9.16
C GLN A 276 28.11 -32.70 10.34
N GLU A 277 27.12 -33.17 11.08
CA GLU A 277 26.60 -32.49 12.27
C GLU A 277 27.52 -32.66 13.49
N ASP A 278 28.40 -33.67 13.54
CA ASP A 278 29.22 -33.93 14.73
C ASP A 278 30.37 -32.90 14.91
N TYR A 279 30.94 -32.35 13.84
CA TYR A 279 32.17 -31.54 13.87
C TYR A 279 31.95 -30.07 13.48
N ILE A 280 32.88 -29.21 13.87
CA ILE A 280 32.89 -27.78 13.51
C ILE A 280 33.91 -27.58 12.39
N VAL A 281 33.56 -26.81 11.35
CA VAL A 281 34.51 -26.41 10.30
C VAL A 281 34.69 -24.90 10.29
N THR A 282 35.94 -24.46 10.17
CA THR A 282 36.33 -23.05 10.12
C THR A 282 37.33 -22.79 9.00
N GLY A 283 37.61 -21.51 8.71
CA GLY A 283 38.65 -21.11 7.75
C GLY A 283 38.22 -21.01 6.28
N PHE A 284 36.99 -21.41 5.92
CA PHE A 284 36.50 -21.26 4.55
C PHE A 284 36.30 -19.78 4.20
N ASP A 285 36.95 -19.35 3.12
CA ASP A 285 36.82 -18.01 2.55
C ASP A 285 37.00 -18.12 1.04
N SER A 286 35.91 -17.88 0.30
CA SER A 286 35.88 -17.85 -1.17
C SER A 286 35.90 -16.42 -1.73
N SER A 287 36.11 -15.39 -0.90
CA SER A 287 36.11 -13.99 -1.35
C SER A 287 37.38 -13.61 -2.13
N GLU A 288 38.43 -14.42 -2.05
CA GLU A 288 39.67 -14.23 -2.79
C GLU A 288 40.07 -15.54 -3.51
N ALA A 289 40.51 -15.43 -4.78
CA ALA A 289 41.03 -16.57 -5.52
C ALA A 289 42.39 -17.02 -4.97
N GLY A 290 42.63 -18.33 -4.92
CA GLY A 290 43.86 -18.94 -4.42
C GLY A 290 43.65 -20.11 -3.46
N GLU A 291 44.71 -20.55 -2.79
CA GLU A 291 44.63 -21.60 -1.77
C GLU A 291 43.92 -21.07 -0.51
N ASN A 292 42.84 -21.74 -0.11
CA ASN A 292 42.12 -21.50 1.14
C ASN A 292 42.29 -22.72 2.06
N THR A 293 42.47 -22.54 3.36
CA THR A 293 42.63 -23.66 4.31
C THR A 293 41.45 -23.71 5.26
N ILE A 294 40.73 -24.83 5.26
CA ILE A 294 39.70 -25.12 6.25
C ILE A 294 40.26 -25.97 7.39
N THR A 295 39.72 -25.80 8.59
CA THR A 295 40.07 -26.58 9.78
C THR A 295 38.85 -27.29 10.34
N ILE A 296 38.94 -28.59 10.53
CA ILE A 296 37.90 -29.43 11.15
C ILE A 296 38.23 -29.61 12.63
N HIS A 297 37.27 -29.34 13.52
CA HIS A 297 37.41 -29.42 14.97
C HIS A 297 36.41 -30.44 15.55
N TYR A 298 36.90 -31.40 16.34
CA TYR A 298 36.04 -32.31 17.09
C TYR A 298 36.75 -32.90 18.31
N GLY A 299 36.08 -32.91 19.46
CA GLY A 299 36.58 -33.53 20.71
C GLY A 299 37.96 -33.03 21.15
N GLY A 300 38.30 -31.78 20.82
CA GLY A 300 39.59 -31.14 21.14
C GLY A 300 40.72 -31.38 20.12
N ALA A 301 40.53 -32.22 19.10
CA ALA A 301 41.46 -32.39 18.00
C ALA A 301 41.10 -31.51 16.80
N GLN A 302 42.10 -31.15 15.99
CA GLN A 302 41.92 -30.38 14.76
C GLN A 302 42.61 -31.03 13.55
N LYS A 303 42.09 -30.80 12.35
CA LYS A 303 42.66 -31.27 11.08
C LYS A 303 42.44 -30.25 9.97
N ASP A 304 43.54 -29.83 9.35
CA ASP A 304 43.52 -28.87 8.25
C ASP A 304 43.33 -29.59 6.90
N LEU A 305 42.59 -28.96 5.99
CA LEU A 305 42.42 -29.34 4.60
C LEU A 305 42.64 -28.11 3.70
N GLU A 306 43.37 -28.31 2.61
CA GLU A 306 43.61 -27.28 1.59
C GLU A 306 42.51 -27.36 0.52
N LEU A 307 41.94 -26.21 0.20
CA LEU A 307 40.99 -25.95 -0.87
C LEU A 307 41.60 -24.97 -1.88
N ASN A 308 41.04 -24.92 -3.07
CA ASN A 308 41.46 -24.02 -4.14
C ASN A 308 40.25 -23.20 -4.62
N ILE A 309 40.30 -21.87 -4.48
CA ILE A 309 39.29 -20.94 -4.97
C ILE A 309 39.73 -20.42 -6.34
N ASN A 310 39.00 -20.77 -7.40
CA ASN A 310 39.29 -20.37 -8.77
C ASN A 310 38.56 -19.06 -9.12
N GLU A 311 39.15 -18.28 -10.03
CA GLU A 311 38.51 -17.07 -10.57
C GLU A 311 37.24 -17.41 -11.35
N LEU A 312 36.26 -16.53 -11.27
CA LEU A 312 35.07 -16.56 -12.11
C LEU A 312 35.43 -15.98 -13.49
N SER A 313 35.13 -16.70 -14.56
CA SER A 313 35.43 -16.25 -15.93
C SER A 313 34.27 -16.61 -16.85
N ALA A 314 33.84 -15.65 -17.68
CA ALA A 314 32.79 -15.91 -18.66
C ALA A 314 33.28 -16.99 -19.64
N THR A 315 32.39 -17.93 -19.98
CA THR A 315 32.59 -19.00 -20.95
C THR A 315 31.77 -18.83 -22.21
N ASP A 316 30.65 -18.11 -22.15
CA ASP A 316 29.81 -17.77 -23.31
C ASP A 316 29.10 -16.41 -23.15
N LEU A 317 28.66 -15.81 -24.25
CA LEU A 317 27.83 -14.58 -24.26
C LEU A 317 26.52 -14.79 -25.04
N GLU A 318 25.43 -14.23 -24.53
CA GLU A 318 24.11 -14.18 -25.19
C GLU A 318 23.64 -12.73 -25.38
N ILE A 319 23.15 -12.39 -26.58
CA ILE A 319 22.41 -11.14 -26.80
C ILE A 319 20.98 -11.34 -26.31
N LYS A 320 20.66 -10.77 -25.15
CA LYS A 320 19.33 -10.87 -24.55
C LYS A 320 18.33 -9.91 -25.20
N TYR A 321 18.73 -8.66 -25.37
CA TYR A 321 17.95 -7.66 -26.12
C TYR A 321 18.87 -7.04 -27.16
N TYR A 322 18.40 -6.98 -28.41
CA TYR A 322 19.14 -6.35 -29.50
C TYR A 322 19.00 -4.83 -29.40
N SER A 323 19.98 -4.08 -29.93
CA SER A 323 19.90 -2.63 -30.04
C SER A 323 18.57 -2.16 -30.64
N ALA A 324 18.04 -1.05 -30.16
CA ALA A 324 16.77 -0.48 -30.61
C ALA A 324 16.75 -0.29 -32.14
N LYS A 325 17.86 0.21 -32.70
CA LYS A 325 18.06 0.30 -34.15
C LYS A 325 18.87 -0.88 -34.70
N THR A 326 18.30 -1.56 -35.69
CA THR A 326 18.91 -2.67 -36.44
C THR A 326 19.03 -2.42 -37.94
N ASP A 327 18.33 -1.41 -38.45
CA ASP A 327 18.33 -0.99 -39.84
C ASP A 327 19.00 0.38 -39.97
N TYR A 328 20.00 0.46 -40.83
CA TYR A 328 20.89 1.61 -40.98
C TYR A 328 21.01 2.03 -42.44
N TYR A 329 21.44 3.26 -42.66
CA TYR A 329 21.87 3.77 -43.98
C TYR A 329 23.37 4.05 -43.95
N LEU A 330 23.98 4.11 -45.13
CA LEU A 330 25.39 4.54 -45.25
C LEU A 330 25.63 5.85 -44.49
N GLY A 331 26.70 5.88 -43.70
CA GLY A 331 27.09 6.99 -42.84
C GLY A 331 26.36 7.09 -41.51
N ASP A 332 25.42 6.18 -41.20
CA ASP A 332 24.83 6.12 -39.86
C ASP A 332 25.85 5.62 -38.83
N LYS A 333 25.77 6.16 -37.61
CA LYS A 333 26.43 5.62 -36.43
C LYS A 333 25.67 4.40 -35.90
N PHE A 334 26.41 3.50 -35.26
CA PHE A 334 25.82 2.38 -34.53
C PHE A 334 25.11 2.90 -33.27
N ASP A 335 23.95 2.31 -32.96
CA ASP A 335 23.10 2.68 -31.84
C ASP A 335 23.21 1.62 -30.74
N PHE A 336 23.75 1.99 -29.58
CA PHE A 336 23.93 1.07 -28.46
C PHE A 336 22.66 0.90 -27.62
N GLU A 337 21.70 1.82 -27.72
CA GLU A 337 20.56 1.83 -26.80
C GLU A 337 19.71 0.57 -26.95
N GLY A 338 19.25 0.03 -25.82
CA GLY A 338 18.48 -1.21 -25.75
C GLY A 338 19.30 -2.49 -25.87
N LEU A 339 20.58 -2.44 -26.23
CA LEU A 339 21.44 -3.64 -26.27
C LEU A 339 21.69 -4.17 -24.86
N THR A 340 21.38 -5.44 -24.63
CA THR A 340 21.65 -6.12 -23.36
C THR A 340 22.34 -7.45 -23.63
N VAL A 341 23.45 -7.68 -22.93
CA VAL A 341 24.32 -8.84 -23.10
C VAL A 341 24.38 -9.61 -21.79
N ILE A 342 24.19 -10.92 -21.85
CA ILE A 342 24.34 -11.81 -20.70
C ILE A 342 25.61 -12.63 -20.88
N ALA A 343 26.44 -12.73 -19.84
CA ALA A 343 27.54 -13.68 -19.78
C ALA A 343 27.13 -14.94 -19.02
N GLU A 344 27.50 -16.11 -19.55
CA GLU A 344 27.50 -17.40 -18.83
C GLU A 344 28.90 -17.66 -18.31
N TYR A 345 29.04 -18.05 -17.04
CA TYR A 345 30.33 -18.24 -16.39
C TYR A 345 30.73 -19.72 -16.24
N ASN A 346 32.00 -19.96 -15.92
CA ASN A 346 32.64 -21.27 -15.80
C ASN A 346 32.07 -22.21 -14.72
N ASP A 347 31.10 -21.77 -13.92
CA ASP A 347 30.30 -22.65 -13.05
C ASP A 347 29.21 -23.43 -13.80
N GLY A 348 28.93 -23.05 -15.06
CA GLY A 348 27.93 -23.66 -15.92
C GLY A 348 26.48 -23.33 -15.56
N TYR A 349 26.22 -22.43 -14.61
CA TYR A 349 24.86 -22.09 -14.17
C TYR A 349 24.64 -20.59 -13.92
N ARG A 350 25.67 -19.80 -13.59
CA ARG A 350 25.57 -18.36 -13.35
C ARG A 350 25.52 -17.63 -14.68
N ARG A 351 24.47 -16.83 -14.81
CA ARG A 351 24.20 -15.96 -15.95
C ARG A 351 23.96 -14.55 -15.43
N GLU A 352 24.76 -13.59 -15.87
CA GLU A 352 24.64 -12.20 -15.43
C GLU A 352 24.61 -11.24 -16.61
N THR A 353 23.83 -10.17 -16.47
CA THR A 353 23.86 -9.05 -17.42
C THR A 353 25.20 -8.33 -17.28
N LEU A 354 25.97 -8.27 -18.36
CA LEU A 354 27.22 -7.53 -18.38
C LEU A 354 26.97 -6.02 -18.37
N ALA A 355 27.77 -5.27 -17.61
CA ALA A 355 27.82 -3.84 -17.78
C ALA A 355 28.48 -3.50 -19.12
N ALA A 356 28.12 -2.35 -19.70
CA ALA A 356 28.71 -1.91 -20.97
C ALA A 356 30.24 -1.76 -20.92
N ALA A 357 30.84 -1.64 -19.73
CA ALA A 357 32.29 -1.57 -19.55
C ALA A 357 32.99 -2.94 -19.62
N ASP A 358 32.24 -4.05 -19.55
CA ASP A 358 32.79 -5.42 -19.47
C ASP A 358 32.91 -6.09 -20.84
N TYR A 359 32.35 -5.48 -21.88
CA TYR A 359 32.48 -5.95 -23.25
C TYR A 359 32.86 -4.83 -24.22
N THR A 360 33.39 -5.23 -25.36
CA THR A 360 33.70 -4.38 -26.51
C THR A 360 32.80 -4.78 -27.67
N VAL A 361 32.28 -3.81 -28.41
CA VAL A 361 31.51 -4.06 -29.64
C VAL A 361 32.40 -3.81 -30.84
N GLU A 362 32.47 -4.75 -31.79
CA GLU A 362 33.26 -4.61 -33.02
C GLU A 362 32.43 -4.81 -34.28
N ALA A 363 32.78 -4.10 -35.35
CA ALA A 363 32.29 -4.36 -36.70
C ALA A 363 33.45 -4.33 -37.69
N ALA A 364 33.50 -5.33 -38.57
CA ALA A 364 34.57 -5.48 -39.57
C ALA A 364 36.01 -5.49 -38.99
N GLY A 365 36.17 -5.98 -37.75
CA GLY A 365 37.46 -6.07 -37.05
C GLY A 365 37.98 -4.73 -36.51
N ALA A 366 37.09 -3.75 -36.35
CA ALA A 366 37.36 -2.50 -35.66
C ALA A 366 36.36 -2.32 -34.51
N GLU A 367 36.87 -1.87 -33.36
CA GLU A 367 36.07 -1.45 -32.21
C GLU A 367 35.12 -0.31 -32.58
N ILE A 368 33.87 -0.46 -32.21
CA ILE A 368 32.82 0.54 -32.32
C ILE A 368 32.81 1.31 -31.01
N THR A 369 33.22 2.57 -31.07
CA THR A 369 33.02 3.53 -29.98
C THR A 369 31.94 4.53 -30.38
N GLU A 370 31.20 5.07 -29.40
CA GLU A 370 30.12 6.05 -29.64
C GLU A 370 30.56 7.28 -30.48
N ALA A 371 31.85 7.64 -30.42
CA ALA A 371 32.35 8.85 -31.04
C ALA A 371 32.43 8.78 -32.58
N ASP A 372 32.89 7.66 -33.16
CA ASP A 372 33.53 7.71 -34.49
C ASP A 372 33.13 6.62 -35.50
N PHE A 373 32.44 5.53 -35.10
CA PHE A 373 32.10 4.46 -36.05
C PHE A 373 30.87 4.82 -36.90
N VAL A 374 30.99 4.66 -38.23
CA VAL A 374 29.88 4.77 -39.18
C VAL A 374 29.90 3.64 -40.20
N PHE A 375 28.73 3.27 -40.72
CA PHE A 375 28.63 2.25 -41.77
C PHE A 375 29.05 2.78 -43.14
N GLU A 376 30.20 2.35 -43.66
CA GLU A 376 30.74 2.80 -44.96
C GLU A 376 30.36 1.92 -46.16
N SER A 377 29.75 0.76 -45.92
CA SER A 377 29.34 -0.16 -46.99
C SER A 377 27.97 -0.76 -46.70
N ALA A 378 27.21 -1.03 -47.76
CA ALA A 378 25.86 -1.58 -47.66
C ALA A 378 25.85 -3.11 -47.52
N GLY A 379 24.65 -3.65 -47.31
CA GLY A 379 24.38 -5.06 -47.05
C GLY A 379 24.43 -5.40 -45.56
N GLU A 380 24.19 -6.67 -45.27
CA GLU A 380 24.23 -7.21 -43.91
C GLU A 380 25.65 -7.06 -43.31
N LYS A 381 25.72 -6.54 -42.08
CA LYS A 381 26.95 -6.39 -41.29
C LYS A 381 26.86 -7.20 -40.02
N VAL A 382 27.94 -7.90 -39.69
CA VAL A 382 28.08 -8.63 -38.43
C VAL A 382 28.67 -7.69 -37.39
N ILE A 383 28.00 -7.60 -36.24
CA ILE A 383 28.41 -6.90 -35.04
C ILE A 383 28.83 -7.96 -34.02
N PHE A 384 30.09 -7.91 -33.58
CA PHE A 384 30.61 -8.78 -32.53
C PHE A 384 30.52 -8.07 -31.18
N VAL A 385 30.20 -8.82 -30.15
CA VAL A 385 30.28 -8.43 -28.75
C VAL A 385 31.30 -9.34 -28.10
N ILE A 386 32.38 -8.76 -27.57
CA ILE A 386 33.57 -9.47 -27.13
C ILE A 386 33.77 -9.17 -25.65
N TYR A 387 33.90 -10.21 -24.82
CA TYR A 387 34.15 -10.03 -23.40
C TYR A 387 35.58 -9.50 -23.14
N ASN A 388 35.70 -8.46 -22.34
CA ASN A 388 36.97 -7.72 -22.19
C ASN A 388 38.05 -8.54 -21.48
N GLU A 389 37.67 -9.33 -20.46
CA GLU A 389 38.64 -10.12 -19.68
C GLU A 389 39.10 -11.38 -20.43
N ASN A 390 38.25 -11.92 -21.30
CA ASN A 390 38.59 -13.05 -22.16
C ASN A 390 38.04 -12.86 -23.60
N PRO A 391 38.81 -12.23 -24.50
CA PRO A 391 38.38 -11.95 -25.87
C PRO A 391 38.10 -13.17 -26.75
N GLU A 392 38.41 -14.40 -26.31
CA GLU A 392 37.98 -15.62 -27.00
C GLU A 392 36.47 -15.88 -26.82
N VAL A 393 35.85 -15.26 -25.82
CA VAL A 393 34.44 -15.37 -25.50
C VAL A 393 33.71 -14.18 -26.14
N SER A 394 32.93 -14.48 -27.16
CA SER A 394 32.23 -13.48 -27.94
C SER A 394 30.93 -14.03 -28.53
N THR A 395 30.01 -13.14 -28.81
CA THR A 395 28.76 -13.42 -29.52
C THR A 395 28.58 -12.41 -30.65
N ASP A 396 27.68 -12.67 -31.59
CA ASP A 396 27.47 -11.77 -32.71
C ASP A 396 26.00 -11.70 -33.13
N PHE A 397 25.67 -10.60 -33.82
CA PHE A 397 24.39 -10.42 -34.48
C PHE A 397 24.56 -9.59 -35.74
N THR A 398 23.57 -9.65 -36.64
CA THR A 398 23.63 -8.86 -37.88
C THR A 398 22.78 -7.59 -37.80
N VAL A 399 23.20 -6.56 -38.53
CA VAL A 399 22.43 -5.34 -38.82
C VAL A 399 22.39 -5.12 -40.32
N ASP A 400 21.32 -4.49 -40.80
CA ASP A 400 21.10 -4.27 -42.23
C ASP A 400 21.44 -2.83 -42.62
N VAL A 401 22.32 -2.65 -43.61
CA VAL A 401 22.75 -1.32 -44.09
C VAL A 401 22.28 -1.09 -45.54
N SER A 402 21.38 -0.14 -45.75
CA SER A 402 20.88 0.27 -47.05
C SER A 402 21.86 1.18 -47.80
N ASP A 403 22.00 0.98 -49.13
CA ASP A 403 22.74 1.88 -50.04
C ASP A 403 21.88 3.02 -50.59
N ALA A 404 20.62 3.14 -50.16
CA ALA A 404 19.74 4.21 -50.59
C ALA A 404 20.27 5.59 -50.18
N GLU A 405 20.40 6.47 -51.16
CA GLU A 405 20.90 7.83 -50.93
C GLU A 405 19.85 8.71 -50.24
N LEU A 406 20.30 9.58 -49.32
CA LEU A 406 19.47 10.60 -48.71
C LEU A 406 19.09 11.64 -49.77
N LYS A 407 17.78 11.81 -50.04
CA LYS A 407 17.29 12.75 -51.06
C LYS A 407 17.14 14.17 -50.52
N GLU A 408 16.49 14.31 -49.36
CA GLU A 408 16.18 15.61 -48.76
C GLU A 408 15.89 15.50 -47.26
N LEU A 409 15.97 16.65 -46.59
CA LEU A 409 15.46 16.85 -45.23
C LEU A 409 14.16 17.65 -45.27
N GLU A 410 13.13 17.10 -44.64
CA GLU A 410 11.83 17.73 -44.51
C GLU A 410 11.62 18.20 -43.06
N ILE A 411 11.34 19.51 -42.90
CA ILE A 411 10.86 20.05 -41.62
C ILE A 411 9.34 19.89 -41.63
N LYS A 412 8.84 18.87 -40.95
CA LYS A 412 7.41 18.56 -40.91
C LYS A 412 6.67 19.53 -39.98
N ASN A 413 7.23 19.75 -38.79
CA ASN A 413 6.78 20.77 -37.85
C ASN A 413 7.94 21.71 -37.50
N LYS A 414 7.66 23.01 -37.40
CA LYS A 414 8.60 24.01 -36.89
C LYS A 414 8.58 24.00 -35.35
N PRO A 415 9.65 24.45 -34.68
CA PRO A 415 9.60 24.64 -33.24
C PRO A 415 8.50 25.63 -32.87
N SER A 416 7.92 25.42 -31.69
CA SER A 416 6.90 26.26 -31.05
C SER A 416 7.34 27.73 -30.95
N LYS A 417 8.65 27.97 -30.76
CA LYS A 417 9.25 29.31 -30.76
C LYS A 417 10.05 29.57 -32.03
N THR A 418 9.61 30.54 -32.83
CA THR A 418 10.35 31.04 -34.02
C THR A 418 10.66 32.54 -33.95
N LEU A 419 10.22 33.22 -32.88
CA LEU A 419 10.50 34.62 -32.59
C LEU A 419 11.34 34.69 -31.32
N TYR A 420 12.44 35.43 -31.38
CA TYR A 420 13.39 35.59 -30.28
C TYR A 420 13.73 37.06 -30.04
N PHE A 421 14.23 37.34 -28.86
CA PHE A 421 14.76 38.63 -28.43
C PHE A 421 16.27 38.54 -28.11
N PRO A 422 17.01 39.67 -28.08
CA PRO A 422 18.43 39.69 -27.75
C PRO A 422 18.76 38.94 -26.46
N GLY A 423 19.77 38.07 -26.54
CA GLY A 423 20.23 37.25 -25.41
C GLY A 423 19.43 35.99 -25.14
N GLU A 424 18.32 35.73 -25.84
CA GLU A 424 17.56 34.50 -25.66
C GLU A 424 18.27 33.28 -26.27
N GLU A 425 18.06 32.12 -25.66
CA GLU A 425 18.58 30.84 -26.14
C GLU A 425 17.63 30.18 -27.16
N LEU A 426 18.21 29.34 -28.02
CA LEU A 426 17.46 28.54 -28.98
C LEU A 426 16.57 27.53 -28.25
N LYS A 427 15.31 27.44 -28.67
CA LYS A 427 14.34 26.44 -28.19
C LYS A 427 13.83 25.64 -29.38
N LEU A 428 13.99 24.32 -29.33
CA LEU A 428 13.67 23.42 -30.45
C LEU A 428 12.37 22.65 -30.23
N ASP A 429 11.71 22.81 -29.08
CA ASP A 429 10.46 22.09 -28.75
C ASP A 429 9.41 22.30 -29.86
N GLY A 430 8.80 21.22 -30.35
CA GLY A 430 7.90 21.21 -31.51
C GLY A 430 8.55 20.95 -32.86
N LEU A 431 9.88 21.05 -32.98
CA LEU A 431 10.59 20.77 -34.23
C LEU A 431 10.55 19.27 -34.51
N SER A 432 10.12 18.88 -35.71
CA SER A 432 10.28 17.51 -36.21
C SER A 432 10.92 17.51 -37.59
N VAL A 433 12.01 16.77 -37.72
CA VAL A 433 12.83 16.69 -38.94
C VAL A 433 12.81 15.25 -39.44
N TYR A 434 12.54 15.09 -40.74
CA TYR A 434 12.52 13.79 -41.40
C TYR A 434 13.59 13.73 -42.48
N ALA A 435 14.30 12.61 -42.54
CA ALA A 435 15.24 12.26 -43.59
C ALA A 435 14.56 11.33 -44.60
N SER A 436 14.40 11.79 -45.85
CA SER A 436 13.73 11.03 -46.91
C SER A 436 14.74 10.41 -47.87
N TYR A 437 14.65 9.10 -48.08
CA TYR A 437 15.65 8.30 -48.80
C TYR A 437 15.20 7.87 -50.21
N ALA A 438 16.15 7.40 -51.01
CA ALA A 438 15.93 7.09 -52.41
C ALA A 438 14.98 5.91 -52.66
N ASP A 439 14.95 4.96 -51.72
CA ASP A 439 14.07 3.79 -51.66
C ASP A 439 12.61 4.12 -51.30
N GLY A 440 12.34 5.36 -50.90
CA GLY A 440 11.02 5.85 -50.52
C GLY A 440 10.74 5.82 -49.02
N ASN A 441 11.68 5.32 -48.21
CA ASN A 441 11.57 5.37 -46.76
C ASN A 441 11.81 6.80 -46.25
N SER A 442 11.18 7.13 -45.13
CA SER A 442 11.37 8.40 -44.42
C SER A 442 11.50 8.12 -42.94
N ILE A 443 12.55 8.64 -42.31
CA ILE A 443 12.86 8.41 -40.91
C ILE A 443 12.78 9.73 -40.16
N ARG A 444 12.08 9.73 -39.02
CA ARG A 444 12.12 10.84 -38.07
C ARG A 444 13.48 10.86 -37.39
N LEU A 445 14.19 11.98 -37.48
CA LEU A 445 15.48 12.16 -36.84
C LEU A 445 15.28 12.56 -35.37
N MET A 446 16.09 11.97 -34.49
CA MET A 446 16.23 12.39 -33.09
C MET A 446 17.01 13.71 -33.01
N ARG A 447 16.86 14.45 -31.90
CA ARG A 447 17.45 15.80 -31.74
C ARG A 447 18.98 15.80 -31.77
N ASP A 448 19.60 14.72 -31.33
CA ASP A 448 21.05 14.47 -31.32
C ASP A 448 21.59 14.05 -32.69
N GLN A 449 20.74 13.57 -33.60
CA GLN A 449 21.15 13.06 -34.92
C GLN A 449 21.41 14.18 -35.94
N TYR A 450 20.77 15.34 -35.81
CA TYR A 450 20.98 16.48 -36.71
C TYR A 450 21.67 17.65 -36.02
N GLN A 451 22.41 18.43 -36.79
CA GLN A 451 23.04 19.64 -36.31
C GLN A 451 22.18 20.85 -36.64
N VAL A 452 22.06 21.74 -35.66
CA VAL A 452 21.40 23.03 -35.83
C VAL A 452 22.45 24.13 -35.74
N SER A 453 22.54 24.96 -36.78
CA SER A 453 23.52 26.04 -36.83
C SER A 453 22.91 27.34 -37.37
N GLY A 454 23.66 28.43 -37.21
CA GLY A 454 23.24 29.75 -37.67
C GLY A 454 22.28 30.50 -36.73
N PHE A 455 22.00 29.95 -35.54
CA PHE A 455 21.28 30.70 -34.50
C PHE A 455 22.17 31.82 -33.92
N ASN A 456 21.59 33.00 -33.85
CA ASN A 456 22.17 34.19 -33.24
C ASN A 456 21.00 35.08 -32.84
N SER A 457 20.76 35.23 -31.54
CA SER A 457 19.76 36.12 -30.96
C SER A 457 20.30 37.52 -30.65
N GLU A 458 21.61 37.73 -30.60
CA GLU A 458 22.25 39.02 -30.24
C GLU A 458 21.88 40.23 -31.12
N THR A 459 21.33 40.01 -32.30
CA THR A 459 21.05 41.09 -33.27
C THR A 459 19.69 40.89 -33.95
N ALA A 460 18.86 41.93 -34.00
CA ALA A 460 17.56 41.88 -34.66
C ALA A 460 17.63 41.64 -36.18
N GLY A 461 16.59 40.98 -36.73
CA GLY A 461 16.40 40.72 -38.16
C GLY A 461 15.70 39.38 -38.44
N ASN A 462 15.22 39.21 -39.69
CA ASN A 462 14.83 37.89 -40.19
C ASN A 462 16.08 37.08 -40.50
N LYS A 463 16.18 35.90 -39.91
CA LYS A 463 17.34 35.03 -39.97
C LYS A 463 16.93 33.62 -40.37
N LYS A 464 17.91 32.80 -40.67
CA LYS A 464 17.71 31.40 -41.05
C LYS A 464 18.49 30.51 -40.12
N LEU A 465 17.78 29.53 -39.59
CA LEU A 465 18.36 28.40 -38.90
C LEU A 465 18.64 27.32 -39.95
N GLU A 466 19.86 26.82 -40.00
CA GLU A 466 20.26 25.73 -40.90
C GLU A 466 20.23 24.43 -40.10
N ILE A 467 19.51 23.44 -40.62
CA ILE A 467 19.44 22.09 -40.08
C ILE A 467 20.20 21.21 -41.06
N GLU A 468 21.18 20.47 -40.55
CA GLU A 468 22.08 19.64 -41.33
C GLU A 468 22.07 18.21 -40.79
N TYR A 469 21.93 17.27 -41.72
CA TYR A 469 22.07 15.84 -41.45
C TYR A 469 22.74 15.19 -42.65
N LYS A 470 23.87 14.53 -42.41
CA LYS A 470 24.78 14.02 -43.44
C LYS A 470 25.16 15.11 -44.45
N ASP A 471 24.92 14.90 -45.74
CA ASP A 471 25.24 15.83 -46.82
C ASP A 471 24.06 16.74 -47.21
N GLN A 472 22.91 16.60 -46.57
CA GLN A 472 21.71 17.41 -46.83
C GLN A 472 21.53 18.52 -45.79
N LYS A 473 21.03 19.65 -46.28
CA LYS A 473 20.72 20.83 -45.46
C LYS A 473 19.34 21.33 -45.80
N THR A 474 18.58 21.67 -44.78
CA THR A 474 17.33 22.42 -44.93
C THR A 474 17.37 23.67 -44.05
N LYS A 475 16.47 24.61 -44.32
CA LYS A 475 16.46 25.90 -43.63
C LYS A 475 15.05 26.23 -43.20
N MET A 476 14.95 26.72 -41.98
CA MET A 476 13.75 27.41 -41.52
C MET A 476 14.07 28.86 -41.19
N ASP A 477 13.08 29.71 -41.41
CA ASP A 477 13.16 31.10 -41.03
C ASP A 477 12.82 31.25 -39.53
N TYR A 478 13.58 32.10 -38.84
CA TYR A 478 13.26 32.60 -37.51
C TYR A 478 13.49 34.11 -37.48
N ARG A 479 12.91 34.81 -36.51
CA ARG A 479 13.03 36.26 -36.40
C ARG A 479 13.61 36.62 -35.05
N VAL A 480 14.61 37.49 -35.04
CA VAL A 480 15.03 38.21 -33.83
C VAL A 480 14.46 39.61 -33.91
N LYS A 481 13.86 40.07 -32.84
CA LYS A 481 13.31 41.42 -32.76
C LYS A 481 13.94 42.09 -31.53
N GLU A 482 14.40 43.34 -31.66
CA GLU A 482 14.68 44.13 -30.46
C GLU A 482 13.38 44.23 -29.67
N LYS A 483 13.47 44.12 -28.35
CA LYS A 483 12.27 44.30 -27.54
C LYS A 483 11.72 45.71 -27.77
N GLU A 484 10.48 45.77 -28.19
CA GLU A 484 9.77 47.02 -28.43
C GLU A 484 8.88 47.29 -27.22
N LEU A 485 8.90 48.54 -26.77
CA LEU A 485 7.98 49.00 -25.74
C LEU A 485 6.56 48.90 -26.28
N GLU A 486 5.77 47.97 -25.74
CA GLU A 486 4.36 47.82 -26.12
C GLU A 486 3.49 48.85 -25.40
N GLY A 487 3.87 49.23 -24.19
CA GLY A 487 3.17 50.24 -23.43
C GLY A 487 3.40 50.09 -21.93
N LEU A 488 2.39 50.51 -21.16
CA LEU A 488 2.36 50.37 -19.72
C LEU A 488 1.41 49.23 -19.32
N LYS A 489 1.71 48.57 -18.20
CA LYS A 489 0.81 47.64 -17.53
C LYS A 489 0.82 47.92 -16.03
N ILE A 490 -0.34 47.84 -15.41
CA ILE A 490 -0.44 47.80 -13.94
C ILE A 490 -0.12 46.37 -13.51
N VAL A 491 0.98 46.21 -12.77
CA VAL A 491 1.47 44.90 -12.30
C VAL A 491 1.05 44.62 -10.85
N LYS A 492 0.71 45.66 -10.10
CA LYS A 492 0.02 45.58 -8.81
C LYS A 492 -1.08 46.63 -8.78
N TYR A 493 -2.32 46.19 -8.65
CA TYR A 493 -3.48 47.10 -8.58
C TYR A 493 -3.65 47.63 -7.15
N PRO A 494 -4.09 48.89 -6.98
CA PRO A 494 -4.58 49.38 -5.69
C PRO A 494 -5.98 48.81 -5.42
N GLN A 495 -6.59 49.14 -4.28
CA GLN A 495 -8.00 48.83 -4.03
C GLN A 495 -8.88 49.50 -5.09
N THR A 496 -9.61 48.69 -5.88
CA THR A 496 -10.41 49.18 -7.02
C THR A 496 -11.89 49.37 -6.70
N THR A 497 -12.32 49.02 -5.48
CA THR A 497 -13.69 49.20 -5.03
C THR A 497 -13.69 50.05 -3.77
N ILE A 498 -14.41 51.17 -3.81
CA ILE A 498 -14.56 52.08 -2.67
C ILE A 498 -16.03 52.34 -2.38
N ASP A 499 -16.31 52.62 -1.12
CA ASP A 499 -17.64 52.96 -0.64
C ASP A 499 -17.93 54.47 -0.77
N PHE A 500 -19.20 54.84 -0.58
CA PHE A 500 -19.58 56.24 -0.55
C PHE A 500 -18.83 57.04 0.52
N ALA A 501 -18.35 58.22 0.12
CA ALA A 501 -17.52 59.12 0.90
C ALA A 501 -16.12 58.59 1.29
N GLU A 502 -15.73 57.38 0.86
CA GLU A 502 -14.36 56.91 0.94
C GLU A 502 -13.51 57.63 -0.13
N GLU A 503 -12.29 58.03 0.23
CA GLU A 503 -11.34 58.60 -0.74
C GLU A 503 -10.56 57.47 -1.41
N PHE A 504 -10.45 57.50 -2.74
CA PHE A 504 -9.61 56.56 -3.46
C PHE A 504 -8.13 56.77 -3.11
N LEU A 505 -7.48 55.72 -2.61
CA LEU A 505 -6.05 55.71 -2.31
C LEU A 505 -5.31 54.89 -3.37
N ALA A 506 -4.38 55.55 -4.08
CA ALA A 506 -3.53 54.89 -5.07
C ALA A 506 -2.32 54.17 -4.46
N GLU A 507 -2.29 53.98 -3.14
CA GLU A 507 -1.14 53.40 -2.45
C GLU A 507 -0.89 51.95 -2.90
N GLY A 508 0.38 51.60 -3.09
CA GLY A 508 0.79 50.24 -3.46
C GLY A 508 0.64 49.87 -4.94
N ILE A 509 0.09 50.75 -5.78
CA ILE A 509 0.08 50.53 -7.23
C ILE A 509 1.51 50.41 -7.77
N LYS A 510 1.73 49.43 -8.63
CA LYS A 510 2.98 49.29 -9.40
C LYS A 510 2.64 49.29 -10.87
N VAL A 511 3.30 50.17 -11.60
CA VAL A 511 3.19 50.29 -13.06
C VAL A 511 4.52 49.85 -13.65
N ALA A 512 4.46 49.06 -14.71
CA ALA A 512 5.65 48.65 -15.45
C ALA A 512 5.54 49.09 -16.90
N LYS A 513 6.69 49.44 -17.49
CA LYS A 513 6.86 49.33 -18.94
C LYS A 513 6.81 47.86 -19.30
N VAL A 514 5.94 47.49 -20.23
CA VAL A 514 5.89 46.14 -20.79
C VAL A 514 6.47 46.16 -22.18
N TYR A 515 7.36 45.22 -22.40
CA TYR A 515 7.96 44.98 -23.70
C TYR A 515 7.29 43.75 -24.34
N ASP A 516 7.32 43.68 -25.66
CA ASP A 516 6.74 42.58 -26.46
C ASP A 516 7.37 41.20 -26.22
N ASN A 517 8.48 41.14 -25.48
CA ASN A 517 9.07 39.91 -24.99
C ASN A 517 8.54 39.45 -23.62
N GLY A 518 7.62 40.22 -23.03
CA GLY A 518 7.09 39.98 -21.68
C GLY A 518 7.93 40.58 -20.55
N ASP A 519 9.11 41.16 -20.84
CA ASP A 519 9.89 41.86 -19.81
C ASP A 519 9.08 42.99 -19.20
N GLN A 520 9.25 43.19 -17.90
CA GLN A 520 8.63 44.26 -17.15
C GLN A 520 9.69 45.08 -16.44
N GLU A 521 9.69 46.38 -16.67
CA GLU A 521 10.53 47.34 -15.96
C GLU A 521 9.61 48.19 -15.09
N ILE A 522 9.66 47.98 -13.77
CA ILE A 522 8.86 48.73 -12.80
C ILE A 522 9.26 50.20 -12.85
N LEU A 523 8.28 51.07 -13.05
CA LEU A 523 8.47 52.52 -12.97
C LEU A 523 8.62 52.95 -11.52
N ASP A 524 9.53 53.88 -11.27
CA ASP A 524 9.56 54.61 -10.00
C ASP A 524 8.33 55.52 -9.89
N SER A 525 7.90 55.81 -8.66
CA SER A 525 6.66 56.57 -8.40
C SER A 525 6.66 57.99 -8.94
N ASP A 526 7.82 58.56 -9.26
CA ASP A 526 7.98 59.87 -9.89
C ASP A 526 7.98 59.80 -11.42
N GLU A 527 7.95 58.62 -12.06
CA GLU A 527 7.92 58.48 -13.53
C GLU A 527 6.49 58.46 -14.12
N PHE A 528 5.44 58.55 -13.30
CA PHE A 528 4.05 58.63 -13.73
C PHE A 528 3.16 59.38 -12.73
N GLU A 529 2.11 60.02 -13.23
CA GLU A 529 1.05 60.67 -12.46
C GLU A 529 -0.22 59.83 -12.49
N ILE A 530 -0.98 59.81 -11.38
CA ILE A 530 -2.27 59.12 -11.28
C ILE A 530 -3.38 60.17 -11.22
N ASP A 531 -4.19 60.26 -12.27
CA ASP A 531 -5.37 61.13 -12.33
C ASP A 531 -6.63 60.36 -11.92
N SER A 532 -7.03 60.55 -10.67
CA SER A 532 -8.28 60.05 -10.08
C SER A 532 -9.35 61.14 -9.93
N SER A 533 -9.16 62.33 -10.51
CA SER A 533 -10.03 63.51 -10.29
C SER A 533 -11.46 63.34 -10.81
N ASN A 534 -11.70 62.33 -11.66
CA ASN A 534 -13.02 62.01 -12.22
C ASN A 534 -13.86 61.09 -11.32
N ILE A 535 -13.30 60.55 -10.22
CA ILE A 535 -14.06 59.71 -9.30
C ILE A 535 -15.07 60.59 -8.54
N ASP A 536 -16.36 60.29 -8.69
CA ASP A 536 -17.43 60.86 -7.87
C ASP A 536 -17.81 59.84 -6.79
N ASN A 537 -17.19 59.96 -5.61
CA ASN A 537 -17.41 59.06 -4.48
C ASN A 537 -18.77 59.25 -3.78
N GLN A 538 -19.70 60.01 -4.37
CA GLN A 538 -21.08 60.17 -3.89
C GLN A 538 -22.10 59.52 -4.82
N LYS A 539 -21.65 58.88 -5.91
CA LYS A 539 -22.53 58.30 -6.92
C LYS A 539 -22.04 56.93 -7.36
N GLU A 540 -22.93 55.96 -7.29
CA GLU A 540 -22.66 54.60 -7.77
C GLU A 540 -22.27 54.59 -9.25
N GLY A 541 -21.21 53.84 -9.56
CA GLY A 541 -20.73 53.67 -10.91
C GLY A 541 -19.27 53.25 -10.97
N LYS A 542 -18.79 53.03 -12.19
CA LYS A 542 -17.38 52.77 -12.48
C LYS A 542 -16.74 54.03 -13.04
N TYR A 543 -15.61 54.41 -12.46
CA TYR A 543 -14.87 55.61 -12.81
C TYR A 543 -13.48 55.25 -13.29
N LYS A 544 -13.05 55.83 -14.41
CA LYS A 544 -11.72 55.58 -14.96
C LYS A 544 -10.68 56.41 -14.21
N VAL A 545 -9.65 55.74 -13.70
CA VAL A 545 -8.42 56.34 -13.19
C VAL A 545 -7.36 56.21 -14.27
N LYS A 546 -6.70 57.32 -14.59
CA LYS A 546 -5.64 57.33 -15.61
C LYS A 546 -4.26 57.30 -14.97
N ILE A 547 -3.39 56.47 -15.52
CA ILE A 547 -1.95 56.47 -15.29
C ILE A 547 -1.31 57.23 -16.44
N ILE A 548 -0.80 58.42 -16.16
CA ILE A 548 -0.19 59.32 -17.13
C ILE A 548 1.33 59.23 -16.96
N PRO A 549 2.07 58.59 -17.88
CA PRO A 549 3.52 58.56 -17.80
C PRO A 549 4.12 59.98 -17.94
N GLU A 550 5.24 60.25 -17.29
CA GLU A 550 5.99 61.50 -17.51
C GLU A 550 6.59 61.58 -18.93
N SER A 551 6.79 60.43 -19.57
CA SER A 551 7.34 60.35 -20.93
C SER A 551 6.26 60.54 -21.99
N ASP A 552 6.40 61.58 -22.84
CA ASP A 552 5.53 61.83 -24.00
C ASP A 552 5.47 60.68 -25.03
N ASN A 553 6.36 59.68 -24.93
CA ASN A 553 6.44 58.54 -25.84
C ASN A 553 5.60 57.32 -25.39
N LEU A 554 4.94 57.39 -24.24
CA LEU A 554 4.09 56.34 -23.69
C LEU A 554 2.65 56.83 -23.61
N GLU A 555 1.70 56.01 -24.08
CA GLU A 555 0.29 56.33 -23.93
C GLU A 555 -0.15 56.11 -22.48
N ALA A 556 -1.01 57.00 -21.99
CA ALA A 556 -1.65 56.82 -20.69
C ALA A 556 -2.55 55.59 -20.73
N ILE A 557 -2.49 54.76 -19.69
CA ILE A 557 -3.39 53.62 -19.50
C ILE A 557 -4.44 53.98 -18.46
N ASP A 558 -5.59 53.31 -18.50
CA ASP A 558 -6.64 53.46 -17.51
C ASP A 558 -7.04 52.13 -16.88
N PHE A 559 -7.48 52.21 -15.63
CA PHE A 559 -8.22 51.14 -14.96
C PHE A 559 -9.47 51.74 -14.35
N GLU A 560 -10.43 50.89 -14.03
CA GLU A 560 -11.70 51.32 -13.45
C GLU A 560 -11.67 51.16 -11.93
N VAL A 561 -12.33 52.10 -11.24
CA VAL A 561 -12.63 52.04 -9.82
C VAL A 561 -14.15 52.01 -9.68
N THR A 562 -14.67 50.98 -9.02
CA THR A 562 -16.08 50.87 -8.65
C THR A 562 -16.34 51.70 -7.40
N VAL A 563 -17.29 52.63 -7.48
CA VAL A 563 -17.88 53.30 -6.32
C VAL A 563 -19.25 52.68 -6.09
N ARG A 564 -19.52 52.21 -4.86
CA ARG A 564 -20.81 51.64 -4.48
C ARG A 564 -21.28 52.14 -3.10
N GLU A 565 -22.55 51.90 -2.80
CA GLU A 565 -23.05 52.08 -1.43
C GLU A 565 -22.34 51.11 -0.48
N THR A 566 -22.02 51.58 0.74
CA THR A 566 -21.47 50.72 1.79
C THR A 566 -22.39 49.53 2.02
N LYS A 567 -21.82 48.34 1.87
CA LYS A 567 -22.52 47.07 2.08
C LYS A 567 -22.13 46.50 3.44
N ASP A 568 -23.09 46.51 4.37
CA ASP A 568 -22.92 45.87 5.67
C ASP A 568 -23.08 44.35 5.52
N TYR A 569 -22.04 43.60 5.86
CA TYR A 569 -22.03 42.13 5.82
C TYR A 569 -22.46 41.56 7.18
N SER A 570 -23.69 41.04 7.24
CA SER A 570 -24.19 40.36 8.45
C SER A 570 -23.53 38.99 8.61
N TRP A 571 -23.04 38.70 9.81
CA TRP A 571 -22.49 37.39 10.16
C TRP A 571 -23.54 36.50 10.83
N LYS A 572 -23.44 35.20 10.59
CA LYS A 572 -24.36 34.16 11.07
C LYS A 572 -23.56 32.97 11.61
N ALA A 573 -24.13 32.29 12.59
CA ALA A 573 -23.63 31.03 13.11
C ALA A 573 -24.55 29.90 12.67
N ILE A 574 -23.98 28.74 12.34
CA ILE A 574 -24.70 27.52 11.98
C ILE A 574 -23.86 26.29 12.36
N ASN A 575 -24.50 25.19 12.70
CA ASN A 575 -23.87 23.88 12.79
C ASN A 575 -24.64 22.90 11.91
N PHE A 576 -23.97 22.19 11.01
CA PHE A 576 -24.64 21.26 10.11
C PHE A 576 -23.67 20.21 9.56
N GLY A 577 -24.24 19.17 8.95
CA GLY A 577 -23.54 18.11 8.24
C GLY A 577 -23.14 16.93 9.12
N GLN A 578 -22.56 15.90 8.50
CA GLN A 578 -22.42 14.60 9.14
C GLN A 578 -21.52 14.64 10.38
N SER A 579 -21.93 13.93 11.43
CA SER A 579 -21.29 13.92 12.75
C SER A 579 -21.36 15.24 13.53
N ALA A 580 -21.94 16.32 12.99
CA ALA A 580 -22.22 17.52 13.77
C ALA A 580 -23.31 17.23 14.80
N ALA A 581 -23.18 17.78 16.01
CA ALA A 581 -24.14 17.57 17.08
C ALA A 581 -24.12 18.78 18.03
N ALA A 582 -25.28 19.17 18.56
CA ALA A 582 -25.42 20.38 19.36
C ALA A 582 -24.52 20.44 20.61
N ASP A 583 -24.09 19.28 21.14
CA ASP A 583 -23.17 19.14 22.27
C ASP A 583 -21.68 19.05 21.87
N LYS A 584 -21.40 18.86 20.58
CA LYS A 584 -20.04 18.67 20.04
C LYS A 584 -19.56 19.75 19.09
N THR A 585 -20.48 20.48 18.48
CA THR A 585 -20.19 21.55 17.51
C THR A 585 -20.91 22.82 17.91
N PHE A 586 -20.17 23.92 18.09
CA PHE A 586 -20.76 25.20 18.48
C PHE A 586 -19.98 26.41 17.96
N VAL A 587 -20.68 27.55 17.93
CA VAL A 587 -20.13 28.87 17.69
C VAL A 587 -20.58 29.79 18.81
N GLU A 588 -19.64 30.40 19.53
CA GLU A 588 -19.89 31.36 20.60
C GLU A 588 -19.30 32.73 20.24
N ILE A 589 -20.18 33.73 20.17
CA ILE A 589 -19.79 35.12 19.90
C ILE A 589 -19.41 35.80 21.22
N LYS A 590 -18.15 36.23 21.34
CA LYS A 590 -17.62 36.97 22.49
C LYS A 590 -17.54 38.48 22.16
N GLU A 591 -17.12 39.29 23.12
CA GLU A 591 -17.02 40.75 22.95
C GLU A 591 -16.04 41.15 21.84
N ASP A 592 -14.84 40.54 21.82
CA ASP A 592 -13.75 40.87 20.87
C ASP A 592 -13.28 39.67 20.02
N ALA A 593 -13.99 38.54 20.08
CA ALA A 593 -13.60 37.30 19.40
C ALA A 593 -14.81 36.40 19.11
N VAL A 594 -14.62 35.38 18.27
CA VAL A 594 -15.59 34.30 18.06
C VAL A 594 -14.89 32.98 18.32
N GLU A 595 -15.47 32.18 19.21
CA GLU A 595 -15.02 30.82 19.47
C GLU A 595 -15.81 29.85 18.60
N ILE A 596 -15.10 28.98 17.89
CA ILE A 596 -15.66 28.02 16.96
C ILE A 596 -15.04 26.68 17.30
N ALA A 597 -15.88 25.70 17.59
CA ALA A 597 -15.41 24.45 18.11
C ALA A 597 -16.14 23.28 17.47
N SER A 598 -15.35 22.31 17.06
CA SER A 598 -15.72 20.91 17.00
C SER A 598 -14.88 20.18 18.03
N ILE A 599 -15.53 19.49 18.98
CA ILE A 599 -14.91 18.73 20.06
C ILE A 599 -15.39 17.26 20.04
N ASP A 600 -14.68 16.38 20.74
CA ASP A 600 -15.05 14.97 20.92
C ASP A 600 -15.40 14.23 19.60
N GLY A 601 -14.69 14.57 18.52
CA GLY A 601 -14.87 14.01 17.19
C GLY A 601 -16.17 14.42 16.48
N GLY A 602 -16.84 15.50 16.90
CA GLY A 602 -17.99 16.06 16.19
C GLY A 602 -17.62 16.66 14.84
N GLY A 603 -18.48 16.56 13.84
CA GLY A 603 -18.20 17.04 12.48
C GLY A 603 -17.01 16.35 11.80
N LYS A 604 -16.68 16.78 10.59
CA LYS A 604 -15.56 16.34 9.75
C LYS A 604 -15.45 17.17 8.47
N VAL A 605 -14.26 17.30 7.90
CA VAL A 605 -14.08 17.63 6.48
C VAL A 605 -13.65 16.34 5.79
N ALA A 606 -14.61 15.60 5.25
CA ALA A 606 -14.36 14.34 4.55
C ALA A 606 -14.18 14.57 3.04
N THR A 607 -13.78 13.53 2.33
CA THR A 607 -13.52 13.57 0.88
C THR A 607 -14.65 14.24 0.10
N ASP A 608 -15.90 13.95 0.43
CA ASP A 608 -17.07 14.26 -0.40
C ASP A 608 -18.21 14.92 0.38
N HIS A 609 -18.05 15.19 1.68
CA HIS A 609 -19.03 15.91 2.49
C HIS A 609 -18.40 16.53 3.74
N ASP A 610 -19.14 17.40 4.40
CA ASP A 610 -18.73 18.10 5.61
C ASP A 610 -19.69 17.86 6.78
N GLY A 611 -19.17 18.04 7.98
CA GLY A 611 -19.90 18.41 9.18
C GLY A 611 -19.10 19.45 9.94
N ILE A 612 -19.63 20.66 10.12
CA ILE A 612 -18.85 21.79 10.66
C ILE A 612 -19.66 22.67 11.61
N ALA A 613 -18.96 23.29 12.56
CA ALA A 613 -19.39 24.54 13.18
C ALA A 613 -18.90 25.70 12.30
N TYR A 614 -19.79 26.61 11.91
CA TYR A 614 -19.47 27.63 10.91
C TYR A 614 -20.00 29.02 11.27
N TYR A 615 -19.10 30.01 11.29
CA TYR A 615 -19.41 31.42 11.48
C TYR A 615 -19.10 32.19 10.21
N TYR A 616 -20.13 32.65 9.49
CA TYR A 616 -20.00 33.07 8.10
C TYR A 616 -20.81 34.31 7.73
N THR A 617 -20.42 34.93 6.63
CA THR A 617 -21.21 35.93 5.92
C THR A 617 -21.48 35.47 4.47
N VAL A 618 -22.36 36.18 3.76
CA VAL A 618 -22.79 35.82 2.41
C VAL A 618 -22.36 36.90 1.42
N LEU A 619 -21.61 36.47 0.40
CA LEU A 619 -21.13 37.30 -0.70
C LEU A 619 -21.79 36.88 -2.02
N ASP A 620 -21.78 37.78 -3.00
CA ASP A 620 -22.13 37.43 -4.37
C ASP A 620 -20.94 36.70 -5.01
N ALA A 621 -21.17 35.61 -5.75
CA ALA A 621 -20.07 34.80 -6.28
C ALA A 621 -19.24 35.52 -7.37
N GLU A 622 -19.79 36.59 -7.94
CA GLU A 622 -19.10 37.50 -8.85
C GLU A 622 -18.16 38.48 -8.13
N ASP A 623 -18.30 38.69 -6.82
CA ASP A 623 -17.36 39.54 -6.07
C ASP A 623 -16.06 38.78 -5.77
N ASN A 624 -14.97 39.53 -5.66
CA ASN A 624 -13.71 39.08 -5.08
C ASN A 624 -13.68 39.44 -3.60
N PHE A 625 -12.84 38.76 -2.83
CA PHE A 625 -12.73 39.03 -1.40
C PHE A 625 -11.33 38.76 -0.87
N GLU A 626 -11.03 39.36 0.28
CA GLU A 626 -9.91 39.02 1.15
C GLU A 626 -10.45 38.97 2.58
N LEU A 627 -10.43 37.79 3.20
CA LEU A 627 -10.80 37.58 4.61
C LEU A 627 -9.57 37.13 5.39
N SER A 628 -9.39 37.74 6.55
CA SER A 628 -8.08 37.93 7.13
C SER A 628 -8.25 38.03 8.65
N ALA A 629 -7.69 37.13 9.46
CA ALA A 629 -7.90 37.15 10.92
C ALA A 629 -6.78 36.50 11.73
N ALA A 630 -6.64 36.91 13.00
CA ALA A 630 -5.77 36.23 13.97
C ALA A 630 -6.49 35.01 14.55
N VAL A 631 -5.84 33.85 14.48
CA VAL A 631 -6.43 32.57 14.91
C VAL A 631 -5.63 31.98 16.06
N LYS A 632 -6.30 31.80 17.19
CA LYS A 632 -5.81 31.07 18.36
C LYS A 632 -6.30 29.63 18.29
N VAL A 633 -5.38 28.68 18.23
CA VAL A 633 -5.73 27.27 18.30
C VAL A 633 -5.81 26.85 19.77
N ILE A 634 -6.94 26.26 20.16
CA ILE A 634 -7.15 25.70 21.49
C ILE A 634 -6.85 24.20 21.44
N GLU A 635 -7.42 23.50 20.47
CA GLU A 635 -7.17 22.09 20.22
C GLU A 635 -7.29 21.81 18.71
N TYR A 636 -6.35 21.01 18.19
CA TYR A 636 -6.37 20.61 16.79
C TYR A 636 -5.77 19.23 16.57
N ALA A 637 -6.54 18.36 15.90
CA ALA A 637 -6.20 17.03 15.40
C ALA A 637 -5.70 16.01 16.45
N LYS A 638 -6.10 14.74 16.27
CA LYS A 638 -5.64 13.65 17.14
C LYS A 638 -4.15 13.35 16.92
N ASP A 639 -3.61 12.47 17.76
CA ASP A 639 -2.31 11.86 17.57
C ASP A 639 -2.42 10.33 17.74
N PRO A 640 -2.31 9.53 16.66
CA PRO A 640 -2.24 9.96 15.25
C PRO A 640 -3.54 10.62 14.78
N HIS A 641 -3.47 11.48 13.76
CA HIS A 641 -4.64 12.16 13.18
C HIS A 641 -5.44 11.21 12.27
N ASP A 642 -6.74 11.47 12.09
CA ASP A 642 -7.66 10.62 11.34
C ASP A 642 -7.98 11.10 9.92
N GLY A 643 -7.42 12.23 9.51
CA GLY A 643 -7.46 12.74 8.14
C GLY A 643 -8.79 13.43 7.80
N GLN A 644 -9.47 13.95 8.81
CA GLN A 644 -10.74 14.67 8.65
C GLN A 644 -10.80 15.92 9.55
N GLU A 645 -9.74 16.15 10.32
CA GLU A 645 -9.60 17.27 11.24
C GLU A 645 -9.19 18.53 10.47
N ALA A 646 -9.91 19.61 10.71
CA ALA A 646 -9.71 20.85 9.98
C ALA A 646 -10.25 22.07 10.75
N PHE A 647 -9.56 23.21 10.63
CA PHE A 647 -10.08 24.50 11.08
C PHE A 647 -9.54 25.63 10.19
N GLY A 648 -10.16 26.81 10.28
CA GLY A 648 -9.59 28.03 9.70
C GLY A 648 -10.63 28.86 8.98
N ILE A 649 -10.24 29.45 7.85
CA ILE A 649 -11.12 30.22 6.97
C ILE A 649 -11.58 29.30 5.85
N MET A 650 -12.87 29.31 5.52
CA MET A 650 -13.45 28.55 4.42
C MET A 650 -14.44 29.40 3.64
N ALA A 651 -14.35 29.33 2.32
CA ALA A 651 -15.34 29.78 1.36
C ALA A 651 -16.02 28.56 0.72
N ARG A 652 -17.33 28.60 0.59
CA ARG A 652 -18.15 27.51 0.03
C ARG A 652 -19.30 28.04 -0.82
N ASP A 653 -19.75 27.29 -1.82
CA ASP A 653 -20.83 27.70 -2.75
C ASP A 653 -22.21 27.11 -2.39
N ALA A 654 -22.28 26.23 -1.39
CA ALA A 654 -23.54 25.75 -0.82
C ALA A 654 -23.47 25.71 0.71
N ILE A 655 -24.62 25.83 1.38
CA ILE A 655 -24.74 25.78 2.84
C ILE A 655 -25.94 24.94 3.27
N GLY A 656 -25.78 24.15 4.34
CA GLY A 656 -26.83 23.28 4.88
C GLY A 656 -27.85 24.00 5.75
N GLU A 657 -28.74 23.20 6.35
CA GLU A 657 -29.73 23.67 7.34
C GLU A 657 -29.19 23.49 8.77
N ASP A 658 -29.51 24.44 9.66
CA ASP A 658 -28.99 24.41 11.04
C ASP A 658 -29.51 23.19 11.81
N GLY A 659 -28.60 22.44 12.39
CA GLY A 659 -28.86 21.20 13.11
C GLY A 659 -29.07 19.97 12.22
N ASP A 660 -29.02 20.10 10.89
CA ASP A 660 -29.04 18.94 9.99
C ASP A 660 -27.73 18.14 10.15
N THR A 661 -27.85 16.82 10.24
CA THR A 661 -26.73 15.89 10.45
C THR A 661 -26.54 14.93 9.27
N GLY A 662 -27.28 15.14 8.18
CA GLY A 662 -27.14 14.39 6.93
C GLY A 662 -25.84 14.67 6.18
N VAL A 663 -25.64 13.94 5.09
CA VAL A 663 -24.56 14.20 4.14
C VAL A 663 -24.80 15.56 3.48
N PHE A 664 -23.81 16.44 3.58
CA PHE A 664 -23.83 17.74 2.90
C PHE A 664 -22.48 18.07 2.31
N ALA A 665 -22.43 18.29 1.00
CA ALA A 665 -21.23 18.57 0.25
C ALA A 665 -21.28 19.94 -0.39
N SER A 666 -20.10 20.55 -0.56
CA SER A 666 -19.97 21.69 -1.46
C SER A 666 -18.60 21.78 -2.09
N ASN A 667 -18.49 22.59 -3.15
CA ASN A 667 -17.19 23.10 -3.53
C ASN A 667 -16.68 23.99 -2.40
N ILE A 668 -15.39 23.86 -2.08
CA ILE A 668 -14.77 24.62 -0.99
C ILE A 668 -13.38 25.10 -1.41
N ALA A 669 -13.00 26.25 -0.89
CA ALA A 669 -11.61 26.69 -0.78
C ALA A 669 -11.40 27.19 0.65
N GLY A 670 -10.37 26.69 1.33
CA GLY A 670 -10.10 27.03 2.71
C GLY A 670 -8.62 27.12 3.02
N VAL A 671 -8.28 27.83 4.09
CA VAL A 671 -6.92 27.98 4.59
C VAL A 671 -6.90 27.81 6.10
N GLY A 672 -5.97 27.01 6.59
CA GLY A 672 -5.80 26.75 8.02
C GLY A 672 -5.19 25.39 8.29
N GLY A 673 -5.33 24.90 9.54
CA GLY A 673 -4.88 23.57 9.88
C GLY A 673 -5.75 22.53 9.17
N TYR A 674 -5.14 21.73 8.32
CA TYR A 674 -5.81 20.62 7.62
C TYR A 674 -4.94 19.37 7.69
N SER A 675 -5.54 18.26 8.13
CA SER A 675 -4.84 17.00 8.34
C SER A 675 -4.65 16.19 7.06
N GLY A 676 -5.46 16.40 6.03
CA GLY A 676 -5.37 15.60 4.80
C GLY A 676 -5.86 14.17 5.02
N GLY A 677 -5.17 13.16 4.48
CA GLY A 677 -5.36 11.75 4.84
C GLY A 677 -4.68 11.37 6.16
N SER A 678 -5.01 10.21 6.73
CA SER A 678 -4.47 9.75 8.03
C SER A 678 -2.95 9.48 8.05
N LYS A 679 -2.28 9.59 6.90
CA LYS A 679 -0.83 9.43 6.71
C LYS A 679 -0.19 10.66 6.09
N ASP A 680 -0.98 11.69 5.77
CA ASP A 680 -0.48 12.86 5.07
C ASP A 680 0.26 13.80 6.04
N PRO A 681 1.16 14.64 5.52
CA PRO A 681 1.75 15.71 6.31
C PRO A 681 0.67 16.65 6.87
N ASN A 682 0.70 16.88 8.17
CA ASN A 682 -0.27 17.73 8.87
C ASN A 682 0.31 19.12 9.16
N GLY A 683 -0.37 20.16 8.70
CA GLY A 683 0.11 21.53 8.80
C GLY A 683 -0.92 22.57 8.34
N THR A 684 -0.43 23.77 8.06
CA THR A 684 -1.23 24.86 7.49
C THR A 684 -1.24 24.73 5.98
N GLN A 685 -2.43 24.63 5.38
CA GLN A 685 -2.60 24.37 3.95
C GLN A 685 -3.64 25.30 3.33
N LEU A 686 -3.50 25.59 2.04
CA LEU A 686 -4.63 25.96 1.18
C LEU A 686 -5.27 24.66 0.69
N PHE A 687 -6.48 24.34 1.13
CA PHE A 687 -7.19 23.11 0.79
C PHE A 687 -8.50 23.40 0.05
N TYR A 688 -8.92 22.49 -0.80
CA TYR A 688 -10.06 22.70 -1.68
C TYR A 688 -10.71 21.39 -2.11
N ARG A 689 -11.96 21.49 -2.58
CA ARG A 689 -12.72 20.40 -3.20
C ARG A 689 -13.49 20.94 -4.39
N THR A 690 -13.39 20.23 -5.50
CA THR A 690 -13.96 20.62 -6.79
C THR A 690 -14.99 19.60 -7.29
N GLY A 691 -15.73 19.97 -8.32
CA GLY A 691 -16.64 19.07 -9.06
C GLY A 691 -17.98 18.81 -8.38
N VAL A 692 -18.25 19.35 -7.20
CA VAL A 692 -19.50 19.07 -6.48
C VAL A 692 -20.67 19.73 -7.21
N GLU A 693 -21.53 18.91 -7.82
CA GLU A 693 -22.68 19.36 -8.62
C GLU A 693 -23.92 19.59 -7.74
N SER A 694 -24.06 18.84 -6.64
CA SER A 694 -25.21 18.92 -5.73
C SER A 694 -24.83 18.62 -4.27
N PRO A 695 -25.62 19.11 -3.29
CA PRO A 695 -25.29 18.97 -1.86
C PRO A 695 -25.22 17.53 -1.33
N ASP A 696 -25.69 16.56 -2.09
CA ASP A 696 -25.54 15.13 -1.80
C ASP A 696 -24.16 14.58 -2.18
N GLY A 697 -23.22 15.42 -2.63
CA GLY A 697 -21.81 15.08 -2.94
C GLY A 697 -21.57 14.52 -4.33
N LYS A 698 -22.60 14.48 -5.18
CA LYS A 698 -22.47 14.08 -6.59
C LYS A 698 -21.40 14.92 -7.31
N GLY A 699 -20.50 14.23 -8.03
CA GLY A 699 -19.46 14.85 -8.86
C GLY A 699 -18.18 15.25 -8.10
N SER A 700 -18.14 15.06 -6.78
CA SER A 700 -16.97 15.44 -5.98
C SER A 700 -15.67 14.75 -6.43
N ASN A 701 -14.62 15.54 -6.65
CA ASN A 701 -13.26 15.05 -6.95
C ASN A 701 -12.40 14.84 -5.68
N GLY A 702 -13.02 14.82 -4.50
CA GLY A 702 -12.28 14.73 -3.24
C GLY A 702 -11.65 16.04 -2.76
N ASN A 703 -11.05 16.00 -1.57
CA ASN A 703 -10.29 17.12 -1.03
C ASN A 703 -8.82 17.04 -1.47
N GLN A 704 -8.24 18.18 -1.79
CA GLN A 704 -6.83 18.36 -2.13
C GLN A 704 -6.23 19.49 -1.29
N GLY A 705 -4.91 19.52 -1.16
CA GLY A 705 -4.20 20.51 -0.34
C GLY A 705 -2.88 20.95 -0.97
N LEU A 706 -2.57 22.24 -0.84
CA LEU A 706 -1.27 22.84 -1.10
C LEU A 706 -0.67 23.27 0.25
N MET A 707 0.45 22.65 0.62
CA MET A 707 1.07 22.88 1.92
C MET A 707 1.74 24.26 1.96
N ILE A 708 1.30 25.12 2.88
CA ILE A 708 1.92 26.44 3.12
C ILE A 708 3.02 26.31 4.19
N GLU A 709 2.73 25.53 5.25
CA GLU A 709 3.69 25.25 6.31
C GLU A 709 3.39 23.89 6.96
N GLU A 710 4.34 22.96 6.81
CA GLU A 710 4.28 21.60 7.38
C GLU A 710 4.63 21.59 8.89
N VAL A 711 3.90 22.39 9.67
CA VAL A 711 4.00 22.44 11.13
C VAL A 711 2.59 22.39 11.69
N LYS A 712 2.30 21.37 12.51
CA LYS A 712 1.00 21.23 13.17
C LYS A 712 0.70 22.47 14.03
N PRO A 713 -0.42 23.18 13.80
CA PRO A 713 -0.85 24.28 14.65
C PRO A 713 -1.22 23.80 16.06
N THR A 714 -0.77 24.52 17.06
CA THR A 714 -0.91 24.24 18.49
C THR A 714 -1.11 25.55 19.27
N PRO A 715 -1.56 25.50 20.53
CA PRO A 715 -1.59 26.69 21.38
C PRO A 715 -0.24 27.42 21.52
N GLU A 716 0.88 26.71 21.36
CA GLU A 716 2.24 27.25 21.53
C GLU A 716 2.78 28.00 20.31
N ASN A 717 2.34 27.67 19.10
CA ASN A 717 2.82 28.28 17.85
C ASN A 717 1.72 29.08 17.12
N THR A 718 0.60 29.36 17.78
CA THR A 718 -0.49 30.17 17.24
C THR A 718 -0.80 31.40 18.11
N HIS A 719 -1.71 32.26 17.66
CA HIS A 719 -2.07 33.47 18.40
C HIS A 719 -2.60 33.13 19.80
N PRO A 720 -2.27 33.86 20.88
CA PRO A 720 -1.37 35.00 20.97
C PRO A 720 0.07 34.63 21.31
N ALA A 721 0.41 33.35 21.41
CA ALA A 721 1.77 32.91 21.75
C ALA A 721 2.76 33.31 20.65
N GLU A 722 2.38 33.09 19.40
CA GLU A 722 3.09 33.53 18.19
C GLU A 722 2.11 34.15 17.19
N GLU A 723 2.63 34.84 16.17
CA GLU A 723 1.78 35.35 15.09
C GLU A 723 1.24 34.19 14.26
N TYR A 724 -0.08 34.09 14.18
CA TYR A 724 -0.76 33.11 13.34
C TYR A 724 -2.02 33.75 12.77
N ARG A 725 -1.81 34.40 11.64
CA ARG A 725 -2.80 35.19 10.94
C ARG A 725 -3.06 34.56 9.59
N LEU A 726 -4.27 34.03 9.42
CA LEU A 726 -4.71 33.38 8.19
C LEU A 726 -5.37 34.40 7.26
N THR A 727 -5.10 34.27 5.97
CA THR A 727 -5.75 35.06 4.92
C THR A 727 -6.22 34.14 3.80
N LEU A 728 -7.51 34.20 3.47
CA LEU A 728 -8.08 33.60 2.26
C LEU A 728 -8.56 34.72 1.34
N ALA A 729 -8.09 34.72 0.10
CA ALA A 729 -8.53 35.67 -0.91
C ALA A 729 -9.07 34.97 -2.16
N LYS A 730 -10.17 35.47 -2.72
CA LYS A 730 -10.63 35.16 -4.08
C LYS A 730 -10.23 36.31 -4.99
N THR A 731 -9.56 35.98 -6.08
CA THR A 731 -9.14 36.91 -7.14
C THR A 731 -9.71 36.46 -8.49
N ASN A 732 -9.55 37.29 -9.52
CA ASN A 732 -9.89 36.87 -10.89
C ASN A 732 -9.02 35.72 -11.41
N SER A 733 -7.89 35.42 -10.77
CA SER A 733 -6.99 34.32 -11.14
C SER A 733 -7.29 33.02 -10.38
N GLY A 734 -7.97 33.08 -9.24
CA GLY A 734 -8.13 31.93 -8.35
C GLY A 734 -8.16 32.30 -6.87
N TYR A 735 -7.91 31.31 -6.02
CA TYR A 735 -7.95 31.42 -4.56
C TYR A 735 -6.54 31.41 -3.97
N VAL A 736 -6.24 32.37 -3.11
CA VAL A 736 -4.94 32.50 -2.45
C VAL A 736 -5.11 32.23 -0.97
N GLY A 737 -4.34 31.30 -0.43
CA GLY A 737 -4.22 31.04 1.00
C GLY A 737 -2.86 31.55 1.48
N SER A 738 -2.85 32.31 2.58
CA SER A 738 -1.61 32.84 3.16
C SER A 738 -1.57 32.71 4.68
N LEU A 739 -0.36 32.49 5.19
CA LEU A 739 -0.01 32.53 6.60
C LEU A 739 0.92 33.72 6.88
N ASN A 740 0.51 34.58 7.81
CA ASN A 740 1.25 35.75 8.28
C ASN A 740 1.62 36.78 7.20
N GLY A 741 1.09 36.64 5.97
CA GLY A 741 1.41 37.51 4.83
C GLY A 741 2.81 37.28 4.23
N GLU A 742 3.52 36.25 4.66
CA GLU A 742 4.88 35.93 4.19
C GLU A 742 4.92 34.66 3.31
N LYS A 743 4.08 33.67 3.63
CA LYS A 743 3.94 32.42 2.89
C LYS A 743 2.57 32.38 2.25
N GLU A 744 2.50 32.04 0.97
CA GLU A 744 1.24 31.94 0.24
C GLU A 744 1.28 30.82 -0.80
N GLU A 745 0.13 30.24 -1.05
CA GLU A 745 -0.14 29.31 -2.15
C GLU A 745 -1.37 29.78 -2.92
N ILE A 746 -1.44 29.48 -4.22
CA ILE A 746 -2.55 29.86 -5.09
C ILE A 746 -3.13 28.64 -5.83
N LEU A 747 -4.46 28.53 -5.78
CA LEU A 747 -5.25 27.62 -6.61
C LEU A 747 -5.84 28.41 -7.79
N PHE A 748 -5.41 28.10 -9.01
CA PHE A 748 -5.84 28.80 -10.24
C PHE A 748 -7.23 28.35 -10.77
N GLU A 749 -8.24 28.36 -9.91
CA GLU A 749 -9.62 27.95 -10.23
C GLU A 749 -10.63 29.05 -9.86
N PRO A 750 -10.69 30.19 -10.57
CA PRO A 750 -11.50 31.35 -10.16
C PRO A 750 -13.02 31.09 -10.15
N GLU A 751 -13.47 30.08 -10.88
CA GLU A 751 -14.90 29.71 -11.00
C GLU A 751 -15.31 28.59 -10.04
N LEU A 752 -14.39 28.11 -9.18
CA LEU A 752 -14.59 26.98 -8.26
C LEU A 752 -15.89 27.08 -7.45
N LEU A 753 -16.21 28.26 -6.91
CA LEU A 753 -17.36 28.47 -6.01
C LEU A 753 -18.58 29.08 -6.73
N LYS A 754 -18.78 28.75 -8.01
CA LYS A 754 -19.94 29.16 -8.82
C LYS A 754 -20.77 28.00 -9.37
N VAL A 755 -20.49 26.76 -8.94
CA VAL A 755 -21.10 25.56 -9.52
C VAL A 755 -22.51 25.35 -8.96
N GLN A 756 -22.68 25.37 -7.64
CA GLN A 756 -23.96 25.04 -7.01
C GLN A 756 -24.87 26.25 -6.78
N ASN A 757 -24.31 27.45 -6.66
CA ASN A 757 -25.05 28.67 -6.34
C ASN A 757 -24.33 29.94 -6.86
N ASP A 758 -25.06 31.04 -6.95
CA ASP A 758 -24.55 32.39 -7.27
C ASP A 758 -24.07 33.17 -6.03
N LYS A 759 -23.92 32.48 -4.89
CA LYS A 759 -23.46 33.02 -3.61
C LYS A 759 -22.25 32.26 -3.09
N ILE A 760 -21.38 32.99 -2.41
CA ILE A 760 -20.28 32.43 -1.62
C ILE A 760 -20.62 32.64 -0.14
N TYR A 761 -20.59 31.55 0.62
CA TYR A 761 -20.62 31.58 2.07
C TYR A 761 -19.17 31.57 2.54
N LEU A 762 -18.74 32.68 3.15
CA LEU A 762 -17.35 32.92 3.53
C LEU A 762 -17.27 33.12 5.05
N GLY A 763 -16.37 32.41 5.72
CA GLY A 763 -16.31 32.47 7.16
C GLY A 763 -15.25 31.59 7.79
N PHE A 764 -15.39 31.38 9.09
CA PHE A 764 -14.49 30.59 9.91
C PHE A 764 -15.17 29.30 10.35
N PHE A 765 -14.42 28.20 10.38
CA PHE A 765 -14.98 26.89 10.67
C PHE A 765 -14.10 26.05 11.59
N GLY A 766 -14.71 25.05 12.22
CA GLY A 766 -14.04 23.96 12.92
C GLY A 766 -14.71 22.61 12.61
N ALA A 767 -13.89 21.59 12.36
CA ALA A 767 -14.30 20.23 12.05
C ALA A 767 -13.38 19.22 12.73
N ARG A 768 -13.98 18.14 13.24
CA ARG A 768 -13.36 16.99 13.90
C ARG A 768 -12.12 17.38 14.73
N ILE A 769 -12.33 17.93 15.93
CA ILE A 769 -11.24 18.48 16.77
C ILE A 769 -10.58 19.67 16.07
N GLY A 770 -11.40 20.62 15.68
CA GLY A 770 -10.99 21.94 15.24
C GLY A 770 -11.58 22.95 16.22
N HIS A 771 -10.81 23.34 17.23
CA HIS A 771 -11.25 24.26 18.27
C HIS A 771 -10.38 25.50 18.27
N ILE A 772 -10.99 26.62 17.87
CA ILE A 772 -10.29 27.89 17.66
C ILE A 772 -11.04 29.08 18.25
N GLU A 773 -10.28 30.14 18.52
CA GLU A 773 -10.79 31.47 18.80
C GLU A 773 -10.24 32.45 17.76
N VAL A 774 -11.14 33.18 17.10
CA VAL A 774 -10.82 34.10 16.01
C VAL A 774 -11.03 35.53 16.47
N SER A 775 -10.05 36.40 16.24
CA SER A 775 -10.12 37.83 16.55
C SER A 775 -9.48 38.67 15.43
N ASN A 776 -9.63 40.00 15.51
CA ASN A 776 -9.09 40.95 14.52
C ASN A 776 -9.49 40.60 13.08
N ILE A 777 -10.80 40.35 12.88
CA ILE A 777 -11.38 39.98 11.58
C ILE A 777 -11.39 41.20 10.66
N ASP A 778 -10.70 41.11 9.54
CA ASP A 778 -10.69 42.07 8.45
C ASP A 778 -11.26 41.41 7.18
N LEU A 779 -12.36 41.97 6.66
CA LEU A 779 -13.02 41.51 5.44
C LEU A 779 -13.07 42.65 4.44
N LYS A 780 -12.47 42.42 3.28
CA LYS A 780 -12.57 43.30 2.12
C LYS A 780 -13.29 42.56 1.00
N VAL A 781 -14.23 43.25 0.37
CA VAL A 781 -14.99 42.71 -0.78
C VAL A 781 -14.91 43.72 -1.90
N SER A 782 -14.51 43.25 -3.08
CA SER A 782 -14.29 44.07 -4.26
C SER A 782 -15.07 43.54 -5.46
N ASN A 783 -15.38 44.44 -6.39
CA ASN A 783 -16.00 44.07 -7.66
C ASN A 783 -14.94 43.47 -8.59
N ALA A 784 -15.11 42.19 -8.94
CA ALA A 784 -14.19 41.46 -9.82
C ALA A 784 -13.98 42.14 -11.18
N GLU A 785 -15.00 42.82 -11.72
CA GLU A 785 -14.91 43.47 -13.03
C GLU A 785 -13.93 44.65 -13.06
N THR A 786 -13.60 45.25 -11.91
CA THR A 786 -12.66 46.36 -11.81
C THR A 786 -11.32 46.00 -11.16
N ASP A 787 -11.23 44.81 -10.56
CA ASP A 787 -10.00 44.29 -9.98
C ASP A 787 -8.97 43.87 -11.03
N ALA A 788 -7.79 43.44 -10.57
CA ALA A 788 -6.73 42.94 -11.43
C ALA A 788 -7.26 41.84 -12.38
N PRO A 789 -6.95 41.91 -13.69
CA PRO A 789 -7.44 40.93 -14.65
C PRO A 789 -6.89 39.53 -14.36
N GLN A 790 -7.65 38.51 -14.76
CA GLN A 790 -7.26 37.10 -14.62
C GLN A 790 -5.88 36.83 -15.22
N VAL A 791 -5.04 36.11 -14.46
CA VAL A 791 -3.78 35.53 -14.92
C VAL A 791 -4.00 34.05 -15.19
N ILE A 792 -3.67 33.59 -16.39
CA ILE A 792 -3.68 32.17 -16.75
C ILE A 792 -2.34 31.58 -16.29
N PRO A 793 -2.33 30.50 -15.47
CA PRO A 793 -1.09 29.87 -15.06
C PRO A 793 -0.36 29.26 -16.27
N PRO A 794 0.98 29.21 -16.26
CA PRO A 794 1.71 28.43 -17.26
C PRO A 794 1.33 26.95 -17.14
N ALA A 795 1.09 26.27 -18.26
CA ALA A 795 0.92 24.82 -18.25
C ALA A 795 2.23 24.15 -17.81
N GLU A 796 2.19 23.22 -16.86
CA GLU A 796 3.38 22.47 -16.45
C GLU A 796 3.77 21.42 -17.52
N PRO A 797 5.08 21.13 -17.70
CA PRO A 797 5.52 20.07 -18.60
C PRO A 797 5.17 18.67 -18.04
N VAL A 798 4.89 17.72 -18.92
CA VAL A 798 4.62 16.31 -18.54
C VAL A 798 5.87 15.46 -18.76
N GLU A 799 6.20 14.58 -17.82
CA GLU A 799 7.24 13.57 -17.99
C GLU A 799 6.68 12.37 -18.76
N PRO A 800 7.21 12.06 -19.96
CA PRO A 800 6.70 10.93 -20.76
C PRO A 800 7.00 9.59 -20.11
N GLU A 801 6.01 8.70 -20.11
CA GLU A 801 6.11 7.33 -19.62
C GLU A 801 5.33 6.37 -20.54
N ILE A 802 5.78 5.12 -20.61
CA ILE A 802 5.07 4.02 -21.29
C ILE A 802 5.11 2.76 -20.41
N ASN A 803 3.94 2.18 -20.14
CA ASN A 803 3.77 1.05 -19.24
C ASN A 803 3.38 -0.21 -20.02
N LEU A 804 4.00 -1.35 -19.69
CA LEU A 804 3.57 -2.67 -20.18
C LEU A 804 2.43 -3.20 -19.31
N LEU A 805 1.29 -3.50 -19.93
CA LEU A 805 0.11 -4.04 -19.24
C LEU A 805 -0.01 -5.55 -19.40
N SER A 806 0.53 -6.12 -20.48
CA SER A 806 0.45 -7.57 -20.73
C SER A 806 1.28 -8.43 -19.79
N LEU A 807 0.87 -9.69 -19.68
CA LEU A 807 1.56 -10.70 -18.89
C LEU A 807 2.96 -11.04 -19.43
N THR A 808 3.92 -11.14 -18.52
CA THR A 808 5.27 -11.68 -18.81
C THR A 808 5.34 -13.21 -18.67
N GLU A 809 4.27 -13.85 -18.19
CA GLU A 809 4.13 -15.30 -18.10
C GLU A 809 2.79 -15.74 -18.67
N THR A 810 2.80 -16.68 -19.60
CA THR A 810 1.55 -17.13 -20.23
C THR A 810 1.66 -18.52 -20.85
N ALA A 811 0.52 -19.22 -20.95
CA ALA A 811 0.40 -20.42 -21.77
C ALA A 811 -0.24 -20.17 -23.14
N VAL A 812 -0.60 -18.92 -23.44
CA VAL A 812 -1.25 -18.53 -24.69
C VAL A 812 -0.18 -18.18 -25.72
N LYS A 813 -0.19 -18.90 -26.85
CA LYS A 813 0.76 -18.68 -27.94
C LYS A 813 0.46 -17.41 -28.74
N ASP A 814 -0.83 -17.17 -29.00
CA ASP A 814 -1.33 -15.97 -29.67
C ASP A 814 -1.41 -14.84 -28.64
N TYR A 815 -0.28 -14.19 -28.42
CA TYR A 815 -0.08 -13.21 -27.36
C TYR A 815 -0.55 -11.84 -27.77
N GLN A 816 -1.33 -11.20 -26.92
CA GLN A 816 -1.70 -9.80 -27.07
C GLN A 816 -0.77 -8.95 -26.21
N LEU A 817 0.10 -8.20 -26.86
CA LEU A 817 0.90 -7.14 -26.25
C LEU A 817 0.03 -5.90 -26.09
N ILE A 818 -0.03 -5.38 -24.86
CA ILE A 818 -0.84 -4.25 -24.43
C ILE A 818 0.07 -3.32 -23.67
N THR A 819 0.05 -2.04 -24.06
CA THR A 819 0.82 -0.97 -23.41
C THR A 819 0.02 0.31 -23.40
N GLU A 820 0.31 1.20 -22.46
CA GLU A 820 -0.31 2.52 -22.37
C GLU A 820 0.77 3.57 -22.11
N ALA A 821 0.69 4.71 -22.81
CA ALA A 821 1.57 5.85 -22.59
C ALA A 821 0.78 7.03 -22.02
N ASN A 822 1.38 7.80 -21.13
CA ASN A 822 0.75 8.98 -20.53
C ASN A 822 0.72 10.20 -21.47
N VAL A 823 1.50 10.16 -22.56
CA VAL A 823 1.56 11.20 -23.61
C VAL A 823 1.40 10.58 -25.00
N ALA A 824 1.01 11.41 -25.99
CA ALA A 824 0.93 10.93 -27.37
C ALA A 824 2.33 10.74 -27.96
N GLY A 825 2.47 9.80 -28.89
CA GLY A 825 3.75 9.52 -29.55
C GLY A 825 3.66 8.45 -30.63
N SER A 826 4.80 7.87 -30.97
CA SER A 826 4.92 6.74 -31.89
C SER A 826 5.65 5.58 -31.23
N LEU A 827 5.16 4.37 -31.40
CA LEU A 827 5.70 3.14 -30.84
C LEU A 827 6.18 2.20 -31.95
N THR A 828 7.42 1.73 -31.82
CA THR A 828 7.97 0.60 -32.57
C THR A 828 8.16 -0.57 -31.61
N VAL A 829 7.80 -1.77 -32.04
CA VAL A 829 7.87 -3.00 -31.24
C VAL A 829 8.73 -4.03 -31.95
N LYS A 830 9.69 -4.59 -31.23
CA LYS A 830 10.51 -5.72 -31.66
C LYS A 830 10.19 -6.97 -30.86
N GLN A 831 10.31 -8.13 -31.51
CA GLN A 831 10.38 -9.44 -30.85
C GLN A 831 11.69 -10.12 -31.25
N GLY A 832 12.61 -10.24 -30.30
CA GLY A 832 14.02 -10.50 -30.58
C GLY A 832 14.58 -9.42 -31.51
N LYS A 833 15.17 -9.83 -32.64
CA LYS A 833 15.71 -8.90 -33.64
C LYS A 833 14.62 -8.31 -34.57
N GLU A 834 13.49 -9.00 -34.75
CA GLU A 834 12.49 -8.65 -35.76
C GLU A 834 11.60 -7.49 -35.31
N ILE A 835 11.43 -6.48 -36.17
CA ILE A 835 10.43 -5.41 -35.96
C ILE A 835 9.06 -5.94 -36.39
N ILE A 836 8.17 -6.14 -35.41
CA ILE A 836 6.82 -6.66 -35.63
C ILE A 836 5.77 -5.54 -35.79
N ALA A 837 6.09 -4.32 -35.35
CA ALA A 837 5.31 -3.12 -35.61
C ALA A 837 6.24 -1.89 -35.63
N ALA A 838 6.11 -1.00 -36.61
CA ALA A 838 6.95 0.19 -36.74
C ALA A 838 6.10 1.47 -36.73
N ASP A 839 6.54 2.48 -35.99
CA ASP A 839 5.99 3.85 -35.94
C ASP A 839 4.46 3.91 -35.77
N GLN A 840 3.91 3.04 -34.92
CA GLN A 840 2.48 3.01 -34.65
C GLN A 840 2.09 4.20 -33.77
N LYS A 841 1.02 4.89 -34.14
CA LYS A 841 0.54 6.02 -33.34
C LYS A 841 -0.01 5.54 -32.00
N VAL A 842 0.43 6.15 -30.92
CA VAL A 842 -0.10 5.97 -29.56
C VAL A 842 -0.76 7.26 -29.11
N GLU A 843 -1.92 7.14 -28.46
CA GLU A 843 -2.66 8.26 -27.86
C GLU A 843 -2.46 8.23 -26.35
N ALA A 844 -2.34 9.42 -25.73
CA ALA A 844 -2.18 9.56 -24.29
C ALA A 844 -3.36 8.90 -23.53
N GLY A 845 -3.04 8.10 -22.51
CA GLY A 845 -4.01 7.44 -21.62
C GLY A 845 -4.89 6.40 -22.32
N LYS A 846 -4.41 5.78 -23.40
CA LYS A 846 -5.13 4.71 -24.10
C LYS A 846 -4.25 3.51 -24.36
N GLU A 847 -4.83 2.33 -24.15
CA GLU A 847 -4.25 1.04 -24.51
C GLU A 847 -3.94 0.94 -26.02
N PHE A 848 -2.68 0.70 -26.33
CA PHE A 848 -2.21 0.18 -27.61
C PHE A 848 -2.14 -1.35 -27.55
N LYS A 849 -2.73 -2.03 -28.54
CA LYS A 849 -2.79 -3.50 -28.61
C LYS A 849 -2.16 -4.05 -29.89
N LEU A 850 -1.29 -5.04 -29.76
CA LEU A 850 -0.62 -5.74 -30.86
C LEU A 850 -0.65 -7.25 -30.64
N ILE A 851 -1.05 -8.01 -31.67
CA ILE A 851 -1.01 -9.47 -31.63
C ILE A 851 0.37 -9.94 -32.10
N SER A 852 1.02 -10.82 -31.34
CA SER A 852 2.25 -11.52 -31.71
C SER A 852 2.18 -13.02 -31.41
N GLU A 853 2.98 -13.82 -32.11
CA GLU A 853 3.08 -15.27 -31.89
C GLU A 853 4.32 -15.60 -31.05
N LEU A 854 4.11 -16.26 -29.90
CA LEU A 854 5.21 -16.67 -29.02
C LEU A 854 5.79 -18.02 -29.43
N LYS A 855 7.11 -18.16 -29.28
CA LYS A 855 7.82 -19.44 -29.31
C LYS A 855 7.37 -20.25 -28.10
N ALA A 856 6.86 -21.45 -28.36
CA ALA A 856 6.32 -22.32 -27.33
C ALA A 856 7.42 -22.91 -26.43
N ASN A 857 7.15 -22.96 -25.12
CA ASN A 857 8.08 -23.46 -24.10
C ASN A 857 9.45 -22.75 -24.14
N ALA A 858 9.43 -21.44 -24.37
CA ALA A 858 10.62 -20.61 -24.54
C ALA A 858 10.38 -19.20 -24.00
N GLN A 859 11.48 -18.49 -23.75
CA GLN A 859 11.47 -17.06 -23.54
C GLN A 859 11.31 -16.33 -24.88
N ASN A 860 10.58 -15.22 -24.85
CA ASN A 860 10.31 -14.37 -26.01
C ASN A 860 10.62 -12.93 -25.61
N ASP A 861 11.72 -12.42 -26.14
CA ASP A 861 12.21 -11.09 -25.78
C ASP A 861 11.54 -10.04 -26.65
N PHE A 862 11.14 -8.93 -26.04
CA PHE A 862 10.51 -7.79 -26.70
C PHE A 862 11.23 -6.50 -26.33
N THR A 863 11.19 -5.55 -27.27
CA THR A 863 11.66 -4.18 -27.05
C THR A 863 10.59 -3.21 -27.55
N LEU A 864 10.08 -2.38 -26.66
CA LEU A 864 9.25 -1.21 -26.99
C LEU A 864 10.18 -0.01 -27.21
N ILE A 865 9.96 0.71 -28.30
CA ILE A 865 10.70 1.93 -28.64
C ILE A 865 9.67 3.02 -28.83
N PHE A 866 9.40 3.76 -27.76
CA PHE A 866 8.43 4.83 -27.74
C PHE A 866 9.11 6.17 -27.96
N LEU A 867 8.59 6.96 -28.89
CA LEU A 867 9.07 8.30 -29.17
C LEU A 867 7.95 9.31 -28.93
N PRO A 868 8.05 10.16 -27.89
CA PRO A 868 7.04 11.18 -27.62
C PRO A 868 6.83 12.15 -28.80
N ASP A 869 5.63 12.72 -28.89
CA ASP A 869 5.34 13.77 -29.86
C ASP A 869 5.97 15.10 -29.40
N ASP A 870 6.94 15.59 -30.19
CA ASP A 870 7.67 16.85 -29.95
C ASP A 870 6.77 18.08 -29.84
N THR A 871 5.53 18.02 -30.33
CA THR A 871 4.58 19.14 -30.28
C THR A 871 3.96 19.36 -28.89
N GLN A 872 4.14 18.41 -27.98
CA GLN A 872 3.67 18.51 -26.59
C GLN A 872 4.68 19.26 -25.72
N LYS A 873 4.24 19.79 -24.57
CA LYS A 873 5.13 20.40 -23.58
C LYS A 873 5.60 19.32 -22.61
N LEU A 874 6.79 18.79 -22.87
CA LEU A 874 7.36 17.65 -22.13
C LEU A 874 8.60 18.06 -21.33
N THR A 875 8.91 17.32 -20.26
CA THR A 875 10.18 17.45 -19.51
C THR A 875 11.34 16.83 -20.28
N ASP A 876 11.06 15.77 -21.04
CA ASP A 876 12.01 15.04 -21.90
C ASP A 876 11.34 14.70 -23.25
N TYR A 877 12.14 14.63 -24.32
CA TYR A 877 11.72 14.32 -25.69
C TYR A 877 12.50 13.15 -26.28
N ASP A 878 13.44 12.59 -25.52
CA ASP A 878 14.19 11.42 -25.95
C ASP A 878 13.25 10.20 -26.05
N ARG A 879 13.69 9.21 -26.82
CA ARG A 879 12.94 7.96 -26.95
C ARG A 879 13.06 7.16 -25.65
N ILE A 880 11.99 6.47 -25.30
CA ILE A 880 11.95 5.54 -24.18
C ILE A 880 12.06 4.13 -24.73
N ILE A 881 12.99 3.35 -24.18
CA ILE A 881 13.22 1.97 -24.57
C ILE A 881 12.91 1.07 -23.39
N GLU A 882 11.88 0.24 -23.57
CA GLU A 882 11.42 -0.72 -22.55
C GLU A 882 11.63 -2.15 -23.06
N ASN A 883 12.51 -2.88 -22.38
CA ASN A 883 12.87 -4.26 -22.71
C ASN A 883 12.18 -5.22 -21.74
N PHE A 884 11.49 -6.23 -22.27
CA PHE A 884 10.83 -7.23 -21.42
C PHE A 884 10.84 -8.62 -22.06
N THR A 885 10.79 -9.66 -21.23
CA THR A 885 10.73 -11.06 -21.65
C THR A 885 9.37 -11.63 -21.32
N VAL A 886 8.76 -12.32 -22.28
CA VAL A 886 7.57 -13.15 -22.06
C VAL A 886 7.97 -14.61 -22.03
N GLN A 887 7.86 -15.26 -20.86
CA GLN A 887 7.99 -16.69 -20.74
C GLN A 887 6.68 -17.34 -21.19
N MET A 888 6.76 -18.14 -22.25
CA MET A 888 5.64 -18.96 -22.70
C MET A 888 5.92 -20.41 -22.32
N LYS A 889 5.06 -21.04 -21.52
CA LYS A 889 5.14 -22.48 -21.19
C LYS A 889 3.77 -23.12 -21.31
N THR A 890 3.73 -24.38 -21.75
CA THR A 890 2.51 -25.19 -21.76
C THR A 890 2.72 -26.43 -20.92
N TYR A 891 1.97 -26.52 -19.82
CA TYR A 891 1.90 -27.73 -19.01
C TYR A 891 0.69 -28.55 -19.41
N ARG A 892 0.88 -29.86 -19.53
CA ARG A 892 -0.19 -30.83 -19.77
C ARG A 892 -1.19 -30.36 -20.84
N ASP A 893 -0.70 -29.98 -22.04
CA ASP A 893 -1.50 -29.39 -23.13
C ASP A 893 -2.93 -29.95 -23.26
N GLY A 894 -3.93 -29.08 -23.01
CA GLY A 894 -5.37 -29.40 -23.02
C GLY A 894 -5.87 -30.41 -21.97
N LYS A 895 -5.02 -30.83 -21.03
CA LYS A 895 -5.31 -31.79 -19.95
C LYS A 895 -5.28 -31.11 -18.59
N VAL A 896 -5.71 -31.84 -17.57
CA VAL A 896 -5.66 -31.41 -16.17
C VAL A 896 -4.22 -31.19 -15.73
N ILE A 897 -4.00 -30.07 -15.06
CA ILE A 897 -2.80 -29.75 -14.28
C ILE A 897 -3.11 -30.07 -12.82
N TYR A 898 -2.24 -30.83 -12.15
CA TYR A 898 -2.36 -31.10 -10.72
C TYR A 898 -1.40 -30.23 -9.92
N VAL A 899 -1.86 -29.70 -8.80
CA VAL A 899 -1.06 -28.95 -7.83
C VAL A 899 -1.15 -29.56 -6.45
N ALA A 900 -0.11 -29.46 -5.65
CA ALA A 900 -0.02 -30.00 -4.28
C ALA A 900 0.71 -29.00 -3.36
N PRO A 901 0.58 -29.12 -2.01
CA PRO A 901 1.33 -28.27 -1.08
C PRO A 901 2.85 -28.31 -1.32
N GLU A 902 3.40 -29.50 -1.57
CA GLU A 902 4.82 -29.72 -1.89
C GLU A 902 5.10 -29.70 -3.40
N GLY A 903 4.20 -29.09 -4.18
CA GLY A 903 4.37 -28.91 -5.62
C GLY A 903 5.55 -28.00 -5.93
N SER A 904 6.14 -28.15 -7.12
CA SER A 904 7.31 -27.37 -7.55
C SER A 904 7.09 -26.73 -8.91
N ALA A 905 7.72 -25.58 -9.17
CA ALA A 905 7.71 -24.91 -10.47
C ALA A 905 8.33 -25.76 -11.59
N ASN A 906 9.15 -26.76 -11.20
CA ASN A 906 9.77 -27.74 -12.10
C ASN A 906 8.90 -29.01 -12.30
N GLY A 907 7.74 -29.09 -11.67
CA GLY A 907 6.78 -30.17 -11.84
C GLY A 907 6.31 -30.32 -13.29
N ASP A 908 5.83 -31.49 -13.68
CA ASP A 908 5.27 -31.71 -15.04
C ASP A 908 3.76 -31.49 -15.09
N GLY A 909 3.15 -31.14 -13.95
CA GLY A 909 1.72 -30.94 -13.76
C GLY A 909 0.90 -32.23 -13.70
N GLY A 910 1.54 -33.40 -13.63
CA GLY A 910 0.89 -34.69 -13.37
C GLY A 910 0.68 -34.95 -11.87
N GLN A 911 -0.16 -35.93 -11.51
CA GLN A 911 -0.38 -36.29 -10.10
C GLN A 911 0.89 -36.74 -9.36
N GLU A 912 1.80 -37.44 -10.06
CA GLU A 912 3.05 -37.95 -9.46
C GLU A 912 4.14 -36.86 -9.35
N ASN A 913 4.01 -35.77 -10.11
CA ASN A 913 4.95 -34.65 -10.11
C ASN A 913 4.19 -33.33 -10.30
N PRO A 914 3.40 -32.92 -9.28
CA PRO A 914 2.51 -31.77 -9.38
C PRO A 914 3.28 -30.44 -9.45
N LEU A 915 2.64 -29.43 -10.04
CA LEU A 915 3.14 -28.06 -10.00
C LEU A 915 2.84 -27.40 -8.65
N ASP A 916 3.57 -26.35 -8.33
CA ASP A 916 3.10 -25.37 -7.34
C ASP A 916 1.89 -24.56 -7.90
N LEU A 917 1.24 -23.83 -7.01
CA LEU A 917 0.00 -23.11 -7.34
C LEU A 917 0.22 -21.89 -8.26
N ASP A 918 1.27 -21.10 -8.04
CA ASP A 918 1.53 -19.89 -8.83
C ASP A 918 1.86 -20.26 -10.28
N THR A 919 2.76 -21.23 -10.46
CA THR A 919 3.14 -21.74 -11.79
C THR A 919 1.92 -22.27 -12.53
N ALA A 920 1.05 -23.05 -11.86
CA ALA A 920 -0.15 -23.56 -12.50
C ALA A 920 -1.13 -22.43 -12.89
N ALA A 921 -1.30 -21.42 -12.05
CA ALA A 921 -2.19 -20.28 -12.32
C ALA A 921 -1.68 -19.43 -13.50
N ALA A 922 -0.37 -19.13 -13.55
CA ALA A 922 0.27 -18.36 -14.61
C ALA A 922 0.20 -19.07 -15.98
N TYR A 923 0.42 -20.39 -16.00
CA TYR A 923 0.56 -21.18 -17.24
C TYR A 923 -0.66 -22.07 -17.56
N SER A 924 -1.85 -21.72 -17.06
CA SER A 924 -3.10 -22.39 -17.47
C SER A 924 -3.67 -21.77 -18.75
N GLN A 925 -4.13 -22.61 -19.67
CA GLN A 925 -4.81 -22.17 -20.91
C GLN A 925 -6.31 -21.91 -20.65
N PRO A 926 -6.98 -21.03 -21.41
CA PRO A 926 -8.44 -20.95 -21.42
C PRO A 926 -9.07 -22.34 -21.65
N GLY A 927 -10.00 -22.74 -20.78
CA GLY A 927 -10.63 -24.07 -20.78
C GLY A 927 -9.89 -25.15 -19.98
N GLN A 928 -8.65 -24.90 -19.56
CA GLN A 928 -7.84 -25.85 -18.82
C GLN A 928 -8.19 -25.87 -17.33
N ARG A 929 -8.03 -27.05 -16.71
CA ARG A 929 -8.33 -27.26 -15.29
C ARG A 929 -7.06 -27.45 -14.48
N ILE A 930 -6.94 -26.66 -13.42
CA ILE A 930 -6.02 -26.87 -12.31
C ILE A 930 -6.80 -27.61 -11.21
N VAL A 931 -6.31 -28.80 -10.83
CA VAL A 931 -6.89 -29.65 -9.78
C VAL A 931 -5.95 -29.66 -8.58
N MET A 932 -6.41 -29.07 -7.48
CA MET A 932 -5.70 -29.00 -6.21
C MET A 932 -5.89 -30.31 -5.44
N LEU A 933 -4.78 -30.97 -5.10
CA LEU A 933 -4.76 -32.14 -4.23
C LEU A 933 -4.97 -31.71 -2.77
N SER A 934 -5.44 -32.63 -1.93
CA SER A 934 -5.73 -32.30 -0.53
C SER A 934 -4.49 -31.82 0.23
N GLY A 935 -4.65 -30.79 1.05
CA GLY A 935 -3.60 -30.28 1.94
C GLY A 935 -3.72 -28.79 2.27
N HIS A 936 -2.82 -28.34 3.15
CA HIS A 936 -2.61 -26.94 3.49
C HIS A 936 -1.50 -26.35 2.61
N TYR A 937 -1.87 -25.39 1.76
CA TYR A 937 -0.98 -24.61 0.93
C TYR A 937 -0.58 -23.37 1.73
N LEU A 938 0.53 -23.48 2.47
CA LEU A 938 1.07 -22.37 3.27
C LEU A 938 1.70 -21.32 2.34
N ARG A 939 1.40 -20.06 2.58
CA ARG A 939 1.78 -18.93 1.72
C ARG A 939 2.44 -17.83 2.54
N ASP A 940 3.57 -17.33 2.04
CA ASP A 940 4.23 -16.10 2.47
C ASP A 940 4.05 -14.94 1.47
N GLN A 941 3.37 -15.20 0.35
CA GLN A 941 2.99 -14.24 -0.68
C GLN A 941 1.52 -14.43 -1.14
N LYS A 942 0.87 -13.33 -1.53
CA LYS A 942 -0.48 -13.32 -2.12
C LYS A 942 -0.57 -14.27 -3.32
N LEU A 943 -1.76 -14.82 -3.60
CA LEU A 943 -2.02 -15.51 -4.86
C LEU A 943 -2.60 -14.51 -5.85
N GLU A 944 -1.84 -14.13 -6.86
CA GLU A 944 -2.24 -13.11 -7.82
C GLU A 944 -2.59 -13.71 -9.19
N ILE A 945 -3.86 -13.58 -9.58
CA ILE A 945 -4.34 -13.86 -10.94
C ILE A 945 -4.54 -12.50 -11.61
N LYS A 946 -3.47 -12.04 -12.27
CA LYS A 946 -3.39 -10.71 -12.89
C LYS A 946 -4.46 -10.48 -13.96
N GLU A 947 -4.75 -9.20 -14.21
CA GLU A 947 -5.51 -8.77 -15.38
C GLU A 947 -4.86 -9.35 -16.66
N TYR A 948 -5.67 -9.62 -17.68
CA TYR A 948 -5.28 -10.32 -18.91
C TYR A 948 -4.88 -11.80 -18.74
N ASN A 949 -4.77 -12.34 -17.51
CA ASN A 949 -4.70 -13.78 -17.27
C ASN A 949 -6.11 -14.36 -17.24
N GLU A 950 -6.76 -14.43 -18.40
CA GLU A 950 -8.21 -14.62 -18.49
C GLU A 950 -8.63 -15.87 -19.26
N GLY A 951 -9.81 -16.37 -18.93
CA GLY A 951 -10.55 -17.33 -19.75
C GLY A 951 -11.32 -16.63 -20.86
N THR A 952 -12.36 -17.28 -21.37
CA THR A 952 -13.32 -16.71 -22.32
C THR A 952 -14.74 -17.13 -21.94
N PRO A 953 -15.80 -16.46 -22.44
CA PRO A 953 -17.18 -16.86 -22.19
C PRO A 953 -17.46 -18.35 -22.49
N GLU A 954 -16.79 -18.91 -23.50
CA GLU A 954 -16.91 -20.31 -23.88
C GLU A 954 -15.94 -21.25 -23.15
N ASN A 955 -14.80 -20.74 -22.66
CA ASN A 955 -13.72 -21.53 -22.05
C ASN A 955 -13.13 -20.83 -20.83
N TYR A 956 -13.78 -20.99 -19.69
CA TYR A 956 -13.28 -20.55 -18.40
C TYR A 956 -11.93 -21.19 -18.06
N LYS A 957 -11.10 -20.50 -17.29
CA LYS A 957 -10.00 -21.15 -16.56
C LYS A 957 -10.53 -21.71 -15.25
N TYR A 958 -10.08 -22.89 -14.83
CA TYR A 958 -10.62 -23.54 -13.64
C TYR A 958 -9.54 -23.79 -12.60
N LEU A 959 -9.80 -23.39 -11.36
CA LEU A 959 -9.00 -23.73 -10.18
C LEU A 959 -9.91 -24.47 -9.19
N THR A 960 -9.75 -25.78 -9.07
CA THR A 960 -10.72 -26.63 -8.38
C THR A 960 -10.05 -27.59 -7.42
N ALA A 961 -10.61 -27.80 -6.24
CA ALA A 961 -10.23 -28.94 -5.41
C ALA A 961 -10.54 -30.27 -6.12
N ALA A 962 -9.68 -31.27 -5.90
CA ALA A 962 -9.97 -32.64 -6.29
C ALA A 962 -11.25 -33.13 -5.60
N GLU A 963 -11.89 -34.14 -6.19
CA GLU A 963 -13.10 -34.75 -5.64
C GLU A 963 -12.83 -35.24 -4.21
N ASP A 964 -13.70 -34.86 -3.26
CA ASP A 964 -13.61 -35.14 -1.82
C ASP A 964 -12.32 -34.65 -1.12
N ALA A 965 -11.55 -33.74 -1.73
CA ALA A 965 -10.34 -33.19 -1.14
C ALA A 965 -10.63 -31.99 -0.24
N GLU A 966 -9.97 -31.93 0.91
CA GLU A 966 -9.87 -30.72 1.73
C GLU A 966 -8.65 -29.93 1.28
N VAL A 967 -8.88 -28.72 0.77
CA VAL A 967 -7.86 -27.82 0.23
C VAL A 967 -7.96 -26.48 0.94
N VAL A 968 -6.89 -26.11 1.65
CA VAL A 968 -6.80 -24.85 2.41
C VAL A 968 -5.62 -24.04 1.88
N ILE A 969 -5.87 -22.84 1.41
CA ILE A 969 -4.83 -21.84 1.14
C ILE A 969 -4.71 -20.99 2.40
N ASP A 970 -3.55 -21.06 3.05
CA ASP A 970 -3.28 -20.46 4.35
C ASP A 970 -2.17 -19.42 4.21
N PHE A 971 -2.52 -18.15 4.45
CA PHE A 971 -1.61 -17.01 4.29
C PHE A 971 -0.82 -16.67 5.56
N ASP A 972 -0.95 -17.46 6.64
CA ASP A 972 -0.13 -17.39 7.86
C ASP A 972 -0.03 -15.99 8.50
N LYS A 973 -1.03 -15.13 8.25
CA LYS A 973 -1.09 -13.71 8.61
C LYS A 973 0.06 -12.86 8.04
N LYS A 974 0.72 -13.29 6.96
CA LYS A 974 1.92 -12.65 6.39
C LYS A 974 1.67 -11.71 5.22
N THR A 975 0.64 -11.98 4.41
CA THR A 975 0.37 -11.30 3.14
C THR A 975 -1.13 -11.19 2.88
N GLU A 976 -1.50 -10.46 1.83
CA GLU A 976 -2.85 -10.45 1.26
C GLU A 976 -3.29 -11.84 0.83
N GLY A 977 -4.60 -12.04 0.70
CA GLY A 977 -5.13 -13.30 0.24
C GLY A 977 -5.05 -13.50 -1.28
N ILE A 978 -6.15 -13.94 -1.88
CA ILE A 978 -6.24 -14.12 -3.34
C ILE A 978 -6.63 -12.80 -4.01
N ILE A 979 -5.87 -12.34 -5.00
CA ILE A 979 -6.22 -11.20 -5.86
C ILE A 979 -6.57 -11.73 -7.25
N LEU A 980 -7.86 -11.69 -7.60
CA LEU A 980 -8.39 -12.15 -8.89
C LEU A 980 -8.78 -10.96 -9.77
N SER A 981 -7.82 -10.46 -10.55
CA SER A 981 -8.00 -9.39 -11.52
C SER A 981 -8.34 -9.89 -12.93
N GLY A 982 -8.02 -11.15 -13.25
CA GLY A 982 -8.38 -11.77 -14.53
C GLY A 982 -9.87 -12.12 -14.66
N ASP A 983 -10.34 -12.20 -15.90
CA ASP A 983 -11.74 -12.51 -16.24
C ASP A 983 -11.98 -14.01 -16.50
N TYR A 984 -13.23 -14.45 -16.36
CA TYR A 984 -13.68 -15.81 -16.70
C TYR A 984 -12.93 -16.96 -15.99
N TRP A 985 -12.66 -16.80 -14.70
CA TRP A 985 -12.20 -17.87 -13.81
C TRP A 985 -13.35 -18.57 -13.10
N HIS A 986 -13.21 -19.88 -12.90
CA HIS A 986 -14.08 -20.67 -12.03
C HIS A 986 -13.25 -21.33 -10.93
N ILE A 987 -13.34 -20.75 -9.74
CA ILE A 987 -12.68 -21.22 -8.52
C ILE A 987 -13.66 -22.05 -7.71
N LYS A 988 -13.30 -23.27 -7.31
CA LYS A 988 -14.24 -24.19 -6.64
C LYS A 988 -13.63 -25.04 -5.54
N GLY A 989 -14.32 -25.10 -4.40
CA GLY A 989 -14.04 -26.07 -3.33
C GLY A 989 -12.79 -25.77 -2.52
N ILE A 990 -12.40 -24.49 -2.42
CA ILE A 990 -11.14 -24.06 -1.82
C ILE A 990 -11.43 -23.19 -0.60
N ASP A 991 -10.71 -23.47 0.49
CA ASP A 991 -10.73 -22.66 1.69
C ASP A 991 -9.61 -21.63 1.65
N VAL A 992 -9.89 -20.44 2.17
CA VAL A 992 -8.97 -19.31 2.24
C VAL A 992 -8.97 -18.75 3.65
N THR A 993 -7.79 -18.75 4.27
CA THR A 993 -7.63 -18.38 5.68
C THR A 993 -6.36 -17.59 5.96
N ASN A 994 -6.38 -16.87 7.09
CA ASN A 994 -5.22 -16.21 7.68
C ASN A 994 -4.53 -15.18 6.77
N SER A 995 -5.25 -14.37 5.99
CA SER A 995 -4.63 -13.16 5.42
C SER A 995 -4.09 -12.23 6.52
N ALA A 996 -3.08 -11.42 6.20
CA ALA A 996 -2.47 -10.44 7.11
C ALA A 996 -3.47 -9.42 7.66
N ALA A 997 -3.07 -8.76 8.76
CA ALA A 997 -3.85 -7.70 9.39
C ALA A 997 -4.23 -6.60 8.38
N ASN A 998 -5.50 -6.22 8.35
CA ASN A 998 -6.13 -5.30 7.38
C ASN A 998 -6.23 -5.82 5.94
N GLU A 999 -5.83 -7.05 5.66
CA GLU A 999 -5.91 -7.65 4.32
C GLU A 999 -7.06 -8.65 4.17
N LYS A 1000 -7.70 -8.64 3.00
CA LYS A 1000 -8.89 -9.46 2.70
C LYS A 1000 -8.47 -10.89 2.37
N GLY A 1001 -9.36 -11.85 2.60
CA GLY A 1001 -9.14 -13.25 2.19
C GLY A 1001 -9.13 -13.41 0.67
N MET A 1002 -10.04 -12.74 -0.03
CA MET A 1002 -10.06 -12.69 -1.49
C MET A 1002 -10.61 -11.37 -2.00
N VAL A 1003 -9.99 -10.81 -3.05
CA VAL A 1003 -10.50 -9.65 -3.79
C VAL A 1003 -10.73 -10.05 -5.25
N ILE A 1004 -11.91 -9.75 -5.78
CA ILE A 1004 -12.25 -9.94 -7.20
C ILE A 1004 -12.30 -8.57 -7.88
N GLY A 1005 -11.28 -8.32 -8.70
CA GLY A 1005 -11.16 -7.14 -9.58
C GLY A 1005 -11.59 -7.41 -11.02
N GLY A 1006 -11.62 -8.67 -11.46
CA GLY A 1006 -12.05 -9.06 -12.81
C GLY A 1006 -13.56 -9.28 -12.96
N ASN A 1007 -13.98 -9.57 -14.19
CA ASN A 1007 -15.36 -9.77 -14.61
C ASN A 1007 -15.69 -11.24 -14.87
N HIS A 1008 -16.99 -11.55 -14.80
CA HIS A 1008 -17.55 -12.84 -15.19
C HIS A 1008 -16.97 -14.07 -14.46
N ASN A 1009 -16.36 -13.88 -13.29
CA ASN A 1009 -15.77 -14.95 -12.50
C ASN A 1009 -16.83 -15.71 -11.70
N ILE A 1010 -16.54 -16.97 -11.37
CA ILE A 1010 -17.38 -17.84 -10.54
C ILE A 1010 -16.54 -18.35 -9.36
N VAL A 1011 -17.02 -18.12 -8.15
CA VAL A 1011 -16.44 -18.69 -6.92
C VAL A 1011 -17.49 -19.59 -6.28
N GLU A 1012 -17.24 -20.90 -6.26
CA GLU A 1012 -18.23 -21.91 -5.91
C GLU A 1012 -17.78 -22.81 -4.74
N LYS A 1013 -18.65 -23.05 -3.76
CA LYS A 1013 -18.40 -24.01 -2.67
C LYS A 1013 -17.07 -23.75 -1.93
N SER A 1014 -16.69 -22.49 -1.75
CA SER A 1014 -15.45 -22.07 -1.08
C SER A 1014 -15.73 -21.53 0.33
N ARG A 1015 -14.72 -21.55 1.21
CA ARG A 1015 -14.81 -20.96 2.55
C ARG A 1015 -13.79 -19.85 2.75
N PHE A 1016 -14.18 -18.76 3.40
CA PHE A 1016 -13.32 -17.62 3.71
C PHE A 1016 -13.37 -17.34 5.21
N TYR A 1017 -12.33 -17.70 5.95
CA TYR A 1017 -12.38 -17.60 7.41
C TYR A 1017 -11.09 -17.17 8.06
N ASN A 1018 -11.20 -16.59 9.25
CA ASN A 1018 -10.04 -16.11 10.02
C ASN A 1018 -9.10 -15.23 9.19
N ASN A 1019 -9.63 -14.42 8.28
CA ASN A 1019 -8.85 -13.47 7.50
C ASN A 1019 -8.68 -12.16 8.30
N GLY A 1020 -7.56 -11.45 8.07
CA GLY A 1020 -7.24 -10.20 8.77
C GLY A 1020 -8.06 -8.99 8.34
N ASN A 1021 -9.06 -9.20 7.48
CA ASN A 1021 -10.11 -8.29 7.05
C ASN A 1021 -11.23 -9.13 6.39
N THR A 1022 -12.13 -8.51 5.63
CA THR A 1022 -13.25 -9.13 4.91
C THR A 1022 -12.88 -10.45 4.22
N GLY A 1023 -13.73 -11.46 4.37
CA GLY A 1023 -13.50 -12.79 3.80
C GLY A 1023 -13.36 -12.79 2.28
N LEU A 1024 -14.36 -12.24 1.57
CA LEU A 1024 -14.30 -12.01 0.12
C LEU A 1024 -14.94 -10.66 -0.25
N GLN A 1025 -14.22 -9.86 -1.04
CA GLN A 1025 -14.67 -8.56 -1.53
C GLN A 1025 -14.65 -8.48 -3.07
N ILE A 1026 -15.68 -7.89 -3.66
CA ILE A 1026 -15.72 -7.49 -5.08
C ILE A 1026 -15.53 -5.98 -5.16
N SER A 1027 -14.42 -5.53 -5.73
CA SER A 1027 -14.05 -4.11 -5.94
C SER A 1027 -12.84 -4.01 -6.87
N ARG A 1028 -12.59 -2.85 -7.49
CA ARG A 1028 -11.37 -2.62 -8.29
C ARG A 1028 -10.11 -3.05 -7.52
N THR A 1029 -9.18 -3.70 -8.23
CA THR A 1029 -7.85 -4.06 -7.69
C THR A 1029 -6.80 -3.02 -8.03
N ASP A 1030 -6.95 -2.33 -9.16
CA ASP A 1030 -6.18 -1.14 -9.48
C ASP A 1030 -6.83 0.10 -8.85
N ILE A 1031 -6.11 0.77 -7.96
CA ILE A 1031 -6.62 1.93 -7.23
C ILE A 1031 -6.58 3.24 -8.04
N THR A 1032 -5.84 3.28 -9.15
CA THR A 1032 -5.77 4.45 -10.03
C THR A 1032 -6.91 4.46 -11.05
N GLU A 1033 -7.51 3.30 -11.33
CA GLU A 1033 -8.61 3.15 -12.29
C GLU A 1033 -9.91 3.80 -11.79
N ASP A 1034 -10.31 4.90 -12.40
CA ASP A 1034 -11.50 5.69 -12.06
C ASP A 1034 -12.68 5.50 -13.03
N ASP A 1035 -12.50 4.77 -14.14
CA ASP A 1035 -13.57 4.42 -15.06
C ASP A 1035 -14.49 3.35 -14.46
N LYS A 1036 -15.75 3.74 -14.23
CA LYS A 1036 -16.79 2.85 -13.70
C LYS A 1036 -17.09 1.67 -14.60
N ASP A 1037 -16.90 1.81 -15.91
CA ASP A 1037 -17.17 0.74 -16.87
C ASP A 1037 -16.15 -0.41 -16.74
N LYS A 1038 -15.00 -0.18 -16.08
CA LYS A 1038 -13.99 -1.19 -15.78
C LYS A 1038 -14.12 -1.80 -14.38
N TRP A 1039 -15.11 -1.39 -13.59
CA TRP A 1039 -15.33 -1.99 -12.27
C TRP A 1039 -15.79 -3.46 -12.39
N PRO A 1040 -15.34 -4.36 -11.48
CA PRO A 1040 -15.64 -5.79 -11.54
C PRO A 1040 -17.14 -6.07 -11.60
N SER A 1041 -17.56 -6.71 -12.68
CA SER A 1041 -18.96 -6.93 -13.05
C SER A 1041 -19.26 -8.39 -13.34
N HIS A 1042 -20.52 -8.76 -13.19
CA HIS A 1042 -21.06 -10.07 -13.58
C HIS A 1042 -20.41 -11.29 -12.90
N ASN A 1043 -19.84 -11.12 -11.70
CA ASN A 1043 -19.28 -12.21 -10.92
C ASN A 1043 -20.37 -12.98 -10.15
N LEU A 1044 -20.20 -14.29 -10.00
CA LEU A 1044 -21.11 -15.18 -9.28
C LEU A 1044 -20.40 -15.86 -8.11
N ILE A 1045 -20.82 -15.53 -6.90
CA ILE A 1045 -20.41 -16.22 -5.67
C ILE A 1045 -21.50 -17.21 -5.30
N LEU A 1046 -21.20 -18.51 -5.36
CA LEU A 1046 -22.19 -19.59 -5.31
C LEU A 1046 -21.89 -20.59 -4.20
N ASN A 1047 -22.84 -20.80 -3.30
CA ASN A 1047 -22.77 -21.82 -2.24
C ASN A 1047 -21.51 -21.71 -1.36
N SER A 1048 -20.99 -20.50 -1.17
CA SER A 1048 -19.77 -20.24 -0.37
C SER A 1048 -20.11 -19.83 1.05
N THR A 1049 -19.14 -19.94 1.97
CA THR A 1049 -19.33 -19.62 3.39
C THR A 1049 -18.22 -18.68 3.88
N ALA A 1050 -18.54 -17.65 4.67
CA ALA A 1050 -17.54 -16.75 5.25
C ALA A 1050 -17.76 -16.54 6.76
N TYR A 1051 -16.73 -16.72 7.58
CA TYR A 1051 -16.85 -16.66 9.04
C TYR A 1051 -15.58 -16.33 9.79
N ASP A 1052 -15.71 -15.84 11.02
CA ASP A 1052 -14.58 -15.51 11.90
C ASP A 1052 -13.53 -14.57 11.28
N ASN A 1053 -13.90 -13.77 10.27
CA ASN A 1053 -13.01 -12.76 9.70
C ASN A 1053 -12.93 -11.56 10.66
N VAL A 1054 -11.71 -11.07 10.89
CA VAL A 1054 -11.44 -10.05 11.91
C VAL A 1054 -10.26 -9.15 11.53
N ASP A 1055 -10.52 -7.85 11.50
CA ASP A 1055 -9.50 -6.81 11.35
C ASP A 1055 -9.01 -6.31 12.71
N PRO A 1056 -7.79 -5.75 12.82
CA PRO A 1056 -7.24 -5.24 14.09
C PRO A 1056 -8.14 -4.23 14.82
N SER A 1057 -8.93 -3.44 14.08
CA SER A 1057 -9.88 -2.46 14.65
C SER A 1057 -11.23 -3.07 15.03
N ASN A 1058 -11.46 -4.36 14.77
CA ASN A 1058 -12.68 -5.10 15.08
C ASN A 1058 -13.96 -4.44 14.53
N ASN A 1059 -13.88 -3.76 13.39
CA ASN A 1059 -15.00 -2.97 12.87
C ASN A 1059 -15.04 -2.84 11.34
N ASN A 1060 -14.28 -3.64 10.58
CA ASN A 1060 -14.29 -3.60 9.11
C ASN A 1060 -14.34 -4.97 8.43
N ALA A 1061 -14.08 -6.07 9.15
CA ALA A 1061 -14.02 -7.39 8.54
C ALA A 1061 -15.40 -8.05 8.42
N ASP A 1062 -15.93 -7.99 7.20
CA ASP A 1062 -17.19 -8.61 6.83
C ASP A 1062 -17.01 -10.08 6.41
N GLY A 1063 -18.12 -10.82 6.30
CA GLY A 1063 -18.13 -12.10 5.60
C GLY A 1063 -17.91 -11.92 4.10
N PHE A 1064 -18.86 -11.24 3.45
CA PHE A 1064 -18.84 -10.95 2.02
C PHE A 1064 -19.04 -9.45 1.77
N ALA A 1065 -18.40 -8.92 0.74
CA ALA A 1065 -18.62 -7.55 0.31
C ALA A 1065 -18.65 -7.40 -1.21
N ALA A 1066 -19.48 -6.47 -1.68
CA ALA A 1066 -19.46 -5.93 -3.04
C ALA A 1066 -19.72 -4.44 -2.91
N LYS A 1067 -18.64 -3.68 -2.68
CA LYS A 1067 -18.69 -2.31 -2.15
C LYS A 1067 -17.68 -1.39 -2.83
N LEU A 1068 -17.86 -0.08 -2.65
CA LEU A 1068 -17.01 1.00 -3.18
C LEU A 1068 -17.00 1.11 -4.71
N THR A 1069 -16.29 0.21 -5.39
CA THR A 1069 -16.03 0.23 -6.84
C THR A 1069 -16.43 -1.11 -7.44
N SER A 1070 -17.65 -1.56 -7.11
CA SER A 1070 -18.23 -2.79 -7.64
C SER A 1070 -19.14 -2.46 -8.83
N GLY A 1071 -18.91 -3.15 -9.95
CA GLY A 1071 -19.67 -2.97 -11.17
C GLY A 1071 -21.01 -3.71 -11.16
N GLU A 1072 -21.66 -3.77 -12.32
CA GLU A 1072 -23.03 -4.27 -12.47
C GLU A 1072 -23.12 -5.81 -12.44
N GLY A 1073 -24.27 -6.32 -12.02
CA GLY A 1073 -24.65 -7.73 -12.21
C GLY A 1073 -23.91 -8.74 -11.35
N ASN A 1074 -23.25 -8.33 -10.27
CA ASN A 1074 -22.66 -9.23 -9.28
C ASN A 1074 -23.74 -9.96 -8.46
N VAL A 1075 -23.56 -11.27 -8.24
CA VAL A 1075 -24.55 -12.15 -7.59
C VAL A 1075 -23.92 -12.98 -6.49
N PHE A 1076 -24.54 -12.99 -5.31
CA PHE A 1076 -24.30 -13.94 -4.24
C PHE A 1076 -25.51 -14.87 -4.15
N LYS A 1077 -25.30 -16.18 -4.30
CA LYS A 1077 -26.37 -17.17 -4.28
C LYS A 1077 -26.04 -18.35 -3.39
N GLY A 1078 -26.97 -18.71 -2.51
CA GLY A 1078 -26.78 -19.86 -1.63
C GLY A 1078 -25.71 -19.65 -0.58
N CYS A 1079 -25.29 -18.43 -0.28
CA CYS A 1079 -24.12 -18.16 0.56
C CYS A 1079 -24.47 -18.13 2.07
N ILE A 1080 -23.49 -18.40 2.93
CA ILE A 1080 -23.65 -18.33 4.40
C ILE A 1080 -22.58 -17.38 4.95
N ALA A 1081 -22.97 -16.34 5.69
CA ALA A 1081 -22.02 -15.51 6.44
C ALA A 1081 -22.35 -15.56 7.93
N HIS A 1082 -21.39 -15.95 8.76
CA HIS A 1082 -21.63 -16.01 10.19
C HIS A 1082 -20.44 -15.66 11.04
N ASN A 1083 -20.68 -15.12 12.24
CA ASN A 1083 -19.62 -14.86 13.21
C ASN A 1083 -18.44 -14.03 12.66
N ASN A 1084 -18.65 -13.18 11.64
CA ASN A 1084 -17.65 -12.19 11.24
C ASN A 1084 -17.64 -11.04 12.26
N ILE A 1085 -16.51 -10.34 12.46
CA ILE A 1085 -16.41 -9.34 13.53
C ILE A 1085 -17.32 -8.14 13.28
N ASP A 1086 -17.56 -7.79 12.01
CA ASP A 1086 -18.47 -6.72 11.61
C ASP A 1086 -19.75 -7.29 10.97
N ASP A 1087 -19.98 -7.13 9.66
CA ASP A 1087 -21.22 -7.58 9.03
C ASP A 1087 -21.11 -8.98 8.38
N GLY A 1088 -22.27 -9.62 8.16
CA GLY A 1088 -22.34 -10.78 7.28
C GLY A 1088 -22.12 -10.38 5.81
N TRP A 1089 -22.80 -9.32 5.37
CA TRP A 1089 -22.64 -8.70 4.06
C TRP A 1089 -22.51 -7.19 4.19
N ASP A 1090 -21.59 -6.61 3.41
CA ASP A 1090 -21.45 -5.16 3.25
C ASP A 1090 -21.49 -4.73 1.76
N LEU A 1091 -22.51 -3.95 1.41
CA LEU A 1091 -22.68 -3.31 0.10
C LEU A 1091 -22.45 -1.79 0.15
N TYR A 1092 -21.54 -1.33 1.03
CA TYR A 1092 -21.26 0.08 1.24
C TYR A 1092 -21.04 0.82 -0.08
N THR A 1093 -21.86 1.85 -0.29
CA THR A 1093 -21.78 2.73 -1.45
C THR A 1093 -21.35 4.10 -0.95
N LYS A 1094 -20.24 4.61 -1.48
CA LYS A 1094 -19.71 5.92 -1.13
C LYS A 1094 -20.20 6.97 -2.12
N VAL A 1095 -20.62 8.12 -1.63
CA VAL A 1095 -21.09 9.27 -2.41
C VAL A 1095 -20.03 9.73 -3.42
N GLY A 1096 -18.77 9.85 -3.00
CA GLY A 1096 -17.67 10.35 -3.82
C GLY A 1096 -17.31 9.42 -4.97
N THR A 1097 -17.46 8.10 -4.81
CA THR A 1097 -17.36 7.17 -5.94
C THR A 1097 -18.65 7.12 -6.75
N GLY A 1098 -19.77 7.57 -6.18
CA GLY A 1098 -21.12 7.46 -6.71
C GLY A 1098 -21.69 6.05 -6.62
N ALA A 1099 -22.88 5.86 -7.21
CA ALA A 1099 -23.58 4.58 -7.21
C ALA A 1099 -22.71 3.45 -7.79
N ILE A 1100 -22.66 2.33 -7.05
CA ILE A 1100 -22.14 1.04 -7.52
C ILE A 1100 -23.21 0.28 -8.30
N GLY A 1101 -22.79 -0.77 -8.99
CA GLY A 1101 -23.71 -1.63 -9.71
C GLY A 1101 -24.66 -2.41 -8.80
N LYS A 1102 -25.82 -2.80 -9.36
CA LYS A 1102 -26.81 -3.56 -8.62
C LYS A 1102 -26.28 -4.96 -8.27
N VAL A 1103 -26.13 -5.19 -6.98
CA VAL A 1103 -25.89 -6.53 -6.40
C VAL A 1103 -27.19 -7.30 -6.16
N VAL A 1104 -27.16 -8.61 -6.44
CA VAL A 1104 -28.25 -9.57 -6.13
C VAL A 1104 -27.78 -10.57 -5.08
N ILE A 1105 -28.54 -10.70 -3.98
CA ILE A 1105 -28.34 -11.73 -2.94
C ILE A 1105 -29.55 -12.66 -2.94
N GLU A 1106 -29.32 -13.95 -3.13
CA GLU A 1106 -30.38 -14.97 -3.30
C GLU A 1106 -30.11 -16.19 -2.42
N ASP A 1107 -31.17 -16.76 -1.84
CA ASP A 1107 -31.14 -18.04 -1.12
C ASP A 1107 -30.02 -18.12 -0.04
N SER A 1108 -29.73 -17.00 0.64
CA SER A 1108 -28.54 -16.85 1.50
C SER A 1108 -28.88 -16.66 2.98
N VAL A 1109 -27.94 -16.94 3.88
CA VAL A 1109 -28.16 -16.89 5.33
C VAL A 1109 -27.07 -16.09 6.05
N ALA A 1110 -27.47 -15.13 6.88
CA ALA A 1110 -26.59 -14.34 7.75
C ALA A 1110 -26.90 -14.61 9.23
N TYR A 1111 -25.94 -15.10 10.03
CA TYR A 1111 -26.20 -15.31 11.46
C TYR A 1111 -25.04 -15.02 12.40
N ASN A 1112 -25.34 -14.57 13.61
CA ASN A 1112 -24.35 -14.30 14.66
C ASN A 1112 -23.18 -13.38 14.26
N ASN A 1113 -23.29 -12.59 13.18
CA ASN A 1113 -22.26 -11.61 12.84
C ASN A 1113 -22.18 -10.52 13.93
N GLY A 1114 -20.99 -9.97 14.12
CA GLY A 1114 -20.64 -9.12 15.26
C GLY A 1114 -20.14 -9.84 16.50
N THR A 1115 -20.08 -11.16 16.48
CA THR A 1115 -19.47 -11.96 17.55
C THR A 1115 -18.78 -13.17 16.95
N LEU A 1116 -17.47 -13.30 17.12
CA LEU A 1116 -16.71 -14.45 16.64
C LEU A 1116 -17.16 -15.74 17.33
N THR A 1117 -16.84 -16.90 16.75
CA THR A 1117 -17.18 -18.21 17.33
C THR A 1117 -16.55 -18.43 18.72
N ASP A 1118 -15.45 -17.74 19.04
CA ASP A 1118 -14.80 -17.76 20.35
C ASP A 1118 -15.49 -16.86 21.41
N GLY A 1119 -16.47 -16.06 21.01
CA GLY A 1119 -17.21 -15.13 21.86
C GLY A 1119 -16.68 -13.69 21.87
N THR A 1120 -15.64 -13.38 21.10
CA THR A 1120 -15.15 -12.01 20.92
C THR A 1120 -16.22 -11.15 20.23
N VAL A 1121 -16.58 -10.03 20.84
CA VAL A 1121 -17.62 -9.12 20.32
C VAL A 1121 -16.98 -7.96 19.58
N GLY A 1122 -17.41 -7.71 18.35
CA GLY A 1122 -16.91 -6.62 17.52
C GLY A 1122 -17.35 -5.24 17.98
N SER A 1123 -16.59 -4.23 17.55
CA SER A 1123 -16.89 -2.80 17.73
C SER A 1123 -17.54 -2.16 16.50
N GLY A 1124 -17.73 -2.90 15.41
CA GLY A 1124 -18.41 -2.46 14.19
C GLY A 1124 -19.94 -2.38 14.29
N ASP A 1125 -20.58 -2.37 13.13
CA ASP A 1125 -22.03 -2.24 12.96
C ASP A 1125 -22.78 -3.55 13.21
N LYS A 1126 -22.19 -4.71 12.88
CA LYS A 1126 -22.67 -6.04 13.31
C LYS A 1126 -24.00 -6.50 12.69
N ASN A 1127 -24.27 -6.10 11.45
CA ASN A 1127 -25.48 -6.45 10.74
C ASN A 1127 -25.41 -7.84 10.10
N GLY A 1128 -26.57 -8.45 9.84
CA GLY A 1128 -26.66 -9.61 8.96
C GLY A 1128 -26.37 -9.20 7.52
N PHE A 1129 -27.19 -8.29 6.99
CA PHE A 1129 -27.06 -7.73 5.64
C PHE A 1129 -27.07 -6.19 5.68
N LYS A 1130 -25.92 -5.55 5.41
CA LYS A 1130 -25.79 -4.11 5.18
C LYS A 1130 -25.89 -3.84 3.67
N LEU A 1131 -26.99 -3.22 3.24
CA LEU A 1131 -27.44 -3.18 1.84
C LEU A 1131 -27.27 -1.80 1.19
N GLY A 1132 -26.22 -1.06 1.55
CA GLY A 1132 -25.91 0.23 0.93
C GLY A 1132 -25.07 1.16 1.81
N GLY A 1133 -25.03 2.44 1.47
CA GLY A 1133 -24.30 3.48 2.21
C GLY A 1133 -24.69 4.89 1.79
N GLU A 1134 -24.46 5.84 2.71
CA GLU A 1134 -24.39 7.29 2.47
C GLU A 1134 -25.57 7.95 1.70
N GLY A 1135 -26.76 7.36 1.69
CA GLY A 1135 -27.91 7.95 0.99
C GLY A 1135 -27.95 7.67 -0.51
N VAL A 1136 -26.99 6.90 -1.05
CA VAL A 1136 -26.87 6.65 -2.48
C VAL A 1136 -27.91 5.63 -2.93
N HIS A 1137 -28.76 6.01 -3.88
CA HIS A 1137 -29.79 5.13 -4.43
C HIS A 1137 -29.16 4.03 -5.30
N VAL A 1138 -29.20 2.79 -4.81
CA VAL A 1138 -28.84 1.59 -5.58
C VAL A 1138 -29.92 0.52 -5.40
N PRO A 1139 -30.55 0.01 -6.46
CA PRO A 1139 -31.67 -0.93 -6.35
C PRO A 1139 -31.23 -2.39 -6.10
N HIS A 1140 -30.40 -2.61 -5.08
CA HIS A 1140 -29.97 -3.95 -4.65
C HIS A 1140 -31.17 -4.86 -4.40
N LEU A 1141 -31.05 -6.12 -4.82
CA LEU A 1141 -32.12 -7.11 -4.66
C LEU A 1141 -31.67 -8.20 -3.71
N ILE A 1142 -32.38 -8.35 -2.59
CA ILE A 1142 -32.22 -9.49 -1.69
C ILE A 1142 -33.50 -10.31 -1.66
N LYS A 1143 -33.38 -11.63 -1.91
CA LYS A 1143 -34.54 -12.51 -1.95
C LYS A 1143 -34.28 -13.90 -1.38
N ASN A 1144 -35.33 -14.51 -0.81
CA ASN A 1144 -35.28 -15.87 -0.24
C ASN A 1144 -34.19 -16.03 0.82
N SER A 1145 -33.83 -14.96 1.54
CA SER A 1145 -32.71 -14.95 2.47
C SER A 1145 -33.18 -14.88 3.92
N THR A 1146 -32.34 -15.38 4.82
CA THR A 1146 -32.64 -15.46 6.26
C THR A 1146 -31.56 -14.76 7.09
N ALA A 1147 -31.95 -13.93 8.06
CA ALA A 1147 -31.03 -13.34 9.04
C ALA A 1147 -31.44 -13.66 10.48
N PHE A 1148 -30.51 -14.15 11.32
CA PHE A 1148 -30.82 -14.38 12.73
C PHE A 1148 -29.63 -14.23 13.69
N GLY A 1149 -29.89 -13.78 14.91
CA GLY A 1149 -28.88 -13.74 15.97
C GLY A 1149 -27.73 -12.74 15.78
N ASN A 1150 -27.77 -11.89 14.74
CA ASN A 1150 -26.71 -10.90 14.49
C ASN A 1150 -26.65 -9.84 15.61
N GLY A 1151 -25.46 -9.27 15.82
CA GLY A 1151 -25.13 -8.35 16.91
C GLY A 1151 -25.81 -6.98 16.84
N ALA A 1152 -26.40 -6.64 15.70
CA ALA A 1152 -27.28 -5.48 15.52
C ALA A 1152 -28.49 -5.85 14.64
N VAL A 1153 -28.56 -5.34 13.41
CA VAL A 1153 -29.76 -5.46 12.55
C VAL A 1153 -29.69 -6.71 11.69
N GLY A 1154 -30.84 -7.37 11.45
CA GLY A 1154 -30.92 -8.45 10.47
C GLY A 1154 -30.70 -7.97 9.03
N PHE A 1155 -31.56 -7.05 8.56
CA PHE A 1155 -31.50 -6.42 7.24
C PHE A 1155 -31.45 -4.89 7.39
N ALA A 1156 -30.33 -4.27 7.06
CA ALA A 1156 -30.12 -2.83 7.15
C ALA A 1156 -29.99 -2.21 5.76
N SER A 1157 -30.78 -1.18 5.45
CA SER A 1157 -30.57 -0.39 4.21
C SER A 1157 -29.29 0.43 4.26
N ASN A 1158 -28.81 0.74 5.46
CA ASN A 1158 -27.65 1.60 5.71
C ASN A 1158 -27.71 2.90 4.89
N SER A 1159 -28.85 3.58 5.01
CA SER A 1159 -29.19 4.81 4.30
C SER A 1159 -29.44 4.69 2.79
N ASN A 1160 -29.29 3.54 2.14
CA ASN A 1160 -29.66 3.41 0.72
C ASN A 1160 -31.19 3.43 0.54
N PRO A 1161 -31.75 4.41 -0.20
CA PRO A 1161 -33.21 4.53 -0.39
C PRO A 1161 -33.82 3.52 -1.37
N GLY A 1162 -33.01 2.70 -2.03
CA GLY A 1162 -33.40 1.86 -3.16
C GLY A 1162 -33.51 0.35 -2.88
N VAL A 1163 -33.38 -0.13 -1.65
CA VAL A 1163 -33.32 -1.59 -1.40
C VAL A 1163 -34.63 -2.32 -1.80
N ARG A 1164 -34.49 -3.47 -2.49
CA ARG A 1164 -35.58 -4.38 -2.88
C ARG A 1164 -35.46 -5.69 -2.09
N ALA A 1165 -36.37 -5.94 -1.16
CA ALA A 1165 -36.39 -7.12 -0.30
C ALA A 1165 -37.65 -7.99 -0.56
N VAL A 1166 -37.45 -9.21 -1.07
CA VAL A 1166 -38.55 -10.09 -1.48
C VAL A 1166 -38.45 -11.47 -0.82
N ASN A 1167 -39.50 -11.91 -0.13
CA ASN A 1167 -39.60 -13.23 0.49
C ASN A 1167 -38.41 -13.55 1.43
N ASN A 1168 -38.16 -12.69 2.41
CA ASN A 1168 -37.07 -12.84 3.38
C ASN A 1168 -37.62 -13.07 4.79
N ILE A 1169 -36.87 -13.79 5.63
CA ILE A 1169 -37.22 -14.01 7.04
C ILE A 1169 -36.12 -13.47 7.95
N SER A 1170 -36.50 -12.73 8.99
CA SER A 1170 -35.56 -12.20 9.98
C SER A 1170 -36.02 -12.58 11.39
N PHE A 1171 -35.11 -13.13 12.19
CA PHE A 1171 -35.43 -13.72 13.49
C PHE A 1171 -34.43 -13.38 14.58
N ASN A 1172 -34.89 -12.78 15.68
CA ASN A 1172 -34.10 -12.64 16.92
C ASN A 1172 -32.69 -12.01 16.76
N ASN A 1173 -32.53 -11.01 15.90
CA ASN A 1173 -31.31 -10.18 15.91
C ASN A 1173 -31.25 -9.34 17.20
N GLN A 1174 -30.09 -8.77 17.58
CA GLN A 1174 -29.98 -8.01 18.84
C GLN A 1174 -30.62 -6.61 18.73
N GLY A 1175 -30.52 -5.97 17.57
CA GLY A 1175 -31.26 -4.77 17.19
C GLY A 1175 -32.56 -5.12 16.44
N GLY A 1176 -32.99 -4.25 15.52
CA GLY A 1176 -34.17 -4.51 14.69
C GLY A 1176 -33.97 -5.69 13.73
N ASN A 1177 -35.05 -6.39 13.38
CA ASN A 1177 -34.98 -7.45 12.38
C ASN A 1177 -34.88 -6.86 10.95
N ILE A 1178 -35.49 -5.69 10.73
CA ILE A 1178 -35.34 -4.87 9.53
C ILE A 1178 -35.26 -3.38 9.90
N VAL A 1179 -34.27 -2.69 9.35
CA VAL A 1179 -34.09 -1.23 9.46
C VAL A 1179 -33.83 -0.65 8.07
N PHE A 1180 -34.91 -0.26 7.39
CA PHE A 1180 -34.89 0.38 6.07
C PHE A 1180 -35.23 1.86 6.22
N THR A 1181 -34.20 2.69 6.26
CA THR A 1181 -34.25 4.15 6.38
C THR A 1181 -33.26 4.81 5.44
N THR A 1182 -33.43 6.12 5.23
CA THR A 1182 -32.48 7.01 4.53
C THR A 1182 -32.43 8.35 5.27
N TYR A 1183 -31.49 9.22 4.91
CA TYR A 1183 -31.43 10.59 5.43
C TYR A 1183 -32.66 11.40 5.01
N ASP A 1184 -33.00 12.39 5.84
CA ASP A 1184 -34.08 13.34 5.55
C ASP A 1184 -33.81 14.08 4.23
N GLY A 1185 -34.88 14.33 3.46
CA GLY A 1185 -34.79 14.97 2.14
C GLY A 1185 -34.46 14.03 0.97
N ILE A 1186 -33.98 12.81 1.23
CA ILE A 1186 -33.77 11.80 0.19
C ILE A 1186 -35.09 11.08 -0.11
N LYS A 1187 -35.44 10.97 -1.40
CA LYS A 1187 -36.66 10.27 -1.82
C LYS A 1187 -36.50 8.77 -1.65
N GLU A 1188 -37.32 8.19 -0.78
CA GLU A 1188 -37.48 6.75 -0.62
C GLU A 1188 -38.01 6.07 -1.89
N ASP A 1189 -37.45 4.91 -2.23
CA ASP A 1189 -37.86 4.05 -3.34
C ASP A 1189 -37.64 2.58 -2.98
N PHE A 1190 -38.02 2.20 -1.76
CA PHE A 1190 -37.93 0.81 -1.28
C PHE A 1190 -38.99 -0.08 -1.93
N VAL A 1191 -38.73 -1.39 -1.97
CA VAL A 1191 -39.77 -2.41 -2.20
C VAL A 1191 -39.60 -3.52 -1.19
N ILE A 1192 -40.64 -3.79 -0.40
CA ILE A 1192 -40.65 -4.90 0.56
C ILE A 1192 -41.87 -5.79 0.28
N GLU A 1193 -41.61 -7.06 -0.08
CA GLU A 1193 -42.65 -8.02 -0.42
C GLU A 1193 -42.42 -9.34 0.32
N GLU A 1194 -43.49 -9.91 0.89
CA GLU A 1194 -43.49 -11.21 1.58
C GLU A 1194 -42.43 -11.31 2.71
N PHE A 1195 -42.15 -10.21 3.40
CA PHE A 1195 -41.15 -10.17 4.47
C PHE A 1195 -41.73 -10.65 5.81
N VAL A 1196 -41.02 -11.53 6.51
CA VAL A 1196 -41.43 -12.04 7.84
C VAL A 1196 -40.36 -11.68 8.87
N SER A 1197 -40.66 -10.71 9.73
CA SER A 1197 -39.87 -10.40 10.92
C SER A 1197 -40.54 -11.02 12.15
N PHE A 1198 -39.80 -11.80 12.92
CA PHE A 1198 -40.30 -12.45 14.14
C PHE A 1198 -39.30 -12.38 15.29
N ALA A 1199 -39.79 -12.24 16.52
CA ALA A 1199 -38.94 -12.24 17.70
C ALA A 1199 -39.62 -12.96 18.87
N THR A 1200 -38.85 -13.74 19.61
CA THR A 1200 -39.26 -14.38 20.88
C THR A 1200 -38.56 -13.77 22.10
N LYS A 1201 -37.66 -12.81 21.87
CA LYS A 1201 -36.98 -12.02 22.89
C LYS A 1201 -37.23 -10.53 22.62
N GLU A 1202 -36.97 -9.71 23.64
CA GLU A 1202 -37.03 -8.25 23.50
C GLU A 1202 -35.91 -7.78 22.56
N ILE A 1203 -36.29 -7.13 21.47
CA ILE A 1203 -35.43 -6.53 20.45
C ILE A 1203 -36.00 -5.17 20.07
N GLU A 1204 -35.25 -4.35 19.34
CA GLU A 1204 -35.77 -3.07 18.83
C GLU A 1204 -36.90 -3.29 17.81
N ALA A 1205 -37.83 -2.32 17.75
CA ALA A 1205 -38.90 -2.35 16.77
C ALA A 1205 -38.33 -2.18 15.35
N ASP A 1206 -38.95 -2.85 14.38
CA ASP A 1206 -38.60 -2.70 12.97
C ASP A 1206 -38.85 -1.27 12.48
N SER A 1207 -37.94 -0.78 11.64
CA SER A 1207 -38.05 0.53 10.98
C SER A 1207 -38.12 0.33 9.47
N TYR A 1208 -39.17 0.86 8.85
CA TYR A 1208 -39.42 0.72 7.41
C TYR A 1208 -40.42 1.79 6.94
N PRO A 1209 -40.43 2.13 5.64
CA PRO A 1209 -41.40 3.07 5.09
C PRO A 1209 -42.83 2.53 5.22
N LYS A 1210 -43.75 3.37 5.74
CA LYS A 1210 -45.16 2.97 5.91
C LYS A 1210 -45.86 2.59 4.60
N ALA A 1211 -45.35 3.08 3.46
CA ALA A 1211 -45.86 2.73 2.13
C ALA A 1211 -45.65 1.24 1.80
N GLU A 1212 -44.64 0.60 2.41
CA GLU A 1212 -44.29 -0.81 2.20
C GLU A 1212 -45.04 -1.77 3.15
N ALA A 1213 -45.89 -1.24 4.03
CA ALA A 1213 -46.78 -2.08 4.84
C ALA A 1213 -47.82 -2.76 3.93
N SER A 1214 -47.93 -4.09 4.02
CA SER A 1214 -48.87 -4.86 3.20
C SER A 1214 -49.54 -5.96 4.01
N ASN A 1215 -50.48 -6.68 3.40
CA ASN A 1215 -51.11 -7.86 4.01
C ASN A 1215 -50.16 -9.06 4.09
N HIS A 1216 -49.08 -9.04 3.31
CA HIS A 1216 -48.13 -10.13 3.14
C HIS A 1216 -46.81 -9.89 3.89
N ASN A 1217 -46.58 -8.68 4.39
CA ASN A 1217 -45.43 -8.34 5.24
C ASN A 1217 -45.83 -8.37 6.71
N PHE A 1218 -45.02 -9.03 7.54
CA PHE A 1218 -45.18 -9.07 8.99
C PHE A 1218 -43.96 -8.43 9.65
N PHE A 1219 -44.19 -7.34 10.39
CA PHE A 1219 -43.13 -6.57 11.05
C PHE A 1219 -43.30 -6.57 12.56
N TYR A 1220 -42.17 -6.69 13.28
CA TYR A 1220 -42.09 -6.66 14.73
C TYR A 1220 -42.15 -5.21 15.23
N ASN A 1221 -43.12 -4.90 16.08
CA ASN A 1221 -43.37 -3.53 16.54
C ASN A 1221 -42.78 -3.21 17.93
N GLY A 1222 -41.87 -4.05 18.43
CA GLY A 1222 -41.33 -3.96 19.80
C GLY A 1222 -42.02 -4.89 20.81
N GLU A 1223 -43.22 -5.39 20.49
CA GLU A 1223 -43.95 -6.35 21.32
C GLU A 1223 -44.33 -7.62 20.54
N LYS A 1224 -44.72 -7.46 19.27
CA LYS A 1224 -45.25 -8.55 18.44
C LYS A 1224 -45.11 -8.27 16.95
N SER A 1225 -45.21 -9.32 16.14
CA SER A 1225 -45.16 -9.23 14.68
C SER A 1225 -46.55 -9.17 14.06
N THR A 1226 -46.83 -8.11 13.31
CA THR A 1226 -48.15 -7.86 12.70
C THR A 1226 -48.05 -7.35 11.26
N ASN A 1227 -49.09 -7.58 10.46
CA ASN A 1227 -49.26 -6.96 9.15
C ASN A 1227 -50.10 -5.67 9.19
N ILE A 1228 -50.34 -5.02 8.05
CA ILE A 1228 -51.11 -3.75 7.97
C ILE A 1228 -52.56 -3.86 8.48
N ASN A 1229 -53.14 -5.07 8.50
CA ASN A 1229 -54.48 -5.33 9.04
C ASN A 1229 -54.46 -5.68 10.54
N ASN A 1230 -53.31 -5.59 11.20
CA ASN A 1230 -53.07 -6.04 12.57
C ASN A 1230 -53.29 -7.55 12.77
N VAL A 1231 -53.13 -8.36 11.71
CA VAL A 1231 -53.05 -9.82 11.86
C VAL A 1231 -51.69 -10.14 12.48
N GLU A 1232 -51.74 -10.77 13.65
CA GLU A 1232 -50.57 -11.16 14.44
C GLU A 1232 -50.09 -12.56 14.04
N ILE A 1233 -48.77 -12.74 13.96
CA ILE A 1233 -48.14 -14.06 13.87
C ILE A 1233 -47.49 -14.42 15.21
N SER A 1234 -47.42 -15.71 15.49
CA SER A 1234 -46.88 -16.26 16.73
C SER A 1234 -45.99 -17.47 16.43
N GLU A 1235 -45.38 -18.07 17.45
CA GLU A 1235 -44.59 -19.30 17.30
C GLU A 1235 -45.35 -20.42 16.59
N ALA A 1236 -46.69 -20.48 16.73
CA ALA A 1236 -47.54 -21.48 16.07
C ALA A 1236 -47.65 -21.32 14.54
N ASN A 1237 -47.04 -20.28 13.97
CA ASN A 1237 -46.93 -20.08 12.53
C ASN A 1237 -45.64 -20.66 11.95
N PHE A 1238 -44.73 -21.15 12.78
CA PHE A 1238 -43.47 -21.75 12.35
C PHE A 1238 -43.42 -23.22 12.76
N GLU A 1239 -42.89 -24.08 11.89
CA GLU A 1239 -42.72 -25.50 12.22
C GLU A 1239 -41.63 -25.71 13.28
N SER A 1240 -40.51 -24.98 13.18
CA SER A 1240 -39.46 -24.91 14.21
C SER A 1240 -38.86 -23.50 14.33
N LEU A 1241 -38.45 -23.14 15.55
CA LEU A 1241 -37.64 -21.95 15.86
C LEU A 1241 -36.24 -22.33 16.39
N GLU A 1242 -35.96 -23.63 16.46
CA GLU A 1242 -34.67 -24.19 16.86
C GLU A 1242 -33.87 -24.54 15.60
N ILE A 1243 -32.57 -24.19 15.61
CA ILE A 1243 -31.65 -24.51 14.53
C ILE A 1243 -30.38 -25.17 15.07
N GLU A 1244 -29.89 -26.17 14.36
CA GLU A 1244 -28.60 -26.78 14.61
C GLU A 1244 -27.51 -25.95 13.91
N LEU A 1245 -26.50 -25.52 14.67
CA LEU A 1245 -25.36 -24.75 14.18
C LEU A 1245 -24.06 -25.54 14.39
N PRO A 1246 -23.04 -25.38 13.51
CA PRO A 1246 -23.05 -24.54 12.31
C PRO A 1246 -23.90 -25.10 11.17
N LEU A 1247 -24.37 -24.24 10.28
CA LEU A 1247 -25.16 -24.66 9.12
C LEU A 1247 -24.32 -25.47 8.13
N THR A 1248 -24.93 -26.50 7.55
CA THR A 1248 -24.31 -27.37 6.55
C THR A 1248 -25.10 -27.37 5.25
N ARG A 1249 -24.61 -28.09 4.23
CA ARG A 1249 -25.17 -28.10 2.87
C ARG A 1249 -25.52 -29.51 2.41
N ASN A 1250 -26.53 -29.62 1.56
CA ASN A 1250 -26.78 -30.82 0.76
C ASN A 1250 -25.75 -30.95 -0.37
N GLU A 1251 -25.70 -32.12 -1.02
CA GLU A 1251 -24.80 -32.39 -2.17
C GLU A 1251 -25.00 -31.37 -3.32
N ASP A 1252 -26.25 -30.95 -3.55
CA ASP A 1252 -26.62 -29.95 -4.57
C ASP A 1252 -26.23 -28.51 -4.18
N GLY A 1253 -25.67 -28.31 -2.98
CA GLY A 1253 -25.20 -27.03 -2.45
C GLY A 1253 -26.24 -26.24 -1.66
N SER A 1254 -27.52 -26.67 -1.66
CA SER A 1254 -28.58 -26.03 -0.88
C SER A 1254 -28.29 -26.08 0.63
N ILE A 1255 -28.66 -25.02 1.35
CA ILE A 1255 -28.43 -24.89 2.79
C ILE A 1255 -29.41 -25.79 3.55
N ILE A 1256 -28.91 -26.56 4.51
CA ILE A 1256 -29.74 -27.42 5.37
C ILE A 1256 -30.22 -26.59 6.55
N THR A 1257 -31.49 -26.17 6.51
CA THR A 1257 -32.18 -25.48 7.61
C THR A 1257 -33.18 -26.39 8.34
N GLY A 1258 -33.52 -27.55 7.76
CA GLY A 1258 -34.61 -28.38 8.27
C GLY A 1258 -35.93 -27.61 8.28
N ASP A 1259 -36.72 -27.78 9.35
CA ASP A 1259 -38.01 -27.10 9.54
C ASP A 1259 -37.86 -25.70 10.17
N PHE A 1260 -36.62 -25.22 10.37
CA PHE A 1260 -36.35 -23.91 10.98
C PHE A 1260 -36.93 -22.79 10.13
N LEU A 1261 -37.75 -21.95 10.77
CA LEU A 1261 -38.43 -20.81 10.16
C LEU A 1261 -39.33 -21.17 8.96
N GLU A 1262 -39.71 -22.45 8.79
CA GLU A 1262 -40.73 -22.82 7.81
C GLU A 1262 -42.07 -22.18 8.22
N PHE A 1263 -42.47 -21.15 7.47
CA PHE A 1263 -43.57 -20.25 7.82
C PHE A 1263 -44.88 -20.64 7.14
N THR A 1264 -45.91 -20.86 7.94
CA THR A 1264 -47.30 -20.99 7.48
C THR A 1264 -48.06 -19.68 7.69
N SER A 1265 -48.28 -18.96 6.59
CA SER A 1265 -48.99 -17.68 6.61
C SER A 1265 -50.44 -17.81 7.09
N PRO A 1266 -50.89 -16.96 8.03
CA PRO A 1266 -52.28 -16.94 8.46
C PRO A 1266 -53.25 -16.42 7.39
N MET A 1267 -52.72 -15.84 6.29
CA MET A 1267 -53.53 -15.27 5.20
C MET A 1267 -54.12 -16.33 4.24
N PHE A 1268 -53.63 -17.57 4.30
CA PHE A 1268 -54.06 -18.68 3.44
C PHE A 1268 -54.76 -19.83 4.19
N LYS A 1269 -55.14 -19.61 5.46
CA LYS A 1269 -55.90 -20.57 6.29
C LYS A 1269 -57.42 -20.47 6.12
#